data_AF-A0A3Q9FX15-F1
#
_entry.id   AF-A0A3Q9FX15-F1
#
_cell.length_a   1.000
_cell.length_b   1.000
_cell.length_c   1.000
_cell.angle_alpha   90.00
_cell.angle_beta   90.00
_cell.angle_gamma   90.00
#
_symmetry.space_group_name_H-M   'P 1'
#
loop_
_entity.id
_entity.type
_entity.pdbx_description
1 polymer ?
#
loop_
_entity_poly.entity_id
_entity_poly.type
_entity_poly.pdbx_seq_one_letter_code
_entity_poly.pdbx_strand_id
1 'polypeptide(L)'
;MQRDGTNNEFNNSNAKFVFMGREITVQGVPCPSAPAPSADGWVDLAVRSTAWRHVPADRDASFFRERVAETVAALARLRDEAEGELADDPWRDDAVVPRFAESVEWLLGEPGPECRLDLYPAEAALLVLMPFVYRVQTLRLAASLRARVAPKRLDRHPGPGPERASFEVFAEGHDLLVKRALQHPEAAEPIGWWLFHRWLALREEFSDAATVRTLWEAVGAPADALGETVDPRRICRLLHGLRRGPDVCNREYLDELPADDAAGVRGGGPQRIRDQRLALLLALAHGASREITALPQIVVEHLGIPHPVDLVQLRRTLERSRWGGSHDLPVLHAECHHEAVIEGLRAYTDRTDTLLAAVRRTARERVTQPVPALPARLSADGVTPAEDVFTGWASFRLDERRVRDLLMGVQLYRDRDLAIRELYQNALDACRYRRARTEYLDRTRDATYTYDGRIDFEQGTDDDGREYVECRDNGVGMGESELRGVFSQAGSRFVDQLDFKLERAGWAEAVPPVELFPNSRFGIGVLSYFMLADEIRVTTCRMDAWGRLGPLLRVSIYGPGHLFRIERLAERGEEAGTQVRLCLRDADERGARWSCLAVLERVLGIAEFSTEVRHGEHGRTWEARRLSARKAPDRERFGLDAHGTLVEWAEAPDGVQVIWCERGGGLLVDGLVVQPEARQGVLTARAHSGLEGVVVNLSGGHAPGRLSVDRSRILDDVSGGLRDLLVPALKSLLASDEELPHYEWICRLVESSVCLAELITKAAIDAGRVLEYEGHRIDMATTGCLPADMRVLPAKTFGADDRRDTLRDLPWMKILGEPLDHILLWRVIAHGPNAALTALAEVCPEIQDVRVRPALPSDDLLLSRSDEGRYRHWNIRDVGYVRVLGLCANMADELGISWQSAARRAEELGIRTEDRPVSVGKLRSVARFMGVGAGEAAVRLRDLGVPVRDAVVTLAVADEHDPLLLKDPEGFGQAGWLDPDETVPPGHVAKASRVLDIPVPEVCARLAAYGLRYDVTGLPDRPDARTVVLLSANADGKWPWLSHEKSIPAGQVLINSEKLGIPPGLLLAELTYLGFTTPSVFPADAHPDDARLLWSLGGYLQPGKGILYRHLFHDAGRAPQEVIDRLRAYGIDVPLKLPSAPTRLDKELFTDEPLWWGLNTAQALPYAHVVKAADMLRTEPSEVAWYLRGYGVLLARDDLPEGLTFDEALTLIKKGDPGKDLRFDVMENFSLGDLLRTSLRVGRPLSQAATWLGELGLWSGSVADAVRKALSRVPRA
;
A
#
# COMPACT_ATOMS: atom_id res chain seq x y z
N MET A 1 48.48 -32.43 7.51
CA MET A 1 49.59 -33.04 8.26
C MET A 1 49.72 -32.26 9.57
N GLN A 2 49.12 -32.79 10.65
CA GLN A 2 49.81 -33.34 11.85
C GLN A 2 50.56 -32.24 12.64
N ARG A 3 49.99 -31.73 13.75
CA ARG A 3 49.90 -32.29 15.13
C ARG A 3 51.20 -32.19 15.95
N ASP A 4 51.03 -31.51 17.08
CA ASP A 4 51.55 -31.77 18.43
C ASP A 4 53.01 -31.47 18.79
N GLY A 5 53.19 -30.81 19.94
CA GLY A 5 54.49 -30.66 20.60
C GLY A 5 54.56 -29.60 21.71
N THR A 6 53.75 -29.75 22.76
CA THR A 6 53.92 -29.12 24.09
C THR A 6 55.29 -29.43 24.73
N ASN A 7 55.88 -28.48 25.49
CA ASN A 7 56.54 -28.77 26.78
C ASN A 7 56.96 -27.52 27.58
N ASN A 8 56.28 -27.32 28.71
CA ASN A 8 56.76 -27.16 30.10
C ASN A 8 57.91 -26.21 30.49
N GLU A 9 57.55 -25.28 31.38
CA GLU A 9 58.11 -24.96 32.71
C GLU A 9 59.63 -25.03 32.96
N PHE A 10 60.15 -23.94 33.53
CA PHE A 10 61.17 -24.01 34.58
C PHE A 10 60.81 -23.12 35.78
N ASN A 11 61.19 -23.66 36.93
CA ASN A 11 60.71 -23.40 38.28
C ASN A 11 61.72 -22.53 39.07
N ASN A 12 61.19 -21.67 39.95
CA ASN A 12 61.64 -21.31 41.32
C ASN A 12 63.14 -21.18 41.70
N SER A 13 63.46 -20.09 42.43
CA SER A 13 63.74 -20.04 43.89
C SER A 13 64.92 -19.18 44.38
N ASN A 14 64.69 -18.62 45.60
CA ASN A 14 65.60 -18.17 46.68
C ASN A 14 65.75 -16.63 46.86
N ALA A 15 65.62 -16.03 48.05
CA ALA A 15 65.58 -16.56 49.42
C ALA A 15 64.81 -15.64 50.41
N LYS A 16 64.40 -16.26 51.53
CA LYS A 16 63.70 -15.76 52.73
C LYS A 16 64.50 -14.72 53.54
N PHE A 17 63.79 -13.84 54.24
CA PHE A 17 63.97 -13.61 55.68
C PHE A 17 62.63 -13.30 56.37
N VAL A 18 62.44 -13.92 57.54
CA VAL A 18 61.32 -13.80 58.48
C VAL A 18 61.65 -12.72 59.51
N PHE A 19 60.70 -11.88 59.92
CA PHE A 19 60.63 -11.36 61.28
C PHE A 19 59.19 -11.12 61.75
N MET A 20 58.96 -11.47 63.02
CA MET A 20 57.71 -11.47 63.78
C MET A 20 57.06 -10.09 63.92
N GLY A 21 55.74 -10.03 63.76
CA GLY A 21 54.93 -8.89 64.20
C GLY A 21 54.66 -8.96 65.71
N ARG A 22 55.26 -8.02 66.45
CA ARG A 22 55.00 -7.72 67.86
C ARG A 22 53.80 -6.77 67.94
N GLU A 23 52.89 -7.00 68.89
CA GLU A 23 51.90 -6.01 69.32
C GLU A 23 52.57 -4.67 69.67
N ILE A 24 52.05 -3.59 69.10
CA ILE A 24 52.21 -2.23 69.66
C ILE A 24 50.83 -1.60 69.72
N THR A 25 50.33 -1.52 70.95
CA THR A 25 49.22 -0.67 71.38
C THR A 25 49.61 0.79 71.19
N VAL A 26 48.79 1.57 70.47
CA VAL A 26 48.82 3.04 70.55
C VAL A 26 47.51 3.50 71.15
N GLN A 27 47.63 4.16 72.30
CA GLN A 27 46.58 4.66 73.17
C GLN A 27 45.65 5.64 72.44
N GLY A 28 44.36 5.53 72.73
CA GLY A 28 43.34 6.45 72.24
C GLY A 28 43.54 7.88 72.77
N VAL A 29 43.49 8.83 71.84
CA VAL A 29 43.17 10.23 72.13
C VAL A 29 41.67 10.41 71.81
N PRO A 30 40.88 11.09 72.65
CA PRO A 30 39.43 11.17 72.48
C PRO A 30 39.08 11.87 71.16
N CYS A 31 38.18 11.25 70.41
CA CYS A 31 37.46 11.86 69.30
C CYS A 31 36.84 13.18 69.80
N PRO A 32 37.04 14.34 69.14
CA PRO A 32 36.22 15.49 69.44
C PRO A 32 34.77 15.09 69.16
N SER A 33 33.93 15.22 70.18
CA SER A 33 32.49 15.05 70.13
C SER A 33 31.92 15.55 68.81
N ALA A 34 31.23 14.66 68.09
CA ALA A 34 30.48 14.99 66.89
C ALA A 34 29.64 16.25 67.13
N PRO A 35 29.70 17.28 66.26
CA PRO A 35 28.68 18.30 66.28
C PRO A 35 27.32 17.65 65.99
N ALA A 36 26.28 18.19 66.62
CA ALA A 36 24.89 17.75 66.53
C ALA A 36 24.40 17.57 65.07
N PRO A 37 23.36 16.76 64.80
CA PRO A 37 22.92 16.49 63.43
C PRO A 37 22.29 17.75 62.84
N SER A 38 22.98 18.41 61.91
CA SER A 38 22.44 19.58 61.24
C SER A 38 22.92 19.69 59.79
N ALA A 39 21.94 19.89 58.90
CA ALA A 39 22.00 20.26 57.48
C ALA A 39 22.19 19.12 56.44
N ASP A 40 21.29 19.09 55.47
CA ASP A 40 21.36 18.29 54.23
C ASP A 40 22.68 18.57 53.48
N GLY A 41 23.24 17.58 52.79
CA GLY A 41 24.50 17.71 52.05
C GLY A 41 24.50 18.81 50.98
N TRP A 42 23.33 19.17 50.43
CA TRP A 42 23.20 20.31 49.51
C TRP A 42 23.46 21.66 50.19
N VAL A 43 23.02 21.82 51.44
CA VAL A 43 23.23 23.05 52.20
C VAL A 43 24.71 23.23 52.54
N ASP A 44 25.40 22.15 52.93
CA ASP A 44 26.85 22.22 53.19
C ASP A 44 27.63 22.58 51.91
N LEU A 45 27.27 21.99 50.77
CA LEU A 45 27.87 22.30 49.46
C LEU A 45 27.69 23.77 49.08
N ALA A 46 26.48 24.32 49.25
CA ALA A 46 26.19 25.72 48.95
C ALA A 46 26.93 26.71 49.88
N VAL A 47 26.99 26.39 51.18
CA VAL A 47 27.65 27.25 52.17
C VAL A 47 29.17 27.22 51.99
N ARG A 48 29.76 26.07 51.68
CA ARG A 48 31.23 25.94 51.55
C ARG A 48 31.79 26.33 50.20
N SER A 49 30.93 26.70 49.24
CA SER A 49 31.36 26.94 47.87
C SER A 49 32.46 27.99 47.76
N THR A 50 33.46 27.71 46.91
CA THR A 50 34.56 28.64 46.66
C THR A 50 34.14 29.88 45.86
N ALA A 51 32.97 29.87 45.22
CA ALA A 51 32.41 31.05 44.53
C ALA A 51 32.30 32.28 45.45
N TRP A 52 32.01 32.07 46.75
CA TRP A 52 31.98 33.15 47.75
C TRP A 52 33.35 33.82 47.99
N ARG A 53 34.46 33.13 47.71
CA ARG A 53 35.83 33.65 47.88
C ARG A 53 36.29 34.53 46.70
N HIS A 54 35.53 34.51 45.60
CA HIS A 54 35.72 35.39 44.43
C HIS A 54 34.94 36.71 44.55
N VAL A 55 34.25 36.92 45.68
CA VAL A 55 33.68 38.22 46.05
C VAL A 55 34.79 39.07 46.70
N PRO A 56 35.06 40.28 46.19
CA PRO A 56 36.04 41.19 46.79
C PRO A 56 35.79 41.46 48.28
N ALA A 57 36.86 41.58 49.07
CA ALA A 57 36.79 41.70 50.54
C ALA A 57 36.08 42.96 51.04
N ASP A 58 35.89 43.97 50.18
CA ASP A 58 35.11 45.19 50.43
C ASP A 58 33.59 44.99 50.29
N ARG A 59 33.13 43.80 49.87
CA ARG A 59 31.71 43.43 49.73
C ARG A 59 31.35 42.33 50.73
N ASP A 60 30.39 42.60 51.62
CA ASP A 60 29.89 41.59 52.56
C ASP A 60 28.96 40.59 51.87
N ALA A 61 29.39 39.32 51.81
CA ALA A 61 28.61 38.22 51.24
C ALA A 61 27.80 37.42 52.27
N SER A 62 27.90 37.75 53.57
CA SER A 62 27.28 36.99 54.67
C SER A 62 25.76 36.85 54.51
N PHE A 63 25.08 37.96 54.18
CA PHE A 63 23.64 37.99 53.92
C PHE A 63 23.23 37.00 52.82
N PHE A 64 23.87 37.10 51.64
CA PHE A 64 23.56 36.22 50.52
C PHE A 64 23.89 34.76 50.83
N ARG A 65 24.99 34.49 51.51
CA ARG A 65 25.39 33.14 51.91
C ARG A 65 24.39 32.48 52.84
N GLU A 66 23.84 33.22 53.81
CA GLU A 66 22.81 32.73 54.73
C GLU A 66 21.48 32.49 54.01
N ARG A 67 21.03 33.46 53.19
CA ARG A 67 19.77 33.32 52.42
C ARG A 67 19.84 32.18 51.41
N VAL A 68 20.97 32.03 50.70
CA VAL A 68 21.21 30.88 49.79
C VAL A 68 21.14 29.55 50.55
N ALA A 69 21.70 29.46 51.76
CA ALA A 69 21.61 28.24 52.56
C ALA A 69 20.15 27.86 52.90
N GLU A 70 19.33 28.85 53.27
CA GLU A 70 17.90 28.66 53.53
C GLU A 70 17.13 28.27 52.26
N THR A 71 17.40 28.93 51.13
CA THR A 71 16.82 28.62 49.82
C THR A 71 17.18 27.19 49.40
N VAL A 72 18.44 26.78 49.55
CA VAL A 72 18.89 25.41 49.20
C VAL A 72 18.26 24.37 50.13
N ALA A 73 18.08 24.67 51.42
CA ALA A 73 17.36 23.79 52.34
C ALA A 73 15.88 23.59 51.93
N ALA A 74 15.24 24.62 51.38
CA ALA A 74 13.90 24.51 50.82
C ALA A 74 13.87 23.72 49.50
N LEU A 75 14.83 23.97 48.60
CA LEU A 75 14.99 23.21 47.36
C LEU A 75 15.28 21.72 47.61
N ALA A 76 16.02 21.37 48.66
CA ALA A 76 16.26 19.98 49.07
C ALA A 76 14.98 19.25 49.49
N ARG A 77 14.03 19.93 50.13
CA ARG A 77 12.71 19.33 50.44
C ARG A 77 11.91 19.05 49.16
N LEU A 78 11.90 19.99 48.23
CA LEU A 78 11.22 19.82 46.93
C LEU A 78 11.88 18.73 46.07
N ARG A 79 13.21 18.56 46.18
CA ARG A 79 13.94 17.42 45.60
C ARG A 79 13.40 16.11 46.16
N ASP A 80 13.34 15.96 47.48
CA ASP A 80 12.94 14.70 48.12
C ASP A 80 11.50 14.30 47.75
N GLU A 81 10.58 15.27 47.68
CA GLU A 81 9.21 15.07 47.21
C GLU A 81 9.18 14.54 45.77
N ALA A 82 9.89 15.20 44.84
CA ALA A 82 9.90 14.82 43.43
C ALA A 82 10.66 13.51 43.15
N GLU A 83 11.75 13.22 43.89
CA GLU A 83 12.51 11.98 43.76
C GLU A 83 11.75 10.76 44.31
N GLY A 84 10.93 10.94 45.35
CA GLY A 84 10.03 9.88 45.81
C GLY A 84 9.01 9.48 44.74
N GLU A 85 8.56 10.45 43.96
CA GLU A 85 7.66 10.26 42.84
C GLU A 85 8.31 9.58 41.62
N LEU A 86 9.60 9.81 41.40
CA LEU A 86 10.40 9.29 40.27
C LEU A 86 11.27 8.08 40.64
N ALA A 87 10.89 7.32 41.68
CA ALA A 87 11.67 6.21 42.19
C ALA A 87 11.92 5.08 41.16
N ASP A 88 11.09 5.01 40.12
CA ASP A 88 11.15 4.03 39.04
C ASP A 88 11.94 4.49 37.80
N ASP A 89 12.54 5.68 37.84
CA ASP A 89 13.40 6.19 36.77
C ASP A 89 14.81 5.53 36.83
N PRO A 90 15.18 4.68 35.85
CA PRO A 90 16.47 4.02 35.85
C PRO A 90 17.63 4.96 35.52
N TRP A 91 17.38 6.19 35.06
CA TRP A 91 18.38 7.21 34.71
C TRP A 91 18.61 8.25 35.81
N ARG A 92 18.08 8.03 37.02
CA ARG A 92 18.33 8.90 38.17
C ARG A 92 19.83 9.12 38.40
N ASP A 93 20.19 10.35 38.76
CA ASP A 93 21.57 10.81 38.99
C ASP A 93 21.63 11.76 40.19
N ASP A 94 21.94 11.21 41.35
CA ASP A 94 21.96 11.97 42.62
C ASP A 94 23.23 12.83 42.74
N ALA A 95 24.27 12.51 41.97
CA ALA A 95 25.57 13.16 42.02
C ALA A 95 25.74 14.29 41.00
N VAL A 96 24.73 14.59 40.16
CA VAL A 96 24.81 15.66 39.15
C VAL A 96 25.03 17.05 39.78
N VAL A 97 24.37 17.34 40.92
CA VAL A 97 24.49 18.63 41.60
C VAL A 97 25.90 18.85 42.16
N PRO A 98 26.49 17.90 42.92
CA PRO A 98 27.91 17.96 43.29
C PRO A 98 28.85 18.18 42.11
N ARG A 99 28.69 17.42 41.01
CA ARG A 99 29.56 17.53 39.83
C ARG A 99 29.39 18.87 39.11
N PHE A 100 28.19 19.44 39.07
CA PHE A 100 27.94 20.76 38.50
C PHE A 100 28.52 21.87 39.40
N ALA A 101 28.29 21.82 40.71
CA ALA A 101 28.92 22.76 41.64
C ALA A 101 30.46 22.71 41.57
N GLU A 102 31.06 21.52 41.55
CA GLU A 102 32.49 21.32 41.34
C GLU A 102 32.97 21.94 40.02
N SER A 103 32.20 21.80 38.94
CA SER A 103 32.54 22.37 37.63
C SER A 103 32.47 23.90 37.63
N VAL A 104 31.53 24.50 38.37
CA VAL A 104 31.48 25.95 38.58
C VAL A 104 32.75 26.42 39.30
N GLU A 105 33.11 25.76 40.40
CA GLU A 105 34.29 26.12 41.19
C GLU A 105 35.58 25.96 40.41
N TRP A 106 35.70 24.85 39.68
CA TRP A 106 36.84 24.58 38.81
C TRP A 106 37.01 25.66 37.74
N LEU A 107 35.93 26.11 37.10
CA LEU A 107 35.99 27.18 36.09
C LEU A 107 36.33 28.56 36.67
N LEU A 108 35.97 28.83 37.94
CA LEU A 108 36.33 30.08 38.60
C LEU A 108 37.81 30.12 39.03
N GLY A 109 38.44 28.96 39.19
CA GLY A 109 39.85 28.82 39.56
C GLY A 109 40.14 29.13 41.04
N GLU A 110 41.42 29.07 41.42
CA GLU A 110 41.84 29.37 42.80
C GLU A 110 41.77 30.88 43.10
N PRO A 111 41.20 31.28 44.24
CA PRO A 111 41.17 32.69 44.64
C PRO A 111 42.57 33.13 45.08
N GLY A 112 43.13 34.13 44.38
CA GLY A 112 44.46 34.67 44.67
C GLY A 112 44.62 36.12 44.18
N PRO A 113 45.68 36.83 44.60
CA PRO A 113 45.89 38.25 44.26
C PRO A 113 46.03 38.53 42.75
N GLU A 114 46.32 37.50 41.95
CA GLU A 114 46.35 37.57 40.48
C GLU A 114 44.98 37.31 39.82
N CYS A 115 44.01 36.74 40.56
CA CYS A 115 42.67 36.42 40.07
C CYS A 115 41.74 37.63 40.24
N ARG A 116 41.45 38.34 39.14
CA ARG A 116 40.71 39.62 39.11
C ARG A 116 39.19 39.45 38.87
N LEU A 117 38.57 38.40 39.39
CA LEU A 117 37.11 38.28 39.32
C LEU A 117 36.48 39.26 40.32
N ASP A 118 35.60 40.12 39.82
CA ASP A 118 34.98 41.19 40.57
C ASP A 118 33.52 40.87 40.91
N LEU A 119 33.24 39.65 41.40
CA LEU A 119 31.88 39.15 41.60
C LEU A 119 31.12 39.99 42.64
N TYR A 120 29.87 40.33 42.33
CA TYR A 120 28.94 40.82 43.35
C TYR A 120 28.38 39.63 44.15
N PRO A 121 28.04 39.83 45.43
CA PRO A 121 27.36 38.80 46.23
C PRO A 121 26.17 38.13 45.54
N ALA A 122 25.37 38.89 44.78
CA ALA A 122 24.25 38.35 43.99
C ALA A 122 24.68 37.41 42.85
N GLU A 123 25.80 37.67 42.18
CA GLU A 123 26.33 36.79 41.13
C GLU A 123 26.93 35.51 41.73
N ALA A 124 27.65 35.62 42.85
CA ALA A 124 28.12 34.46 43.59
C ALA A 124 26.93 33.59 44.06
N ALA A 125 25.85 34.22 44.54
CA ALA A 125 24.62 33.52 44.90
C ALA A 125 24.01 32.76 43.71
N LEU A 126 23.95 33.35 42.52
CA LEU A 126 23.43 32.68 41.31
C LEU A 126 24.33 31.52 40.86
N LEU A 127 25.66 31.69 40.86
CA LEU A 127 26.61 30.62 40.53
C LEU A 127 26.47 29.41 41.48
N VAL A 128 26.18 29.67 42.75
CA VAL A 128 25.95 28.64 43.77
C VAL A 128 24.55 28.02 43.65
N LEU A 129 23.51 28.81 43.41
CA LEU A 129 22.11 28.35 43.41
C LEU A 129 21.75 27.54 42.15
N MET A 130 22.30 27.90 41.00
CA MET A 130 21.85 27.36 39.72
C MET A 130 21.95 25.82 39.58
N PRO A 131 22.99 25.13 40.09
CA PRO A 131 23.00 23.66 40.13
C PRO A 131 21.78 23.04 40.82
N PHE A 132 21.35 23.62 41.94
CA PHE A 132 20.20 23.15 42.71
C PHE A 132 18.88 23.47 42.02
N VAL A 133 18.74 24.70 41.51
CA VAL A 133 17.56 25.15 40.77
C VAL A 133 17.34 24.30 39.53
N TYR A 134 18.39 24.07 38.75
CA TYR A 134 18.37 23.21 37.56
C TYR A 134 17.85 21.80 37.89
N ARG A 135 18.38 21.19 38.96
CA ARG A 135 18.02 19.82 39.34
C ARG A 135 16.56 19.72 39.82
N VAL A 136 16.14 20.60 40.74
CA VAL A 136 14.77 20.58 41.26
C VAL A 136 13.76 20.86 40.15
N GLN A 137 14.07 21.81 39.26
CA GLN A 137 13.20 22.11 38.12
C GLN A 137 13.05 20.90 37.18
N THR A 138 14.14 20.19 36.90
CA THR A 138 14.12 18.97 36.06
C THR A 138 13.27 17.88 36.70
N LEU A 139 13.46 17.64 38.00
CA LEU A 139 12.73 16.63 38.76
C LEU A 139 11.23 16.94 38.86
N ARG A 140 10.86 18.18 39.20
CA ARG A 140 9.45 18.57 39.33
C ARG A 140 8.70 18.48 38.00
N LEU A 141 9.34 18.87 36.90
CA LEU A 141 8.74 18.75 35.57
C LEU A 141 8.60 17.28 35.14
N ALA A 142 9.61 16.45 35.40
CA ALA A 142 9.51 15.02 35.12
C ALA A 142 8.40 14.36 35.96
N ALA A 143 8.32 14.69 37.25
CA ALA A 143 7.30 14.17 38.16
C ALA A 143 5.88 14.54 37.69
N SER A 144 5.65 15.80 37.30
CA SER A 144 4.32 16.28 36.89
C SER A 144 3.83 15.67 35.57
N LEU A 145 4.74 15.29 34.67
CA LEU A 145 4.39 14.78 33.33
C LEU A 145 4.43 13.25 33.21
N ARG A 146 5.16 12.53 34.09
CA ARG A 146 5.37 11.08 33.95
C ARG A 146 4.07 10.28 33.84
N ALA A 147 3.04 10.66 34.60
CA ALA A 147 1.77 9.92 34.65
C ALA A 147 0.94 10.10 33.36
N ARG A 148 1.00 11.29 32.74
CA ARG A 148 0.29 11.59 31.48
C ARG A 148 0.99 11.00 30.26
N VAL A 149 2.33 10.93 30.30
CA VAL A 149 3.15 10.45 29.19
C VAL A 149 3.40 8.94 29.26
N ALA A 150 3.44 8.33 30.45
CA ALA A 150 3.74 6.91 30.64
C ALA A 150 5.02 6.46 29.89
N PRO A 151 6.21 6.95 30.28
CA PRO A 151 7.46 6.80 29.52
C PRO A 151 7.90 5.36 29.30
N LYS A 152 7.44 4.41 30.12
CA LYS A 152 7.72 2.97 29.98
C LYS A 152 7.08 2.32 28.76
N ARG A 153 6.07 2.97 28.17
CA ARG A 153 5.34 2.47 27.01
C ARG A 153 5.77 3.21 25.76
N LEU A 154 6.36 2.49 24.81
CA LEU A 154 6.78 3.03 23.51
C LEU A 154 5.86 2.62 22.36
N ASP A 155 4.80 1.86 22.64
CA ASP A 155 3.73 1.56 21.70
C ASP A 155 2.77 2.76 21.54
N ARG A 156 2.14 2.89 20.36
CA ARG A 156 1.16 3.96 20.10
C ARG A 156 -0.09 3.80 20.96
N HIS A 157 -0.48 4.85 21.66
CA HIS A 157 -1.67 4.85 22.49
C HIS A 157 -2.93 5.14 21.64
N PRO A 158 -4.03 4.37 21.76
CA PRO A 158 -5.29 4.72 21.13
C PRO A 158 -5.90 5.94 21.84
N GLY A 159 -5.95 7.09 21.16
CA GLY A 159 -6.45 8.36 21.72
C GLY A 159 -5.50 9.00 22.75
N PRO A 160 -4.27 9.39 22.37
CA PRO A 160 -3.33 10.00 23.30
C PRO A 160 -3.79 11.40 23.70
N GLY A 161 -3.62 11.76 24.98
CA GLY A 161 -3.69 13.16 25.41
C GLY A 161 -2.56 13.99 24.78
N PRO A 162 -2.62 15.34 24.84
CA PRO A 162 -1.70 16.21 24.12
C PRO A 162 -0.22 15.97 24.45
N GLU A 163 0.11 15.73 25.74
CA GLU A 163 1.48 15.46 26.16
C GLU A 163 1.98 14.09 25.66
N ARG A 164 1.13 13.06 25.70
CA ARG A 164 1.46 11.73 25.18
C ARG A 164 1.67 11.76 23.67
N ALA A 165 0.79 12.44 22.94
CA ALA A 165 0.90 12.58 21.48
C ALA A 165 2.21 13.29 21.09
N SER A 166 2.56 14.36 21.80
CA SER A 166 3.82 15.07 21.60
C SER A 166 5.05 14.17 21.85
N PHE A 167 5.01 13.35 22.91
CA PHE A 167 6.08 12.40 23.21
C PHE A 167 6.20 11.30 22.14
N GLU A 168 5.08 10.74 21.66
CA GLU A 168 5.07 9.73 20.61
C GLU A 168 5.69 10.26 19.30
N VAL A 169 5.32 11.48 18.88
CA VAL A 169 5.94 12.14 17.72
C VAL A 169 7.44 12.33 17.90
N PHE A 170 7.89 12.68 19.10
CA PHE A 170 9.32 12.80 19.40
C PHE A 170 10.04 11.43 19.35
N ALA A 171 9.41 10.39 19.91
CA ALA A 171 9.95 9.04 19.92
C ALA A 171 10.04 8.45 18.50
N GLU A 172 9.12 8.79 17.60
CA GLU A 172 9.17 8.42 16.17
C GLU A 172 10.44 8.94 15.48
N GLY A 173 10.97 10.10 15.89
CA GLY A 173 12.26 10.59 15.43
C GLY A 173 13.45 9.68 15.80
N HIS A 174 13.25 8.73 16.71
CA HIS A 174 14.22 7.75 17.19
C HIS A 174 13.76 6.31 16.90
N ASP A 175 13.17 6.08 15.72
CA ASP A 175 12.55 4.81 15.30
C ASP A 175 13.42 3.56 15.54
N LEU A 176 14.74 3.65 15.38
CA LEU A 176 15.64 2.52 15.68
C LEU A 176 15.60 2.10 17.16
N LEU A 177 15.56 3.07 18.09
CA LEU A 177 15.45 2.80 19.52
C LEU A 177 14.06 2.26 19.87
N VAL A 178 13.00 2.82 19.27
CA VAL A 178 11.62 2.35 19.47
C VAL A 178 11.45 0.92 18.97
N LYS A 179 11.90 0.61 17.75
CA LYS A 179 11.89 -0.75 17.20
C LYS A 179 12.67 -1.73 18.07
N ARG A 180 13.85 -1.31 18.57
CA ARG A 180 14.63 -2.14 19.49
C ARG A 180 13.88 -2.42 20.78
N ALA A 181 13.29 -1.40 21.40
CA ALA A 181 12.48 -1.56 22.60
C ALA A 181 11.27 -2.48 22.39
N LEU A 182 10.63 -2.44 21.22
CA LEU A 182 9.53 -3.33 20.86
C LEU A 182 9.99 -4.78 20.63
N GLN A 183 11.22 -4.98 20.17
CA GLN A 183 11.82 -6.31 19.97
C GLN A 183 12.41 -6.91 21.25
N HIS A 184 12.89 -6.05 22.16
CA HIS A 184 13.57 -6.40 23.40
C HIS A 184 12.87 -5.73 24.61
N PRO A 185 11.80 -6.34 25.15
CA PRO A 185 11.00 -5.74 26.22
C PRO A 185 11.79 -5.34 27.47
N GLU A 186 12.89 -6.04 27.77
CA GLU A 186 13.80 -5.73 28.88
C GLU A 186 14.50 -4.38 28.76
N ALA A 187 14.64 -3.86 27.54
CA ALA A 187 15.24 -2.56 27.26
C ALA A 187 14.21 -1.44 27.09
N ALA A 188 12.92 -1.78 27.01
CA ALA A 188 11.86 -0.82 26.70
C ALA A 188 11.73 0.28 27.76
N GLU A 189 11.75 -0.07 29.04
CA GLU A 189 11.63 0.89 30.14
C GLU A 189 12.83 1.85 30.20
N PRO A 190 14.09 1.37 30.23
CA PRO A 190 15.26 2.26 30.16
C PRO A 190 15.31 3.15 28.92
N ILE A 191 15.02 2.61 27.73
CA ILE A 191 15.00 3.41 26.49
C ILE A 191 13.89 4.47 26.56
N GLY A 192 12.70 4.10 27.03
CA GLY A 192 11.56 5.00 27.17
C GLY A 192 11.82 6.16 28.13
N TRP A 193 12.42 5.89 29.29
CA TRP A 193 12.82 6.93 30.24
C TRP A 193 13.92 7.85 29.69
N TRP A 194 14.90 7.31 28.95
CA TRP A 194 15.90 8.15 28.31
C TRP A 194 15.27 9.10 27.28
N LEU A 195 14.40 8.57 26.40
CA LEU A 195 13.66 9.38 25.43
C LEU A 195 12.79 10.43 26.13
N PHE A 196 12.17 10.09 27.25
CA PHE A 196 11.38 11.04 28.04
C PHE A 196 12.24 12.19 28.58
N HIS A 197 13.43 11.91 29.14
CA HIS A 197 14.36 12.98 29.56
C HIS A 197 14.85 13.83 28.40
N ARG A 198 15.12 13.24 27.23
CA ARG A 198 15.48 13.99 26.01
C ARG A 198 14.33 14.85 25.50
N TRP A 199 13.10 14.37 25.60
CA TRP A 199 11.89 15.11 25.26
C TRP A 199 11.67 16.27 26.23
N LEU A 200 11.76 16.04 27.55
CA LEU A 200 11.70 17.07 28.59
C LEU A 200 12.80 18.12 28.41
N ALA A 201 13.98 17.71 27.94
CA ALA A 201 15.08 18.63 27.66
C ALA A 201 14.71 19.69 26.61
N LEU A 202 13.78 19.36 25.70
CA LEU A 202 13.33 20.19 24.59
C LEU A 202 12.01 20.92 24.87
N ARG A 203 11.39 20.68 26.03
CA ARG A 203 10.12 21.31 26.42
C ARG A 203 10.31 22.70 27.01
N GLU A 204 9.36 23.57 26.72
CA GLU A 204 9.40 24.98 27.08
C GLU A 204 9.05 25.21 28.55
N GLU A 205 8.17 24.38 29.11
CA GLU A 205 7.78 24.45 30.51
C GLU A 205 8.96 24.27 31.47
N PHE A 206 10.08 23.73 30.98
CA PHE A 206 11.32 23.65 31.76
C PHE A 206 11.89 25.03 32.10
N SER A 207 11.90 25.95 31.14
CA SER A 207 12.43 27.29 31.31
C SER A 207 11.34 28.36 31.36
N ASP A 208 10.05 28.00 31.26
CA ASP A 208 8.97 28.99 31.31
C ASP A 208 8.90 29.74 32.66
N ALA A 209 8.58 31.03 32.56
CA ALA A 209 8.48 31.93 33.70
C ALA A 209 7.35 31.54 34.67
N ALA A 210 6.26 30.89 34.21
CA ALA A 210 5.23 30.40 35.12
C ALA A 210 5.75 29.23 35.97
N THR A 211 6.45 28.27 35.38
CA THR A 211 7.03 27.15 36.16
C THR A 211 8.05 27.65 37.16
N VAL A 212 8.92 28.59 36.76
CA VAL A 212 9.89 29.21 37.67
C VAL A 212 9.20 29.99 38.80
N ARG A 213 8.10 30.72 38.52
CA ARG A 213 7.29 31.36 39.57
C ARG A 213 6.74 30.33 40.57
N THR A 214 6.14 29.25 40.08
CA THR A 214 5.62 28.19 40.98
C THR A 214 6.72 27.48 41.77
N LEU A 215 7.96 27.42 41.26
CA LEU A 215 9.13 26.97 42.02
C LEU A 215 9.43 27.93 43.17
N TRP A 216 9.49 29.23 42.90
CA TRP A 216 9.78 30.22 43.93
C TRP A 216 8.67 30.37 44.96
N GLU A 217 7.40 30.27 44.55
CA GLU A 217 6.25 30.20 45.46
C GLU A 217 6.35 28.98 46.40
N ALA A 218 6.79 27.83 45.90
CA ALA A 218 7.00 26.63 46.70
C ALA A 218 8.21 26.73 47.66
N VAL A 219 9.24 27.50 47.29
CA VAL A 219 10.39 27.80 48.16
C VAL A 219 10.01 28.81 49.26
N GLY A 220 9.19 29.82 48.94
CA GLY A 220 8.64 30.81 49.86
C GLY A 220 9.64 31.88 50.33
N ALA A 221 9.50 32.29 51.59
CA ALA A 221 10.21 33.44 52.18
C ALA A 221 11.74 33.48 51.96
N PRO A 222 12.49 32.37 51.95
CA PRO A 222 13.92 32.39 51.64
C PRO A 222 14.25 32.91 50.23
N ALA A 223 13.44 32.60 49.22
CA ALA A 223 13.62 33.12 47.86
C ALA A 223 13.22 34.60 47.76
N ASP A 224 12.14 35.00 48.44
CA ASP A 224 11.68 36.40 48.47
C ASP A 224 12.76 37.35 49.03
N ALA A 225 13.56 36.86 49.98
CA ALA A 225 14.66 37.63 50.59
C ALA A 225 15.82 37.91 49.61
N LEU A 226 15.96 37.14 48.53
CA LEU A 226 16.97 37.36 47.47
C LEU A 226 16.53 38.41 46.44
N GLY A 227 15.27 38.85 46.48
CA GLY A 227 14.73 39.94 45.65
C GLY A 227 14.92 39.73 44.15
N GLU A 228 15.35 40.79 43.44
CA GLU A 228 15.56 40.76 41.98
C GLU A 228 16.70 39.84 41.52
N THR A 229 17.49 39.27 42.46
CA THR A 229 18.53 38.29 42.14
C THR A 229 17.94 37.02 41.54
N VAL A 230 16.81 36.54 42.09
CA VAL A 230 16.12 35.31 41.64
C VAL A 230 14.88 35.63 40.79
N ASP A 231 14.89 36.78 40.11
CA ASP A 231 13.80 37.17 39.21
C ASP A 231 13.43 36.02 38.25
N PRO A 232 12.14 35.66 38.13
CA PRO A 232 11.73 34.52 37.31
C PRO A 232 12.19 34.59 35.85
N ARG A 233 12.26 35.79 35.24
CA ARG A 233 12.72 35.94 33.85
C ARG A 233 14.22 35.72 33.75
N ARG A 234 15.00 36.20 34.72
CA ARG A 234 16.45 35.95 34.78
C ARG A 234 16.75 34.46 34.89
N ILE A 235 16.10 33.78 35.83
CA ILE A 235 16.30 32.34 36.06
C ILE A 235 15.86 31.52 34.84
N CYS A 236 14.70 31.85 34.24
CA CYS A 236 14.25 31.30 32.96
C CYS A 236 15.33 31.36 31.88
N ARG A 237 15.91 32.55 31.66
CA ARG A 237 16.93 32.75 30.62
C ARG A 237 18.23 32.01 30.94
N LEU A 238 18.65 31.95 32.20
CA LEU A 238 19.83 31.19 32.62
C LEU A 238 19.63 29.68 32.44
N LEU A 239 18.46 29.14 32.84
CA LEU A 239 18.10 27.73 32.61
C LEU A 239 18.08 27.38 31.12
N HIS A 240 17.58 28.29 30.29
CA HIS A 240 17.59 28.14 28.83
C HIS A 240 19.02 28.09 28.27
N GLY A 241 19.90 28.94 28.80
CA GLY A 241 21.31 29.00 28.41
C GLY A 241 22.06 27.68 28.62
N LEU A 242 21.76 26.95 29.70
CA LEU A 242 22.38 25.66 30.00
C LEU A 242 22.21 24.63 28.88
N ARG A 243 21.10 24.70 28.13
CA ARG A 243 20.70 23.67 27.16
C ARG A 243 21.02 24.01 25.71
N ARG A 244 21.46 25.24 25.42
CA ARG A 244 21.78 25.69 24.06
C ARG A 244 23.10 25.12 23.53
N GLY A 245 23.93 24.51 24.37
CA GLY A 245 25.27 24.08 23.95
C GLY A 245 26.03 25.26 23.35
N PRO A 246 26.79 25.10 22.24
CA PRO A 246 27.49 26.22 21.60
C PRO A 246 26.59 27.40 21.20
N ASP A 247 25.29 27.17 20.96
CA ASP A 247 24.33 28.21 20.57
C ASP A 247 23.98 29.17 21.72
N VAL A 248 24.47 28.92 22.95
CA VAL A 248 24.46 29.92 24.02
C VAL A 248 25.25 31.18 23.62
N CYS A 249 26.16 31.04 22.65
CA CYS A 249 26.91 32.13 22.06
C CYS A 249 26.18 32.85 20.92
N ASN A 250 24.96 32.43 20.55
CA ASN A 250 24.18 33.08 19.50
C ASN A 250 23.91 34.55 19.90
N ARG A 251 24.09 35.44 18.92
CA ARG A 251 23.84 36.87 19.09
C ARG A 251 22.43 37.17 19.57
N GLU A 252 21.43 36.55 18.97
CA GLU A 252 20.02 36.84 19.29
C GLU A 252 19.72 36.53 20.76
N TYR A 253 20.18 35.38 21.26
CA TYR A 253 20.03 35.00 22.66
C TYR A 253 20.83 35.91 23.61
N LEU A 254 22.08 36.25 23.30
CA LEU A 254 22.88 37.12 24.16
C LEU A 254 22.35 38.56 24.21
N ASP A 255 21.80 39.06 23.11
CA ASP A 255 21.21 40.41 23.04
C ASP A 255 19.92 40.51 23.88
N GLU A 256 19.26 39.38 24.20
CA GLU A 256 18.14 39.33 25.15
C GLU A 256 18.57 39.42 26.63
N LEU A 257 19.83 39.11 26.93
CA LEU A 257 20.40 39.13 28.29
C LEU A 257 21.01 40.51 28.61
N PRO A 258 20.59 41.17 29.70
CA PRO A 258 21.26 42.37 30.19
C PRO A 258 22.76 42.16 30.40
N ALA A 259 23.57 43.04 29.81
CA ALA A 259 25.02 42.99 29.98
C ALA A 259 25.48 43.43 31.38
N ASP A 260 24.72 44.34 32.02
CA ASP A 260 24.92 44.81 33.40
C ASP A 260 23.57 45.33 33.92
N ASP A 261 23.01 44.67 34.95
CA ASP A 261 21.71 44.99 35.53
C ASP A 261 21.82 45.25 37.03
N ALA A 262 21.18 46.32 37.52
CA ALA A 262 21.20 46.69 38.92
C ALA A 262 20.05 45.99 39.66
N ALA A 263 20.38 45.06 40.57
CA ALA A 263 19.38 44.28 41.29
C ALA A 263 19.15 44.84 42.70
N GLY A 264 17.89 45.14 43.01
CA GLY A 264 17.43 45.56 44.33
C GLY A 264 17.22 44.37 45.28
N VAL A 265 17.97 44.35 46.39
CA VAL A 265 17.80 43.34 47.45
C VAL A 265 17.61 44.04 48.80
N ARG A 266 16.47 43.79 49.44
CA ARG A 266 16.16 44.36 50.77
C ARG A 266 17.13 43.79 51.81
N GLY A 267 18.00 44.63 52.36
CA GLY A 267 19.03 44.24 53.33
C GLY A 267 20.38 43.80 52.73
N GLY A 268 20.48 43.65 51.40
CA GLY A 268 21.69 43.18 50.70
C GLY A 268 22.54 44.28 50.04
N GLY A 269 22.15 45.56 50.14
CA GLY A 269 22.85 46.68 49.48
C GLY A 269 22.70 46.69 47.95
N PRO A 270 23.33 47.66 47.25
CA PRO A 270 23.28 47.74 45.79
C PRO A 270 24.07 46.60 45.13
N GLN A 271 23.39 45.78 44.33
CA GLN A 271 23.98 44.65 43.61
C GLN A 271 24.00 44.90 42.10
N ARG A 272 24.94 44.25 41.41
CA ARG A 272 24.95 44.19 39.94
C ARG A 272 25.04 42.74 39.47
N ILE A 273 24.29 42.42 38.42
CA ILE A 273 24.23 41.09 37.85
C ILE A 273 24.53 41.18 36.35
N ARG A 274 25.53 40.41 35.89
CA ARG A 274 25.98 40.41 34.50
C ARG A 274 25.56 39.11 33.83
N ASP A 275 24.35 39.10 33.28
CA ASP A 275 23.69 37.86 32.84
C ASP A 275 24.42 37.16 31.70
N GLN A 276 24.96 37.91 30.74
CA GLN A 276 25.73 37.32 29.63
C GLN A 276 26.92 36.52 30.15
N ARG A 277 27.65 37.04 31.15
CA ARG A 277 28.78 36.34 31.77
C ARG A 277 28.30 35.09 32.52
N LEU A 278 27.23 35.22 33.32
CA LEU A 278 26.67 34.10 34.07
C LEU A 278 26.18 32.99 33.15
N ALA A 279 25.43 33.32 32.09
CA ALA A 279 24.90 32.35 31.13
C ALA A 279 26.01 31.54 30.47
N LEU A 280 27.08 32.20 30.02
CA LEU A 280 28.23 31.55 29.37
C LEU A 280 28.99 30.61 30.34
N LEU A 281 29.25 31.07 31.57
CA LEU A 281 29.97 30.27 32.58
C LEU A 281 29.14 29.10 33.10
N LEU A 282 27.84 29.32 33.36
CA LEU A 282 26.94 28.28 33.83
C LEU A 282 26.68 27.22 32.75
N ALA A 283 26.54 27.62 31.47
CA ALA A 283 26.42 26.68 30.37
C ALA A 283 27.67 25.80 30.22
N LEU A 284 28.86 26.40 30.34
CA LEU A 284 30.12 25.65 30.31
C LEU A 284 30.27 24.71 31.52
N ALA A 285 29.93 25.18 32.73
CA ALA A 285 29.95 24.38 33.95
C ALA A 285 28.97 23.21 33.89
N HIS A 286 27.75 23.43 33.38
CA HIS A 286 26.76 22.38 33.16
C HIS A 286 27.27 21.37 32.13
N GLY A 287 27.80 21.83 31.00
CA GLY A 287 28.42 20.97 29.99
C GLY A 287 29.62 20.18 30.51
N ALA A 288 30.30 20.64 31.56
CA ALA A 288 31.41 19.94 32.21
C ALA A 288 30.96 19.02 33.37
N SER A 289 29.66 18.94 33.68
CA SER A 289 29.11 18.21 34.84
C SER A 289 28.84 16.70 34.61
N ARG A 290 28.95 16.23 33.34
CA ARG A 290 28.75 14.83 32.94
C ARG A 290 27.38 14.29 33.37
N GLU A 291 26.31 14.98 33.02
CA GLU A 291 24.94 14.53 33.34
C GLU A 291 24.58 13.25 32.57
N ILE A 292 24.07 12.22 33.27
CA ILE A 292 23.83 10.88 32.69
C ILE A 292 22.81 10.91 31.54
N THR A 293 21.75 11.72 31.65
CA THR A 293 20.68 11.87 30.64
C THR A 293 21.12 12.72 29.44
N ALA A 294 22.25 13.43 29.55
CA ALA A 294 22.85 14.22 28.49
C ALA A 294 23.93 13.47 27.69
N LEU A 295 24.26 12.24 28.10
CA LEU A 295 25.19 11.37 27.37
C LEU A 295 24.72 11.12 25.93
N PRO A 296 25.65 10.97 24.97
CA PRO A 296 25.30 10.71 23.58
C PRO A 296 24.48 9.44 23.40
N GLN A 297 23.71 9.39 22.31
CA GLN A 297 22.78 8.31 21.99
C GLN A 297 23.45 6.93 21.95
N ILE A 298 24.76 6.86 21.68
CA ILE A 298 25.51 5.59 21.68
C ILE A 298 25.33 4.79 22.98
N VAL A 299 25.17 5.44 24.14
CA VAL A 299 25.00 4.76 25.43
C VAL A 299 23.64 4.04 25.49
N VAL A 300 22.55 4.71 25.09
CA VAL A 300 21.21 4.10 25.04
C VAL A 300 21.08 3.09 23.89
N GLU A 301 21.85 3.27 22.82
CA GLU A 301 21.88 2.33 21.69
C GLU A 301 22.47 0.97 22.05
N HIS A 302 23.23 0.89 23.14
CA HIS A 302 23.79 -0.35 23.66
C HIS A 302 22.93 -0.89 24.82
N LEU A 303 21.65 -0.51 24.88
CA LEU A 303 20.62 -1.20 25.65
C LEU A 303 19.85 -2.15 24.73
N GLY A 304 19.46 -3.33 25.24
CA GLY A 304 18.72 -4.33 24.44
C GLY A 304 19.58 -5.02 23.38
N ILE A 305 20.88 -5.15 23.64
CA ILE A 305 21.83 -5.94 22.86
C ILE A 305 22.54 -6.93 23.79
N PRO A 306 23.22 -7.97 23.25
CA PRO A 306 24.13 -8.77 24.06
C PRO A 306 25.20 -7.89 24.71
N HIS A 307 25.47 -8.12 26.00
CA HIS A 307 26.33 -7.28 26.84
C HIS A 307 25.87 -5.81 26.91
N PRO A 308 24.66 -5.54 27.46
CA PRO A 308 24.13 -4.18 27.49
C PRO A 308 24.86 -3.28 28.50
N VAL A 309 24.74 -1.96 28.32
CA VAL A 309 25.18 -0.97 29.31
C VAL A 309 24.43 -1.17 30.63
N ASP A 310 25.18 -1.45 31.70
CA ASP A 310 24.65 -1.46 33.06
C ASP A 310 24.56 -0.03 33.61
N LEU A 311 23.33 0.47 33.79
CA LEU A 311 23.06 1.82 34.29
C LEU A 311 23.52 2.05 35.75
N VAL A 312 23.56 1.01 36.59
CA VAL A 312 24.11 1.10 37.94
C VAL A 312 25.62 1.30 37.87
N GLN A 313 26.30 0.55 37.01
CA GLN A 313 27.74 0.68 36.83
C GLN A 313 28.12 1.99 36.13
N LEU A 314 27.30 2.47 35.18
CA LEU A 314 27.44 3.78 34.56
C LEU A 314 27.38 4.90 35.59
N ARG A 315 26.38 4.89 36.49
CA ARG A 315 26.29 5.87 37.60
C ARG A 315 27.57 5.92 38.43
N ARG A 316 28.05 4.76 38.87
CA ARG A 316 29.31 4.66 39.67
C ARG A 316 30.52 5.20 38.90
N THR A 317 30.56 4.99 37.58
CA THR A 317 31.63 5.51 36.70
C THR A 317 31.58 7.04 36.68
N LEU A 318 30.40 7.63 36.50
CA LEU A 318 30.23 9.09 36.49
C LEU A 318 30.52 9.72 37.86
N GLU A 319 30.08 9.09 38.95
CA GLU A 319 30.35 9.53 40.33
C GLU A 319 31.85 9.60 40.64
N ARG A 320 32.64 8.64 40.13
CA ARG A 320 34.10 8.60 40.32
C ARG A 320 34.88 9.41 39.29
N SER A 321 34.21 9.87 38.22
CA SER A 321 34.85 10.64 37.16
C SER A 321 35.23 12.03 37.64
N ARG A 322 36.43 12.48 37.27
CA ARG A 322 36.95 13.80 37.63
C ARG A 322 37.78 14.43 36.52
N TRP A 323 37.79 15.76 36.49
CA TRP A 323 38.73 16.51 35.68
C TRP A 323 40.08 16.54 36.39
N GLY A 324 41.12 16.06 35.71
CA GLY A 324 42.51 16.13 36.15
C GLY A 324 43.39 16.85 35.13
N GLY A 325 44.71 16.74 35.28
CA GLY A 325 45.67 17.40 34.37
C GLY A 325 45.97 18.85 34.74
N SER A 326 46.51 19.61 33.78
CA SER A 326 46.83 21.03 33.95
C SER A 326 45.61 21.90 33.76
N HIS A 327 45.60 23.12 34.34
CA HIS A 327 44.50 24.06 34.16
C HIS A 327 44.20 24.40 32.68
N ASP A 328 45.24 24.48 31.84
CA ASP A 328 45.09 24.80 30.41
C ASP A 328 44.63 23.61 29.55
N LEU A 329 44.89 22.38 29.99
CA LEU A 329 44.46 21.13 29.34
C LEU A 329 43.91 20.14 30.37
N PRO A 330 42.66 20.34 30.82
CA PRO A 330 41.96 19.40 31.67
C PRO A 330 41.69 18.09 30.92
N VAL A 331 41.95 16.97 31.60
CA VAL A 331 41.73 15.62 31.10
C VAL A 331 40.66 14.95 31.94
N LEU A 332 39.59 14.46 31.31
CA LEU A 332 38.56 13.69 31.99
C LEU A 332 39.10 12.28 32.31
N HIS A 333 39.16 11.93 33.59
CA HIS A 333 39.52 10.59 34.05
C HIS A 333 38.27 9.79 34.39
N ALA A 334 38.08 8.65 33.74
CA ALA A 334 36.98 7.73 34.02
C ALA A 334 37.34 6.29 33.66
N GLU A 335 37.12 5.36 34.61
CA GLU A 335 37.30 3.91 34.41
C GLU A 335 35.98 3.28 33.95
N CYS A 336 35.89 2.99 32.66
CA CYS A 336 34.66 2.56 32.02
C CYS A 336 34.57 1.04 31.91
N HIS A 337 33.37 0.50 32.18
CA HIS A 337 33.10 -0.94 32.15
C HIS A 337 32.34 -1.39 30.89
N HIS A 338 32.19 -0.49 29.92
CA HIS A 338 31.58 -0.78 28.62
C HIS A 338 32.11 0.21 27.57
N GLU A 339 32.36 -0.28 26.35
CA GLU A 339 32.83 0.48 25.19
C GLU A 339 31.93 1.67 24.81
N ALA A 340 30.61 1.52 24.89
CA ALA A 340 29.66 2.59 24.59
C ALA A 340 29.77 3.75 25.58
N VAL A 341 30.16 3.47 26.83
CA VAL A 341 30.38 4.50 27.85
C VAL A 341 31.67 5.28 27.57
N ILE A 342 32.73 4.60 27.10
CA ILE A 342 33.97 5.28 26.67
C ILE A 342 33.67 6.24 25.51
N GLU A 343 33.07 5.73 24.44
CA GLU A 343 32.73 6.54 23.27
C GLU A 343 31.73 7.65 23.61
N GLY A 344 30.78 7.36 24.50
CA GLY A 344 29.84 8.35 25.03
C GLY A 344 30.53 9.48 25.78
N LEU A 345 31.48 9.20 26.68
CA LEU A 345 32.22 10.22 27.43
C LEU A 345 33.20 11.00 26.55
N ARG A 346 33.82 10.36 25.55
CA ARG A 346 34.66 11.04 24.56
C ARG A 346 33.85 12.04 23.75
N ALA A 347 32.77 11.60 23.11
CA ALA A 347 31.90 12.48 22.34
C ALA A 347 31.22 13.55 23.22
N TYR A 348 30.91 13.26 24.49
CA TYR A 348 30.44 14.26 25.44
C TYR A 348 31.50 15.35 25.68
N THR A 349 32.74 14.94 25.93
CA THR A 349 33.87 15.86 26.16
C THR A 349 34.18 16.72 24.94
N ASP A 350 34.16 16.16 23.73
CA ASP A 350 34.37 16.90 22.48
C ASP A 350 33.30 17.97 22.24
N ARG A 351 32.04 17.67 22.58
CA ARG A 351 30.95 18.67 22.54
C ARG A 351 31.19 19.79 23.55
N THR A 352 31.62 19.46 24.76
CA THR A 352 31.95 20.47 25.79
C THR A 352 33.19 21.28 25.40
N ASP A 353 34.18 20.69 24.73
CA ASP A 353 35.34 21.42 24.18
C ASP A 353 34.92 22.39 23.06
N THR A 354 33.97 21.98 22.22
CA THR A 354 33.38 22.86 21.19
C THR A 354 32.64 24.03 21.84
N LEU A 355 31.88 23.78 22.90
CA LEU A 355 31.24 24.83 23.72
C LEU A 355 32.30 25.76 24.34
N LEU A 356 33.35 25.21 24.95
CA LEU A 356 34.47 25.98 25.51
C LEU A 356 35.09 26.90 24.45
N ALA A 357 35.38 26.38 23.26
CA ALA A 357 35.94 27.16 22.16
C ALA A 357 35.01 28.31 21.72
N ALA A 358 33.70 28.05 21.62
CA ALA A 358 32.69 29.06 21.31
C ALA A 358 32.62 30.13 22.41
N VAL A 359 32.52 29.73 23.68
CA VAL A 359 32.46 30.64 24.83
C VAL A 359 33.71 31.51 24.91
N ARG A 360 34.91 30.94 24.72
CA ARG A 360 36.17 31.70 24.73
C ARG A 360 36.22 32.77 23.65
N ARG A 361 35.77 32.45 22.43
CA ARG A 361 35.70 33.41 21.33
C ARG A 361 34.71 34.53 21.66
N THR A 362 33.50 34.18 22.06
CA THR A 362 32.44 35.13 22.39
C THR A 362 32.80 36.02 23.57
N ALA A 363 33.42 35.46 24.62
CA ALA A 363 33.88 36.21 25.76
C ALA A 363 34.92 37.27 25.37
N ARG A 364 35.86 36.94 24.46
CA ARG A 364 36.85 37.90 23.94
C ARG A 364 36.24 39.00 23.07
N GLU A 365 35.22 38.66 22.28
CA GLU A 365 34.64 39.58 21.30
C GLU A 365 33.54 40.48 21.86
N ARG A 366 32.81 40.02 22.89
CA ARG A 366 31.55 40.66 23.33
C ARG A 366 31.44 40.95 24.82
N VAL A 367 32.13 40.18 25.67
CA VAL A 367 32.06 40.37 27.12
C VAL A 367 33.14 41.35 27.55
N THR A 368 32.74 42.55 27.97
CA THR A 368 33.66 43.63 28.33
C THR A 368 34.13 43.55 29.79
N GLN A 369 33.51 42.70 30.60
CA GLN A 369 33.84 42.50 32.02
C GLN A 369 34.84 41.35 32.22
N PRO A 370 35.58 41.30 33.36
CA PRO A 370 36.51 40.22 33.65
C PRO A 370 35.81 38.85 33.64
N VAL A 371 36.39 37.90 32.89
CA VAL A 371 36.01 36.48 32.88
C VAL A 371 37.16 35.66 33.47
N PRO A 372 36.88 34.48 34.06
CA PRO A 372 37.94 33.62 34.58
C PRO A 372 38.89 33.19 33.46
N ALA A 373 40.10 32.78 33.83
CA ALA A 373 41.00 32.15 32.89
C ALA A 373 40.39 30.81 32.44
N LEU A 374 39.80 30.77 31.24
CA LEU A 374 39.20 29.55 30.72
C LEU A 374 40.28 28.63 30.10
N PRO A 375 40.17 27.30 30.28
CA PRO A 375 41.10 26.33 29.70
C PRO A 375 41.27 26.49 28.18
N ALA A 376 42.40 26.03 27.64
CA ALA A 376 42.63 26.10 26.21
C ALA A 376 41.80 25.07 25.44
N ARG A 377 41.69 23.85 25.98
CA ARG A 377 41.01 22.70 25.40
C ARG A 377 40.67 21.68 26.50
N LEU A 378 39.62 20.88 26.32
CA LEU A 378 39.32 19.69 27.13
C LEU A 378 39.75 18.41 26.40
N SER A 379 40.25 17.42 27.13
CA SER A 379 40.63 16.10 26.57
C SER A 379 39.90 14.96 27.28
N ALA A 380 39.58 13.92 26.51
CA ALA A 380 39.03 12.65 27.00
C ALA A 380 40.08 11.52 27.03
N ASP A 381 41.38 11.83 26.92
CA ASP A 381 42.45 10.83 26.88
C ASP A 381 42.54 9.98 28.17
N GLY A 382 42.01 10.50 29.29
CA GLY A 382 41.93 9.79 30.56
C GLY A 382 40.71 8.86 30.70
N VAL A 383 39.87 8.74 29.67
CA VAL A 383 38.74 7.81 29.62
C VAL A 383 39.25 6.45 29.13
N THR A 384 39.38 5.51 30.05
CA THR A 384 40.01 4.21 29.82
C THR A 384 39.09 3.06 30.19
N PRO A 385 39.26 1.86 29.59
CA PRO A 385 38.61 0.65 30.09
C PRO A 385 39.10 0.35 31.51
N ALA A 386 38.21 -0.17 32.36
CA ALA A 386 38.61 -0.77 33.62
C ALA A 386 39.39 -2.08 33.37
N GLU A 387 40.30 -2.44 34.29
CA GLU A 387 41.17 -3.61 34.15
C GLU A 387 40.35 -4.89 33.93
N ASP A 388 40.80 -5.72 32.98
CA ASP A 388 40.22 -7.03 32.63
C ASP A 388 38.73 -7.03 32.19
N VAL A 389 38.12 -5.88 31.89
CA VAL A 389 36.71 -5.84 31.42
C VAL A 389 36.58 -6.13 29.92
N PHE A 390 37.38 -5.46 29.08
CA PHE A 390 37.45 -5.72 27.63
C PHE A 390 38.78 -5.23 27.05
N THR A 391 39.23 -5.87 25.97
CA THR A 391 40.55 -5.60 25.34
C THR A 391 40.49 -4.72 24.11
N GLY A 392 39.31 -4.57 23.48
CA GLY A 392 39.10 -3.72 22.31
C GLY A 392 37.68 -3.77 21.77
N TRP A 393 37.32 -2.79 20.94
CA TRP A 393 36.03 -2.68 20.26
C TRP A 393 36.21 -2.02 18.88
N ALA A 394 35.21 -2.14 18.02
CA ALA A 394 35.18 -1.48 16.72
C ALA A 394 33.74 -1.10 16.36
N SER A 395 33.59 -0.01 15.61
CA SER A 395 32.33 0.41 15.01
C SER A 395 32.47 0.52 13.50
N PHE A 396 31.38 0.32 12.77
CA PHE A 396 31.36 0.61 11.33
C PHE A 396 31.59 2.11 11.12
N ARG A 397 32.58 2.45 10.29
CA ARG A 397 32.84 3.82 9.87
C ARG A 397 32.38 3.99 8.43
N LEU A 398 31.68 5.08 8.18
CA LEU A 398 31.26 5.44 6.83
C LEU A 398 32.42 6.11 6.10
N ASP A 399 32.61 5.77 4.83
CA ASP A 399 33.46 6.55 3.93
C ASP A 399 32.68 7.81 3.54
N GLU A 400 32.97 8.90 4.22
CA GLU A 400 32.29 10.18 4.01
C GLU A 400 32.32 10.63 2.55
N ARG A 401 33.38 10.32 1.79
CA ARG A 401 33.48 10.70 0.37
C ARG A 401 32.47 9.92 -0.45
N ARG A 402 32.44 8.59 -0.30
CA ARG A 402 31.49 7.73 -1.03
C ARG A 402 30.04 7.98 -0.64
N VAL A 403 29.77 8.26 0.64
CA VAL A 403 28.40 8.59 1.10
C VAL A 403 27.95 9.92 0.52
N ARG A 404 28.82 10.95 0.49
CA ARG A 404 28.52 12.22 -0.19
C ARG A 404 28.24 11.98 -1.67
N ASP A 405 29.05 11.19 -2.37
CA ASP A 405 28.84 10.89 -3.80
C ASP A 405 27.50 10.17 -4.06
N LEU A 406 27.11 9.24 -3.18
CA LEU A 406 25.81 8.56 -3.26
C LEU A 406 24.64 9.53 -3.03
N LEU A 407 24.76 10.43 -2.04
CA LEU A 407 23.77 11.48 -1.72
C LEU A 407 23.77 12.64 -2.75
N MET A 408 24.76 12.72 -3.63
CA MET A 408 24.82 13.70 -4.73
C MET A 408 24.44 13.09 -6.07
N GLY A 409 24.29 11.77 -6.14
CA GLY A 409 24.14 11.04 -7.39
C GLY A 409 22.71 10.56 -7.64
N VAL A 410 22.40 10.34 -8.92
CA VAL A 410 21.15 9.69 -9.36
C VAL A 410 20.99 8.24 -8.86
N GLN A 411 22.04 7.65 -8.27
CA GLN A 411 21.99 6.29 -7.73
C GLN A 411 21.01 6.16 -6.56
N LEU A 412 20.87 7.20 -5.73
CA LEU A 412 19.90 7.22 -4.63
C LEU A 412 18.52 7.74 -5.06
N TYR A 413 18.50 8.75 -5.93
CA TYR A 413 17.30 9.52 -6.27
C TYR A 413 16.61 9.13 -7.58
N ARG A 414 17.24 8.27 -8.39
CA ARG A 414 16.80 7.75 -9.71
C ARG A 414 16.63 8.81 -10.81
N ASP A 415 16.24 10.04 -10.48
CA ASP A 415 15.95 11.12 -11.42
C ASP A 415 16.49 12.47 -10.93
N ARG A 416 17.05 13.27 -11.85
CA ARG A 416 17.57 14.61 -11.57
C ARG A 416 16.45 15.64 -11.38
N ASP A 417 15.27 15.36 -11.90
CA ASP A 417 14.08 16.21 -11.78
C ASP A 417 13.66 16.43 -10.31
N LEU A 418 14.12 15.53 -9.41
CA LEU A 418 13.94 15.67 -7.96
C LEU A 418 14.53 16.98 -7.43
N ALA A 419 15.65 17.48 -7.98
CA ALA A 419 16.27 18.71 -7.50
C ALA A 419 15.33 19.92 -7.62
N ILE A 420 14.52 19.98 -8.69
CA ILE A 420 13.50 21.02 -8.87
C ILE A 420 12.33 20.84 -7.91
N ARG A 421 11.92 19.59 -7.66
CA ARG A 421 10.89 19.28 -6.65
C ARG A 421 11.32 19.72 -5.26
N GLU A 422 12.55 19.40 -4.84
CA GLU A 422 13.11 19.82 -3.54
C GLU A 422 13.31 21.33 -3.46
N LEU A 423 13.71 21.98 -4.56
CA LEU A 423 13.83 23.43 -4.62
C LEU A 423 12.47 24.12 -4.43
N TYR A 424 11.43 23.67 -5.13
CA TYR A 424 10.06 24.17 -4.93
C TYR A 424 9.55 23.89 -3.51
N GLN A 425 9.77 22.70 -2.95
CA GLN A 425 9.30 22.36 -1.60
C GLN A 425 10.01 23.18 -0.51
N ASN A 426 11.30 23.50 -0.68
CA ASN A 426 12.00 24.38 0.25
C ASN A 426 11.47 25.81 0.19
N ALA A 427 11.19 26.33 -1.00
CA ALA A 427 10.51 27.62 -1.18
C ALA A 427 9.10 27.60 -0.56
N LEU A 428 8.34 26.53 -0.77
CA LEU A 428 7.01 26.32 -0.18
C LEU A 428 7.06 26.34 1.35
N ASP A 429 8.01 25.62 1.96
CA ASP A 429 8.20 25.59 3.42
C ASP A 429 8.59 26.98 3.97
N ALA A 430 9.47 27.71 3.27
CA ALA A 430 9.86 29.06 3.65
C ALA A 430 8.68 30.04 3.61
N CYS A 431 7.81 29.93 2.60
CA CYS A 431 6.58 30.71 2.48
C CYS A 431 5.54 30.32 3.53
N ARG A 432 5.32 29.02 3.79
CA ARG A 432 4.42 28.53 4.85
C ARG A 432 4.85 29.07 6.21
N TYR A 433 6.15 29.05 6.50
CA TYR A 433 6.68 29.59 7.75
C TYR A 433 6.45 31.11 7.84
N ARG A 434 6.78 31.88 6.80
CA ARG A 434 6.50 33.32 6.81
C ARG A 434 5.00 33.62 7.01
N ARG A 435 4.10 32.84 6.39
CA ARG A 435 2.65 32.96 6.60
C ARG A 435 2.29 32.74 8.07
N ALA A 436 2.70 31.61 8.66
CA ALA A 436 2.42 31.31 10.07
C ALA A 436 2.94 32.40 11.02
N ARG A 437 4.17 32.87 10.81
CA ARG A 437 4.74 33.97 11.61
C ARG A 437 3.95 35.27 11.43
N THR A 438 3.59 35.62 10.20
CA THR A 438 2.83 36.85 9.90
C THR A 438 1.44 36.79 10.53
N GLU A 439 0.75 35.65 10.43
CA GLU A 439 -0.55 35.39 11.05
C GLU A 439 -0.48 35.52 12.59
N TYR A 440 0.59 35.00 13.20
CA TYR A 440 0.82 35.18 14.63
C TYR A 440 1.07 36.65 15.01
N LEU A 441 1.91 37.37 14.25
CA LEU A 441 2.20 38.79 14.50
C LEU A 441 0.96 39.66 14.34
N ASP A 442 0.15 39.43 13.31
CA ASP A 442 -1.11 40.15 13.07
C ASP A 442 -2.11 39.95 14.22
N ARG A 443 -2.14 38.75 14.81
CA ARG A 443 -3.00 38.42 15.97
C ARG A 443 -2.51 38.99 17.30
N THR A 444 -1.21 39.16 17.47
CA THR A 444 -0.59 39.46 18.78
C THR A 444 -0.06 40.88 18.92
N ARG A 445 -0.07 41.68 17.84
CA ARG A 445 0.49 43.04 17.82
C ARG A 445 -0.55 44.05 17.35
N ASP A 446 -0.38 45.30 17.79
CA ASP A 446 -1.25 46.43 17.40
C ASP A 446 -1.03 46.94 15.95
N ALA A 447 -0.33 46.18 15.11
CA ALA A 447 -0.04 46.53 13.72
C ALA A 447 -0.57 45.42 12.80
N THR A 448 -1.14 45.82 11.66
CA THR A 448 -1.61 44.87 10.65
C THR A 448 -0.44 44.33 9.83
N TYR A 449 -0.28 43.02 9.81
CA TYR A 449 0.71 42.32 9.01
C TYR A 449 0.00 41.51 7.93
N THR A 450 0.31 41.81 6.66
CA THR A 450 -0.22 41.04 5.52
C THR A 450 0.92 40.35 4.79
N TYR A 451 0.63 39.17 4.25
CA TYR A 451 1.59 38.39 3.51
C TYR A 451 0.94 37.71 2.31
N ASP A 452 1.46 38.00 1.13
CA ASP A 452 1.13 37.35 -0.13
C ASP A 452 2.36 36.56 -0.60
N GLY A 453 2.31 35.24 -0.46
CA GLY A 453 3.43 34.36 -0.79
C GLY A 453 3.59 34.17 -2.30
N ARG A 454 4.83 34.22 -2.77
CA ARG A 454 5.22 34.09 -4.17
C ARG A 454 6.48 33.25 -4.34
N ILE A 455 6.51 32.43 -5.38
CA ILE A 455 7.64 31.59 -5.76
C ILE A 455 7.88 31.74 -7.26
N ASP A 456 9.04 32.25 -7.64
CA ASP A 456 9.40 32.50 -9.03
C ASP A 456 10.55 31.59 -9.45
N PHE A 457 10.43 30.96 -10.61
CA PHE A 457 11.47 30.16 -11.25
C PHE A 457 11.91 30.78 -12.58
N GLU A 458 13.22 30.82 -12.81
CA GLU A 458 13.79 31.30 -14.06
C GLU A 458 14.90 30.37 -14.53
N GLN A 459 14.77 29.86 -15.76
CA GLN A 459 15.85 29.18 -16.46
C GLN A 459 16.40 30.10 -17.55
N GLY A 460 17.70 30.38 -17.49
CA GLY A 460 18.34 31.33 -18.38
C GLY A 460 19.83 31.09 -18.55
N THR A 461 20.49 32.06 -19.16
CA THR A 461 21.95 32.09 -19.34
C THR A 461 22.46 33.40 -18.76
N ASP A 462 23.49 33.35 -17.92
CA ASP A 462 24.08 34.56 -17.36
C ASP A 462 24.98 35.30 -18.36
N ASP A 463 25.50 36.46 -17.95
CA ASP A 463 26.36 37.31 -18.79
C ASP A 463 27.66 36.60 -19.24
N ASP A 464 28.09 35.58 -18.49
CA ASP A 464 29.28 34.76 -18.78
C ASP A 464 28.96 33.58 -19.72
N GLY A 465 27.71 33.45 -20.19
CA GLY A 465 27.28 32.38 -21.08
C GLY A 465 26.96 31.07 -20.38
N ARG A 466 26.84 31.05 -19.05
CA ARG A 466 26.56 29.85 -18.26
C ARG A 466 25.07 29.69 -18.00
N GLU A 467 24.54 28.50 -18.25
CA GLU A 467 23.14 28.20 -17.98
C GLU A 467 22.86 28.13 -16.47
N TYR A 468 21.70 28.62 -16.05
CA TYR A 468 21.25 28.55 -14.66
C TYR A 468 19.76 28.20 -14.54
N VAL A 469 19.39 27.65 -13.38
CA VAL A 469 18.01 27.68 -12.87
C VAL A 469 18.01 28.46 -11.57
N GLU A 470 17.16 29.46 -11.48
CA GLU A 470 16.97 30.28 -10.29
C GLU A 470 15.58 30.04 -9.72
N CYS A 471 15.50 29.91 -8.40
CA CYS A 471 14.25 29.94 -7.65
C CYS A 471 14.32 31.08 -6.63
N ARG A 472 13.32 31.96 -6.64
CA ARG A 472 13.17 33.07 -5.72
C ARG A 472 11.87 32.89 -4.94
N ASP A 473 11.98 32.81 -3.63
CA ASP A 473 10.83 32.87 -2.73
C ASP A 473 10.86 34.17 -1.93
N ASN A 474 9.68 34.71 -1.63
CA ASN A 474 9.53 35.77 -0.65
C ASN A 474 9.19 35.19 0.74
N GLY A 475 9.71 34.02 1.09
CA GLY A 475 9.51 33.38 2.38
C GLY A 475 10.25 34.06 3.52
N VAL A 476 10.49 33.31 4.59
CA VAL A 476 11.06 33.84 5.84
C VAL A 476 12.56 34.15 5.76
N GLY A 477 13.28 33.59 4.77
CA GLY A 477 14.73 33.72 4.60
C GLY A 477 15.57 33.00 5.66
N MET A 478 16.90 33.08 5.50
CA MET A 478 17.91 32.45 6.37
C MET A 478 18.91 33.48 6.91
N GLY A 479 19.34 33.33 8.16
CA GLY A 479 20.40 34.10 8.78
C GLY A 479 21.76 33.39 8.73
N GLU A 480 22.78 33.99 9.36
CA GLU A 480 24.12 33.37 9.41
C GLU A 480 24.11 32.05 10.20
N SER A 481 23.32 31.96 11.26
CA SER A 481 23.11 30.75 12.07
C SER A 481 22.53 29.60 11.24
N GLU A 482 21.50 29.86 10.44
CA GLU A 482 20.85 28.87 9.60
C GLU A 482 21.79 28.40 8.47
N LEU A 483 22.55 29.33 7.88
CA LEU A 483 23.54 29.01 6.86
C LEU A 483 24.68 28.13 7.38
N ARG A 484 25.15 28.36 8.62
CA ARG A 484 26.21 27.55 9.28
C ARG A 484 25.70 26.26 9.91
N GLY A 485 24.41 26.19 10.22
CA GLY A 485 23.76 25.07 10.86
C GLY A 485 22.97 24.24 9.85
N VAL A 486 21.64 24.41 9.87
CA VAL A 486 20.68 23.55 9.17
C VAL A 486 20.83 23.50 7.66
N PHE A 487 21.38 24.55 7.05
CA PHE A 487 21.63 24.58 5.61
C PHE A 487 22.87 23.76 5.21
N SER A 488 23.95 23.82 6.01
CA SER A 488 25.22 23.15 5.71
C SER A 488 25.39 21.76 6.33
N GLN A 489 24.53 21.38 7.29
CA GLN A 489 24.61 20.10 7.96
C GLN A 489 23.56 19.13 7.43
N ALA A 490 24.00 18.18 6.61
CA ALA A 490 23.15 17.11 6.10
C ALA A 490 22.52 16.30 7.26
N GLY A 491 21.22 16.06 7.19
CA GLY A 491 20.47 15.32 8.22
C GLY A 491 19.87 16.19 9.33
N SER A 492 20.15 17.49 9.35
CA SER A 492 19.55 18.42 10.31
C SER A 492 18.35 19.14 9.70
N ARG A 493 17.29 19.36 10.50
CA ARG A 493 16.06 20.02 10.03
C ARG A 493 15.87 21.34 10.74
N PHE A 494 15.42 22.34 10.00
CA PHE A 494 15.03 23.62 10.57
C PHE A 494 14.00 23.48 11.71
N VAL A 495 13.03 22.57 11.53
CA VAL A 495 11.97 22.33 12.53
C VAL A 495 12.46 21.71 13.84
N ASP A 496 13.69 21.18 13.86
CA ASP A 496 14.31 20.65 15.07
C ASP A 496 15.02 21.73 15.89
N GLN A 497 15.26 22.92 15.31
CA GLN A 497 15.92 24.02 15.99
C GLN A 497 15.08 24.52 17.16
N LEU A 498 15.76 24.83 18.27
CA LEU A 498 15.13 25.28 19.50
C LEU A 498 14.36 26.59 19.31
N ASP A 499 14.93 27.53 18.56
CA ASP A 499 14.31 28.83 18.30
C ASP A 499 13.00 28.70 17.49
N PHE A 500 12.90 27.73 16.59
CA PHE A 500 11.65 27.41 15.88
C PHE A 500 10.61 26.77 16.80
N LYS A 501 11.03 25.87 17.70
CA LYS A 501 10.13 25.21 18.65
C LYS A 501 9.46 26.25 19.56
N LEU A 502 10.24 27.18 20.11
CA LEU A 502 9.77 28.31 20.93
C LEU A 502 8.71 29.14 20.22
N GLU A 503 8.97 29.45 18.95
CA GLU A 503 8.01 30.22 18.18
C GLU A 503 6.71 29.45 17.90
N ARG A 504 6.83 28.16 17.57
CA ARG A 504 5.69 27.28 17.34
C ARG A 504 4.81 27.08 18.57
N ALA A 505 5.36 27.13 19.79
CA ALA A 505 4.51 27.12 20.97
C ALA A 505 3.77 28.43 21.17
N GLY A 506 4.43 29.58 20.94
CA GLY A 506 3.74 30.87 20.89
C GLY A 506 2.55 30.82 19.91
N TRP A 507 2.73 30.19 18.74
CA TRP A 507 1.67 29.96 17.77
C TRP A 507 0.54 29.04 18.28
N ALA A 508 0.87 28.01 19.05
CA ALA A 508 -0.11 27.09 19.62
C ALA A 508 -0.95 27.73 20.75
N GLU A 509 -0.39 28.72 21.46
CA GLU A 509 -1.09 29.49 22.50
C GLU A 509 -2.01 30.58 21.92
N ALA A 510 -1.81 30.98 20.67
CA ALA A 510 -2.70 31.92 20.00
C ALA A 510 -4.13 31.35 19.91
N VAL A 511 -5.14 32.21 19.94
CA VAL A 511 -6.55 31.80 19.82
C VAL A 511 -7.16 32.48 18.58
N PRO A 512 -7.47 31.71 17.52
CA PRO A 512 -7.18 30.29 17.31
C PRO A 512 -5.67 30.00 17.11
N PRO A 513 -5.22 28.75 17.32
CA PRO A 513 -3.82 28.38 17.15
C PRO A 513 -3.37 28.53 15.69
N VAL A 514 -2.10 28.87 15.49
CA VAL A 514 -1.49 28.95 14.15
C VAL A 514 -0.77 27.63 13.86
N GLU A 515 -1.20 26.93 12.81
CA GLU A 515 -0.63 25.62 12.43
C GLU A 515 0.39 25.74 11.29
N LEU A 516 1.49 24.98 11.40
CA LEU A 516 2.48 24.83 10.34
C LEU A 516 2.73 23.34 10.05
N PHE A 517 2.57 22.97 8.78
CA PHE A 517 2.85 21.63 8.26
C PHE A 517 4.04 21.68 7.28
N PRO A 518 5.27 21.44 7.75
CA PRO A 518 6.47 21.49 6.92
C PRO A 518 6.67 20.20 6.09
N ASN A 519 7.17 20.33 4.87
CA ASN A 519 7.50 19.20 3.99
C ASN A 519 8.85 18.56 4.33
N SER A 520 9.79 19.32 4.89
CA SER A 520 11.15 18.86 5.22
C SER A 520 11.18 17.73 6.27
N ARG A 521 11.60 16.52 5.85
CA ARG A 521 11.63 15.31 6.71
C ARG A 521 13.03 14.76 7.01
N PHE A 522 13.98 14.91 6.09
CA PHE A 522 15.30 14.27 6.17
C PHE A 522 16.48 15.24 6.27
N GLY A 523 16.31 16.54 5.98
CA GLY A 523 17.42 17.51 6.08
C GLY A 523 18.55 17.31 5.06
N ILE A 524 18.28 16.66 3.92
CA ILE A 524 19.27 16.38 2.85
C ILE A 524 18.91 17.01 1.50
N GLY A 525 17.78 17.70 1.39
CA GLY A 525 17.23 18.17 0.11
C GLY A 525 18.17 19.10 -0.68
N VAL A 526 18.97 19.93 0.00
CA VAL A 526 19.96 20.82 -0.64
C VAL A 526 21.05 20.06 -1.39
N LEU A 527 21.40 18.83 -0.97
CA LEU A 527 22.42 18.02 -1.66
C LEU A 527 21.94 17.58 -3.05
N SER A 528 20.61 17.45 -3.24
CA SER A 528 20.03 17.09 -4.54
C SER A 528 20.35 18.12 -5.63
N TYR A 529 20.60 19.38 -5.26
CA TYR A 529 20.90 20.46 -6.22
C TYR A 529 22.18 20.20 -7.02
N PHE A 530 23.16 19.51 -6.41
CA PHE A 530 24.40 19.13 -7.08
C PHE A 530 24.21 18.06 -8.17
N MET A 531 23.02 17.47 -8.30
CA MET A 531 22.67 16.62 -9.45
C MET A 531 22.49 17.43 -10.75
N LEU A 532 22.12 18.71 -10.65
CA LEU A 532 21.90 19.61 -11.77
C LEU A 532 23.00 20.66 -11.92
N ALA A 533 23.58 21.08 -10.79
CA ALA A 533 24.56 22.17 -10.72
C ALA A 533 25.93 21.71 -10.20
N ASP A 534 26.96 22.45 -10.58
CA ASP A 534 28.30 22.41 -10.01
C ASP A 534 28.57 23.61 -9.07
N GLU A 535 27.78 24.68 -9.19
CA GLU A 535 27.78 25.83 -8.27
C GLU A 535 26.36 26.20 -7.83
N ILE A 536 26.18 26.41 -6.53
CA ILE A 536 24.94 26.91 -5.93
C ILE A 536 25.22 28.30 -5.34
N ARG A 537 24.49 29.31 -5.78
CA ARG A 537 24.51 30.66 -5.20
C ARG A 537 23.23 30.90 -4.42
N VAL A 538 23.36 31.30 -3.17
CA VAL A 538 22.23 31.63 -2.29
C VAL A 538 22.34 33.09 -1.89
N THR A 539 21.29 33.87 -2.16
CA THR A 539 21.12 35.22 -1.62
C THR A 539 19.89 35.21 -0.73
N THR A 540 19.99 35.67 0.51
CA THR A 540 18.90 35.50 1.49
C THR A 540 18.86 36.63 2.50
N CYS A 541 17.66 36.95 2.97
CA CYS A 541 17.41 37.94 4.01
C CYS A 541 16.39 37.37 5.01
N ARG A 542 16.84 37.13 6.24
CA ARG A 542 16.01 36.61 7.32
C ARG A 542 15.03 37.67 7.83
N MET A 543 13.76 37.31 7.96
CA MET A 543 12.82 37.99 8.85
C MET A 543 13.00 37.41 10.26
N ASP A 544 13.16 38.24 11.28
CA ASP A 544 13.21 37.79 12.68
C ASP A 544 11.81 37.51 13.26
N ALA A 545 11.73 37.03 14.51
CA ALA A 545 10.46 36.72 15.19
C ALA A 545 9.59 37.95 15.45
N TRP A 546 10.14 39.16 15.30
CA TRP A 546 9.42 40.44 15.45
C TRP A 546 9.05 41.07 14.10
N GLY A 547 9.23 40.35 12.99
CA GLY A 547 8.92 40.83 11.65
C GLY A 547 9.95 41.79 11.07
N ARG A 548 11.12 41.96 11.71
CA ARG A 548 12.18 42.86 11.22
C ARG A 548 13.13 42.11 10.29
N LEU A 549 13.54 42.79 9.23
CA LEU A 549 14.54 42.27 8.30
C LEU A 549 15.95 42.37 8.88
N GLY A 550 16.70 41.28 8.78
CA GLY A 550 18.13 41.19 9.09
C GLY A 550 19.03 41.56 7.89
N PRO A 551 20.34 41.26 7.97
CA PRO A 551 21.28 41.58 6.90
C PRO A 551 21.02 40.76 5.63
N LEU A 552 21.35 41.35 4.48
CA LEU A 552 21.33 40.64 3.19
C LEU A 552 22.63 39.83 3.07
N LEU A 553 22.51 38.51 3.00
CA LEU A 553 23.64 37.59 2.94
C LEU A 553 23.73 36.91 1.58
N ARG A 554 24.96 36.68 1.11
CA ARG A 554 25.27 35.89 -0.09
C ARG A 554 26.25 34.77 0.23
N VAL A 555 26.00 33.61 -0.35
CA VAL A 555 26.84 32.41 -0.26
C VAL A 555 27.02 31.80 -1.64
N SER A 556 28.22 31.33 -1.96
CA SER A 556 28.50 30.54 -3.16
C SER A 556 29.17 29.22 -2.78
N ILE A 557 28.63 28.11 -3.28
CA ILE A 557 28.99 26.75 -2.88
C ILE A 557 29.32 25.92 -4.10
N TYR A 558 30.56 25.45 -4.18
CA TYR A 558 31.10 24.71 -5.33
C TYR A 558 31.15 23.18 -5.12
N GLY A 559 30.46 22.70 -4.08
CA GLY A 559 30.41 21.28 -3.70
C GLY A 559 30.14 21.11 -2.19
N PRO A 560 29.55 19.99 -1.74
CA PRO A 560 29.15 19.80 -0.34
C PRO A 560 30.33 19.58 0.61
N GLY A 561 31.53 19.29 0.08
CA GLY A 561 32.76 19.22 0.87
C GLY A 561 33.57 20.52 0.89
N HIS A 562 33.13 21.56 0.17
CA HIS A 562 33.86 22.81 0.04
C HIS A 562 33.42 23.79 1.12
N LEU A 563 34.38 24.53 1.68
CA LEU A 563 34.06 25.68 2.51
C LEU A 563 33.41 26.75 1.63
N PHE A 564 32.35 27.36 2.13
CA PHE A 564 31.73 28.52 1.49
C PHE A 564 31.89 29.76 2.36
N ARG A 565 32.03 30.92 1.71
CA ARG A 565 32.08 32.22 2.39
C ARG A 565 30.67 32.77 2.52
N ILE A 566 30.35 33.30 3.71
CA ILE A 566 29.13 34.07 3.95
C ILE A 566 29.49 35.54 3.83
N GLU A 567 28.99 36.20 2.79
CA GLU A 567 29.23 37.61 2.49
C GLU A 567 28.03 38.45 2.91
N ARG A 568 28.27 39.54 3.65
CA ARG A 568 27.24 40.52 3.99
C ARG A 568 27.20 41.60 2.91
N LEU A 569 26.13 41.62 2.12
CA LEU A 569 25.93 42.59 1.04
C LEU A 569 25.34 43.91 1.55
N ALA A 570 24.47 43.85 2.55
CA ALA A 570 23.86 45.01 3.20
C ALA A 570 23.59 44.71 4.68
N GLU A 571 23.60 45.75 5.52
CA GLU A 571 23.26 45.63 6.95
C GLU A 571 21.79 45.26 7.17
N ARG A 572 20.93 45.60 6.21
CA ARG A 572 19.51 45.25 6.21
C ARG A 572 19.04 44.98 4.78
N GLY A 573 18.31 43.89 4.58
CA GLY A 573 17.63 43.63 3.31
C GLY A 573 16.40 44.52 3.12
N GLU A 574 15.98 44.66 1.86
CA GLU A 574 14.75 45.38 1.48
C GLU A 574 13.52 44.49 1.60
N GLU A 575 13.67 43.18 1.37
CA GLU A 575 12.63 42.17 1.44
C GLU A 575 13.16 40.90 2.11
N ALA A 576 12.31 40.19 2.86
CA ALA A 576 12.61 38.84 3.33
C ALA A 576 12.39 37.81 2.22
N GLY A 577 13.21 36.76 2.23
CA GLY A 577 13.13 35.66 1.27
C GLY A 577 14.47 35.02 0.98
N THR A 578 14.46 34.06 0.06
CA THR A 578 15.67 33.40 -0.45
C THR A 578 15.64 33.32 -1.97
N GLN A 579 16.79 33.55 -2.58
CA GLN A 579 17.06 33.34 -3.98
C GLN A 579 18.16 32.29 -4.09
N VAL A 580 17.84 31.15 -4.69
CA VAL A 580 18.76 30.05 -4.94
C VAL A 580 18.98 29.93 -6.44
N ARG A 581 20.19 30.21 -6.90
CA ARG A 581 20.63 30.04 -8.28
C ARG A 581 21.52 28.80 -8.39
N LEU A 582 21.06 27.84 -9.17
CA LEU A 582 21.75 26.63 -9.56
C LEU A 582 22.46 26.90 -10.89
N CYS A 583 23.78 27.06 -10.87
CA CYS A 583 24.55 27.19 -12.10
C CYS A 583 24.74 25.78 -12.67
N LEU A 584 24.15 25.53 -13.84
CA LEU A 584 23.96 24.18 -14.35
C LEU A 584 25.26 23.63 -14.94
N ARG A 585 25.44 22.31 -14.83
CA ARG A 585 26.56 21.55 -15.44
C ARG A 585 26.47 21.55 -16.97
N ASP A 586 27.41 20.95 -17.69
CA ASP A 586 27.32 20.87 -19.16
C ASP A 586 26.08 20.11 -19.66
N ALA A 587 25.55 20.53 -20.81
CA ALA A 587 24.32 19.98 -21.40
C ALA A 587 24.43 18.49 -21.77
N ASP A 588 25.64 18.01 -22.11
CA ASP A 588 25.92 16.61 -22.40
C ASP A 588 25.76 15.72 -21.15
N GLU A 589 26.07 16.25 -19.97
CA GLU A 589 25.86 15.54 -18.72
C GLU A 589 24.39 15.54 -18.32
N ARG A 590 23.66 16.66 -18.48
CA ARG A 590 22.25 16.83 -18.08
C ARG A 590 21.23 16.20 -19.05
N GLY A 591 21.61 16.08 -20.32
CA GLY A 591 20.73 15.75 -21.43
C GLY A 591 20.27 17.02 -22.15
N ALA A 592 20.62 17.17 -23.42
CA ALA A 592 20.46 18.40 -24.22
C ALA A 592 19.02 18.96 -24.40
N ARG A 593 18.00 18.37 -23.77
CA ARG A 593 16.58 18.79 -23.85
C ARG A 593 15.94 19.03 -22.48
N TRP A 594 16.71 19.03 -21.40
CA TRP A 594 16.16 19.21 -20.05
C TRP A 594 15.68 20.65 -19.80
N SER A 595 14.54 20.82 -19.13
CA SER A 595 14.00 22.15 -18.80
C SER A 595 13.24 22.15 -17.46
N CYS A 596 13.51 23.15 -16.63
CA CYS A 596 12.82 23.38 -15.35
C CYS A 596 11.32 23.62 -15.56
N LEU A 597 10.94 24.39 -16.58
CA LEU A 597 9.54 24.61 -17.00
C LEU A 597 8.84 23.27 -17.23
N ALA A 598 9.41 22.39 -18.05
CA ALA A 598 8.82 21.10 -18.36
C ALA A 598 8.69 20.18 -17.12
N VAL A 599 9.65 20.24 -16.20
CA VAL A 599 9.59 19.48 -14.94
C VAL A 599 8.44 19.98 -14.06
N LEU A 600 8.33 21.30 -13.82
CA LEU A 600 7.26 21.88 -13.00
C LEU A 600 5.88 21.66 -13.64
N GLU A 601 5.73 21.84 -14.94
CA GLU A 601 4.50 21.50 -15.67
C GLU A 601 4.05 20.07 -15.44
N ARG A 602 5.01 19.14 -15.41
CA ARG A 602 4.72 17.72 -15.25
C ARG A 602 4.34 17.36 -13.82
N VAL A 603 4.96 17.97 -12.80
CA VAL A 603 4.83 17.52 -11.40
C VAL A 603 4.00 18.43 -10.50
N LEU A 604 3.85 19.72 -10.82
CA LEU A 604 3.10 20.69 -10.00
C LEU A 604 1.68 20.86 -10.56
N GLY A 605 0.70 20.30 -9.86
CA GLY A 605 -0.71 20.43 -10.23
C GLY A 605 -1.38 21.64 -9.60
N ILE A 606 -1.18 21.85 -8.30
CA ILE A 606 -1.76 22.94 -7.53
C ILE A 606 -0.63 23.64 -6.79
N ALA A 607 -0.48 24.96 -6.95
CA ALA A 607 0.49 25.70 -6.17
C ALA A 607 -0.20 26.34 -4.97
N GLU A 608 0.28 26.14 -3.74
CA GLU A 608 -0.35 26.75 -2.55
C GLU A 608 -0.18 28.28 -2.53
N PHE A 609 0.94 28.75 -3.07
CA PHE A 609 1.28 30.15 -3.28
C PHE A 609 1.40 30.43 -4.78
N SER A 610 1.21 31.69 -5.19
CA SER A 610 1.36 32.06 -6.60
C SER A 610 2.75 31.66 -7.09
N THR A 611 2.81 30.86 -8.15
CA THR A 611 4.07 30.31 -8.66
C THR A 611 4.21 30.61 -10.14
N GLU A 612 5.33 31.19 -10.55
CA GLU A 612 5.64 31.46 -11.96
C GLU A 612 6.94 30.74 -12.36
N VAL A 613 6.99 30.22 -13.58
CA VAL A 613 8.23 29.71 -14.18
C VAL A 613 8.44 30.29 -15.58
N ARG A 614 9.67 30.68 -15.89
CA ARG A 614 10.06 31.18 -17.22
C ARG A 614 11.30 30.45 -17.75
N HIS A 615 11.31 30.17 -19.04
CA HIS A 615 12.46 29.65 -19.79
C HIS A 615 12.49 30.29 -21.19
N GLY A 616 13.33 31.31 -21.37
CA GLY A 616 13.32 32.15 -22.56
C GLY A 616 11.98 32.88 -22.72
N GLU A 617 11.36 32.79 -23.90
CA GLU A 617 10.05 33.39 -24.18
C GLU A 617 8.85 32.56 -23.66
N HIS A 618 9.09 31.34 -23.19
CA HIS A 618 8.04 30.46 -22.70
C HIS A 618 7.92 30.57 -21.18
N GLY A 619 6.69 30.57 -20.67
CA GLY A 619 6.47 30.58 -19.23
C GLY A 619 5.10 30.00 -18.87
N ARG A 620 4.95 29.68 -17.58
CA ARG A 620 3.69 29.20 -17.01
C ARG A 620 3.49 29.81 -15.63
N THR A 621 2.23 30.11 -15.31
CA THR A 621 1.82 30.64 -14.01
C THR A 621 0.78 29.70 -13.40
N TRP A 622 0.97 29.39 -12.12
CA TRP A 622 -0.01 28.72 -11.28
C TRP A 622 -0.63 29.74 -10.34
N GLU A 623 -1.93 29.94 -10.47
CA GLU A 623 -2.71 30.69 -9.48
C GLU A 623 -2.76 29.92 -8.16
N ALA A 624 -2.69 30.65 -7.05
CA ALA A 624 -2.69 30.04 -5.72
C ALA A 624 -3.96 29.20 -5.51
N ARG A 625 -3.76 27.95 -5.09
CA ARG A 625 -4.74 26.92 -4.74
C ARG A 625 -5.64 26.47 -5.89
N ARG A 626 -5.33 26.81 -7.15
CA ARG A 626 -6.08 26.32 -8.32
C ARG A 626 -5.33 25.23 -9.07
N LEU A 627 -6.08 24.27 -9.59
CA LEU A 627 -5.55 23.21 -10.45
C LEU A 627 -5.14 23.77 -11.80
N SER A 628 -3.88 23.56 -12.18
CA SER A 628 -3.38 23.86 -13.52
C SER A 628 -3.65 22.69 -14.45
N ALA A 629 -4.65 22.82 -15.31
CA ALA A 629 -5.02 21.79 -16.27
C ALA A 629 -3.83 21.44 -17.20
N ARG A 630 -3.66 20.15 -17.48
CA ARG A 630 -2.59 19.65 -18.34
C ARG A 630 -3.03 18.37 -19.02
N LYS A 631 -2.77 18.28 -20.32
CA LYS A 631 -2.87 17.03 -21.08
C LYS A 631 -1.49 16.39 -21.18
N ALA A 632 -1.34 15.18 -20.64
CA ALA A 632 -0.05 14.48 -20.71
C ALA A 632 0.27 14.00 -22.14
N PRO A 633 1.55 13.99 -22.56
CA PRO A 633 1.97 13.38 -23.82
C PRO A 633 1.84 11.84 -23.82
N ASP A 634 1.51 11.22 -24.96
CA ASP A 634 1.20 9.78 -25.10
C ASP A 634 2.29 8.78 -24.59
N ARG A 635 3.53 9.22 -24.39
CA ARG A 635 4.66 8.38 -23.92
C ARG A 635 5.15 8.73 -22.52
N GLU A 636 4.52 9.69 -21.85
CA GLU A 636 4.89 10.12 -20.52
C GLU A 636 4.45 9.08 -19.48
N ARG A 637 5.39 8.61 -18.65
CA ARG A 637 5.16 7.58 -17.64
C ARG A 637 4.86 8.13 -16.24
N PHE A 638 4.98 9.44 -16.04
CA PHE A 638 4.74 10.07 -14.74
C PHE A 638 4.53 11.56 -14.92
N GLY A 639 3.42 12.07 -14.37
CA GLY A 639 3.06 13.47 -14.41
C GLY A 639 1.56 13.65 -14.19
N LEU A 640 1.13 14.91 -14.05
CA LEU A 640 -0.29 15.26 -14.01
C LEU A 640 -0.89 15.14 -15.41
N ASP A 641 -1.98 14.42 -15.53
CA ASP A 641 -2.90 14.47 -16.66
C ASP A 641 -4.29 14.79 -16.10
N ALA A 642 -4.80 15.98 -16.33
CA ALA A 642 -6.12 16.41 -15.92
C ALA A 642 -6.58 17.55 -16.82
N HIS A 643 -7.57 17.29 -17.68
CA HIS A 643 -8.04 18.25 -18.68
C HIS A 643 -9.51 17.99 -19.08
N GLY A 644 -10.06 18.89 -19.90
CA GLY A 644 -11.49 18.91 -20.24
C GLY A 644 -12.29 19.71 -19.20
N THR A 645 -13.53 19.31 -18.95
CA THR A 645 -14.35 19.91 -17.89
C THR A 645 -13.79 19.54 -16.51
N LEU A 646 -13.70 20.53 -15.62
CA LEU A 646 -13.21 20.40 -14.25
C LEU A 646 -14.28 20.93 -13.29
N VAL A 647 -14.64 20.14 -12.28
CA VAL A 647 -15.63 20.53 -11.25
C VAL A 647 -15.02 20.32 -9.86
N GLU A 648 -14.83 21.41 -9.12
CA GLU A 648 -14.21 21.39 -7.79
C GLU A 648 -15.26 21.22 -6.69
N TRP A 649 -14.95 20.39 -5.69
CA TRP A 649 -15.77 20.27 -4.49
C TRP A 649 -15.51 21.46 -3.54
N ALA A 650 -16.38 22.46 -3.60
CA ALA A 650 -16.23 23.71 -2.83
C ALA A 650 -16.27 23.53 -1.30
N GLU A 651 -16.98 22.51 -0.79
CA GLU A 651 -17.08 22.24 0.65
C GLU A 651 -16.03 21.23 1.17
N ALA A 652 -14.94 21.02 0.43
CA ALA A 652 -13.88 20.13 0.86
C ALA A 652 -13.27 20.58 2.21
N PRO A 653 -12.92 19.64 3.12
CA PRO A 653 -12.24 19.97 4.37
C PRO A 653 -10.92 20.70 4.13
N ASP A 654 -10.52 21.56 5.08
CA ASP A 654 -9.22 22.23 5.03
C ASP A 654 -8.08 21.22 4.87
N GLY A 655 -7.23 21.47 3.88
CA GLY A 655 -6.13 20.57 3.52
C GLY A 655 -6.48 19.50 2.48
N VAL A 656 -7.74 19.40 2.05
CA VAL A 656 -8.19 18.51 0.97
C VAL A 656 -8.73 19.32 -0.21
N GLN A 657 -8.38 18.94 -1.43
CA GLN A 657 -9.10 19.39 -2.62
C GLN A 657 -9.46 18.19 -3.48
N VAL A 658 -10.71 18.13 -3.92
CA VAL A 658 -11.21 17.09 -4.84
C VAL A 658 -11.75 17.80 -6.08
N ILE A 659 -11.15 17.53 -7.23
CA ILE A 659 -11.55 18.11 -8.51
C ILE A 659 -11.89 16.97 -9.47
N TRP A 660 -13.15 16.86 -9.84
CA TRP A 660 -13.60 15.94 -10.88
C TRP A 660 -13.11 16.41 -12.23
N CYS A 661 -12.62 15.50 -13.07
CA CYS A 661 -12.08 15.82 -14.38
C CYS A 661 -12.64 14.91 -15.46
N GLU A 662 -12.92 15.50 -16.62
CA GLU A 662 -13.48 14.78 -17.77
C GLU A 662 -12.48 13.75 -18.35
N ARG A 663 -11.19 14.07 -18.30
CA ARG A 663 -10.08 13.25 -18.79
C ARG A 663 -8.87 13.32 -17.86
N GLY A 664 -8.20 12.19 -17.70
CA GLY A 664 -7.05 12.05 -16.82
C GLY A 664 -7.46 11.90 -15.34
N GLY A 665 -6.52 12.09 -14.43
CA GLY A 665 -6.71 12.08 -12.98
C GLY A 665 -5.37 12.21 -12.26
N GLY A 666 -5.40 12.45 -10.95
CA GLY A 666 -4.19 12.76 -10.20
C GLY A 666 -4.32 12.53 -8.71
N LEU A 667 -3.23 12.07 -8.10
CA LEU A 667 -3.06 12.11 -6.65
C LEU A 667 -1.92 13.07 -6.36
N LEU A 668 -2.20 14.12 -5.59
CA LEU A 668 -1.26 15.17 -5.24
C LEU A 668 -1.04 15.19 -3.73
N VAL A 669 0.19 15.49 -3.31
CA VAL A 669 0.52 15.82 -1.92
C VAL A 669 1.21 17.18 -1.93
N ASP A 670 0.64 18.13 -1.17
CA ASP A 670 1.08 19.52 -1.16
C ASP A 670 1.17 20.13 -2.57
N GLY A 671 0.24 19.72 -3.43
CA GLY A 671 0.12 20.19 -4.81
C GLY A 671 0.99 19.48 -5.84
N LEU A 672 1.87 18.58 -5.40
CA LEU A 672 2.79 17.84 -6.26
C LEU A 672 2.30 16.41 -6.51
N VAL A 673 2.41 15.96 -7.76
CA VAL A 673 1.99 14.61 -8.18
C VAL A 673 2.78 13.54 -7.44
N VAL A 674 2.05 12.51 -6.99
CA VAL A 674 2.58 11.31 -6.34
C VAL A 674 1.91 10.05 -6.88
N GLN A 675 2.52 8.89 -6.63
CA GLN A 675 1.99 7.58 -6.96
C GLN A 675 1.71 6.77 -5.68
N PRO A 676 0.61 6.02 -5.59
CA PRO A 676 0.40 5.09 -4.50
C PRO A 676 1.22 3.81 -4.70
N GLU A 677 1.90 3.34 -3.65
CA GLU A 677 2.55 2.02 -3.66
C GLU A 677 1.49 0.91 -3.51
N ALA A 678 0.48 1.12 -2.65
CA ALA A 678 -0.68 0.24 -2.52
C ALA A 678 -1.75 0.59 -3.57
N ARG A 679 -1.94 -0.29 -4.56
CA ARG A 679 -2.94 -0.12 -5.65
C ARG A 679 -4.17 -1.00 -5.43
N GLN A 680 -5.11 -0.50 -4.63
CA GLN A 680 -6.34 -1.22 -4.30
C GLN A 680 -7.54 -0.26 -4.19
N GLY A 681 -8.76 -0.80 -4.35
CA GLY A 681 -10.00 -0.01 -4.31
C GLY A 681 -10.01 1.09 -5.38
N VAL A 682 -10.24 2.35 -4.97
CA VAL A 682 -10.24 3.50 -5.90
C VAL A 682 -8.87 3.78 -6.53
N LEU A 683 -7.78 3.24 -5.97
CA LEU A 683 -6.41 3.43 -6.46
C LEU A 683 -5.95 2.38 -7.49
N THR A 684 -6.86 1.53 -7.98
CA THR A 684 -6.55 0.50 -8.98
C THR A 684 -6.38 1.06 -10.40
N ALA A 685 -6.54 2.38 -10.60
CA ALA A 685 -6.50 2.94 -11.93
C ALA A 685 -5.18 2.61 -12.64
N ARG A 686 -5.28 2.27 -13.93
CA ARG A 686 -4.10 2.02 -14.78
C ARG A 686 -3.16 3.23 -14.86
N ALA A 687 -3.70 4.43 -14.65
CA ALA A 687 -2.94 5.65 -14.54
C ALA A 687 -1.82 5.55 -13.47
N HIS A 688 -0.74 6.29 -13.68
CA HIS A 688 0.41 6.27 -12.79
C HIS A 688 0.09 6.88 -11.41
N SER A 689 -0.82 7.85 -11.37
CA SER A 689 -1.41 8.45 -10.17
C SER A 689 -2.29 7.48 -9.36
N GLY A 690 -2.70 6.34 -9.94
CA GLY A 690 -3.68 5.43 -9.35
C GLY A 690 -5.12 5.95 -9.38
N LEU A 691 -5.36 7.19 -9.82
CA LEU A 691 -6.69 7.80 -9.93
C LEU A 691 -6.94 8.27 -11.37
N GLU A 692 -8.18 8.10 -11.83
CA GLU A 692 -8.67 8.60 -13.12
C GLU A 692 -10.09 9.15 -12.93
N GLY A 693 -10.48 10.18 -13.67
CA GLY A 693 -11.72 10.93 -13.48
C GLY A 693 -11.70 11.94 -12.33
N VAL A 694 -10.67 11.93 -11.48
CA VAL A 694 -10.57 12.82 -10.33
C VAL A 694 -9.13 13.17 -10.00
N VAL A 695 -8.91 14.41 -9.58
CA VAL A 695 -7.68 14.88 -8.95
C VAL A 695 -7.95 15.09 -7.46
N VAL A 696 -7.18 14.42 -6.60
CA VAL A 696 -7.24 14.61 -5.15
C VAL A 696 -5.91 15.18 -4.67
N ASN A 697 -5.94 16.33 -4.01
CA ASN A 697 -4.79 16.94 -3.34
C ASN A 697 -4.93 16.81 -1.83
N LEU A 698 -3.91 16.24 -1.19
CA LEU A 698 -3.83 16.08 0.26
C LEU A 698 -2.70 16.96 0.81
N SER A 699 -3.02 17.77 1.81
CA SER A 699 -2.09 18.69 2.45
C SER A 699 -2.44 18.86 3.94
N GLY A 700 -1.53 19.46 4.71
CA GLY A 700 -1.74 19.70 6.13
C GLY A 700 -2.01 18.40 6.91
N GLY A 701 -3.06 18.39 7.74
CA GLY A 701 -3.46 17.22 8.54
C GLY A 701 -3.89 15.99 7.73
N HIS A 702 -4.18 16.14 6.44
CA HIS A 702 -4.57 15.04 5.54
C HIS A 702 -3.42 14.47 4.71
N ALA A 703 -2.22 15.07 4.78
CA ALA A 703 -1.05 14.57 4.08
C ALA A 703 -0.60 13.19 4.64
N PRO A 704 -0.14 12.26 3.79
CA PRO A 704 0.24 10.92 4.24
C PRO A 704 1.45 10.93 5.19
N GLY A 705 1.45 10.00 6.15
CA GLY A 705 2.48 9.87 7.17
C GLY A 705 3.84 9.42 6.62
N ARG A 706 3.88 8.66 5.53
CA ARG A 706 5.11 8.11 4.93
C ARG A 706 5.11 8.25 3.41
N LEU A 707 6.13 8.95 2.91
CA LEU A 707 6.47 9.07 1.49
C LEU A 707 7.83 8.41 1.21
N SER A 708 8.10 8.07 -0.05
CA SER A 708 9.43 7.70 -0.51
C SER A 708 10.45 8.83 -0.32
N VAL A 709 11.75 8.50 -0.39
CA VAL A 709 12.84 9.48 -0.24
C VAL A 709 12.78 10.59 -1.31
N ASP A 710 12.43 10.23 -2.55
CA ASP A 710 12.20 11.17 -3.66
C ASP A 710 10.81 11.84 -3.62
N ARG A 711 10.01 11.52 -2.61
CA ARG A 711 8.64 12.03 -2.37
C ARG A 711 7.69 11.84 -3.56
N SER A 712 8.02 10.95 -4.50
CA SER A 712 7.19 10.64 -5.65
C SER A 712 6.14 9.56 -5.34
N ARG A 713 6.26 8.85 -4.21
CA ARG A 713 5.37 7.76 -3.84
C ARG A 713 4.85 7.85 -2.41
N ILE A 714 3.59 7.48 -2.24
CA ILE A 714 2.96 7.24 -0.94
C ILE A 714 3.22 5.80 -0.54
N LEU A 715 3.82 5.61 0.64
CA LEU A 715 4.13 4.28 1.18
C LEU A 715 3.02 3.76 2.11
N ASP A 716 2.18 4.66 2.62
CA ASP A 716 0.99 4.31 3.39
C ASP A 716 -0.15 3.85 2.48
N ASP A 717 -1.05 3.04 3.01
CA ASP A 717 -2.32 2.73 2.35
C ASP A 717 -3.35 3.83 2.62
N VAL A 718 -3.63 4.64 1.59
CA VAL A 718 -4.59 5.76 1.66
C VAL A 718 -5.93 5.45 0.99
N SER A 719 -6.14 4.22 0.48
CA SER A 719 -7.34 3.91 -0.32
C SER A 719 -8.64 4.08 0.47
N GLY A 720 -8.65 3.70 1.76
CA GLY A 720 -9.80 3.87 2.65
C GLY A 720 -10.14 5.34 2.89
N GLY A 721 -9.14 6.14 3.29
CA GLY A 721 -9.33 7.57 3.53
C GLY A 721 -9.75 8.34 2.27
N LEU A 722 -9.22 7.99 1.10
CA LEU A 722 -9.65 8.57 -0.18
C LEU A 722 -11.11 8.23 -0.48
N ARG A 723 -11.54 6.99 -0.27
CA ARG A 723 -12.95 6.60 -0.45
C ARG A 723 -13.88 7.42 0.44
N ASP A 724 -13.50 7.64 1.70
CA ASP A 724 -14.30 8.42 2.66
C ASP A 724 -14.39 9.90 2.27
N LEU A 725 -13.37 10.45 1.59
CA LEU A 725 -13.40 11.81 1.03
C LEU A 725 -14.21 11.90 -0.27
N LEU A 726 -14.13 10.89 -1.14
CA LEU A 726 -14.80 10.90 -2.43
C LEU A 726 -16.32 10.74 -2.31
N VAL A 727 -16.83 10.03 -1.29
CA VAL A 727 -18.28 9.83 -1.11
C VAL A 727 -19.05 11.14 -0.88
N PRO A 728 -18.65 12.03 0.05
CA PRO A 728 -19.24 13.37 0.18
C PRO A 728 -19.03 14.24 -1.05
N ALA A 729 -17.84 14.21 -1.66
CA ALA A 729 -17.53 14.98 -2.88
C ALA A 729 -18.45 14.62 -4.05
N LEU A 730 -18.79 13.33 -4.19
CA LEU A 730 -19.74 12.86 -5.20
C LEU A 730 -21.16 13.36 -4.95
N LYS A 731 -21.59 13.43 -3.69
CA LYS A 731 -22.90 13.98 -3.34
C LYS A 731 -23.00 15.46 -3.72
N SER A 732 -21.93 16.23 -3.49
CA SER A 732 -21.85 17.63 -3.90
C SER A 732 -21.88 17.76 -5.43
N LEU A 733 -21.09 16.96 -6.16
CA LEU A 733 -21.12 16.91 -7.63
C LEU A 733 -22.53 16.63 -8.18
N LEU A 734 -23.22 15.63 -7.63
CA LEU A 734 -24.57 15.24 -8.06
C LEU A 734 -25.67 16.20 -7.59
N ALA A 735 -25.38 17.13 -6.68
CA ALA A 735 -26.28 18.22 -6.30
C ALA A 735 -26.02 19.49 -7.13
N SER A 736 -24.84 19.61 -7.75
CA SER A 736 -24.45 20.75 -8.58
C SER A 736 -25.14 20.74 -9.95
N ASP A 737 -25.34 21.95 -10.48
CA ASP A 737 -25.73 22.22 -11.86
C ASP A 737 -24.50 22.41 -12.79
N GLU A 738 -23.27 22.36 -12.25
CA GLU A 738 -22.02 22.36 -13.01
C GLU A 738 -21.78 20.98 -13.68
N GLU A 739 -21.34 20.92 -14.94
CA GLU A 739 -21.41 19.65 -15.69
C GLU A 739 -20.26 18.66 -15.44
N LEU A 740 -20.58 17.62 -14.66
CA LEU A 740 -20.28 16.17 -14.76
C LEU A 740 -21.18 15.53 -13.67
N PRO A 741 -21.65 14.25 -13.73
CA PRO A 741 -21.33 13.18 -14.67
C PRO A 741 -22.35 13.00 -15.80
N HIS A 742 -21.89 12.59 -16.99
CA HIS A 742 -22.72 12.06 -18.08
C HIS A 742 -22.42 10.56 -18.31
N TYR A 743 -23.32 9.84 -18.99
CA TYR A 743 -23.23 8.38 -19.09
C TYR A 743 -21.94 7.89 -19.78
N GLU A 744 -21.50 8.59 -20.84
CA GLU A 744 -20.25 8.26 -21.55
C GLU A 744 -19.02 8.39 -20.64
N TRP A 745 -18.97 9.39 -19.75
CA TRP A 745 -17.85 9.58 -18.83
C TRP A 745 -17.73 8.41 -17.85
N ILE A 746 -18.85 7.98 -17.26
CA ILE A 746 -18.88 6.80 -16.38
C ILE A 746 -18.35 5.56 -17.12
N CYS A 747 -18.79 5.34 -18.37
CA CYS A 747 -18.35 4.20 -19.17
C CYS A 747 -16.84 4.22 -19.48
N ARG A 748 -16.27 5.40 -19.76
CA ARG A 748 -14.82 5.55 -19.95
C ARG A 748 -14.03 5.18 -18.69
N LEU A 749 -14.52 5.58 -17.52
CA LEU A 749 -13.88 5.26 -16.23
C LEU A 749 -13.84 3.76 -15.94
N VAL A 750 -14.74 2.95 -16.49
CA VAL A 750 -14.71 1.49 -16.28
C VAL A 750 -13.45 0.84 -16.82
N GLU A 751 -12.82 1.41 -17.86
CA GLU A 751 -11.57 0.87 -18.41
C GLU A 751 -10.37 1.07 -17.49
N SER A 752 -10.42 2.14 -16.70
CA SER A 752 -9.33 2.55 -15.82
C SER A 752 -9.58 2.15 -14.39
N SER A 753 -10.73 2.47 -13.80
CA SER A 753 -11.12 2.12 -12.43
C SER A 753 -12.61 1.74 -12.33
N VAL A 754 -12.88 0.44 -12.29
CA VAL A 754 -14.24 -0.10 -12.05
C VAL A 754 -14.77 0.36 -10.68
N CYS A 755 -13.91 0.42 -9.66
CA CYS A 755 -14.29 0.81 -8.31
C CYS A 755 -14.83 2.24 -8.24
N LEU A 756 -14.16 3.20 -8.89
CA LEU A 756 -14.64 4.58 -8.92
C LEU A 756 -15.91 4.73 -9.76
N ALA A 757 -15.97 4.09 -10.92
CA ALA A 757 -17.17 4.10 -11.76
C ALA A 757 -18.40 3.52 -11.02
N GLU A 758 -18.20 2.46 -10.23
CA GLU A 758 -19.24 1.87 -9.39
C GLU A 758 -19.68 2.82 -8.27
N LEU A 759 -18.74 3.55 -7.65
CA LEU A 759 -19.05 4.54 -6.63
C LEU A 759 -19.90 5.69 -7.19
N ILE A 760 -19.52 6.22 -8.36
CA ILE A 760 -20.26 7.26 -9.08
C ILE A 760 -21.66 6.77 -9.44
N THR A 761 -21.76 5.56 -10.00
CA THR A 761 -23.05 4.99 -10.44
C THR A 761 -24.00 4.80 -9.25
N LYS A 762 -23.52 4.26 -8.13
CA LYS A 762 -24.34 4.12 -6.90
C LYS A 762 -24.84 5.47 -6.39
N ALA A 763 -23.96 6.46 -6.34
CA ALA A 763 -24.35 7.80 -5.92
C ALA A 763 -25.39 8.42 -6.87
N ALA A 764 -25.26 8.21 -8.18
CA ALA A 764 -26.24 8.68 -9.17
C ALA A 764 -27.59 7.96 -9.09
N ILE A 765 -27.59 6.65 -8.78
CA ILE A 765 -28.80 5.85 -8.49
C ILE A 765 -29.50 6.40 -7.25
N ASP A 766 -28.77 6.57 -6.15
CA ASP A 766 -29.31 7.05 -4.86
C ASP A 766 -29.89 8.47 -4.99
N ALA A 767 -29.27 9.30 -5.83
CA ALA A 767 -29.74 10.66 -6.14
C ALA A 767 -30.89 10.71 -7.17
N GLY A 768 -31.26 9.58 -7.80
CA GLY A 768 -32.31 9.54 -8.82
C GLY A 768 -32.01 10.41 -10.04
N ARG A 769 -30.73 10.53 -10.43
CA ARG A 769 -30.32 11.40 -11.54
C ARG A 769 -30.74 10.82 -12.88
N VAL A 770 -31.10 11.71 -13.80
CA VAL A 770 -31.33 11.38 -15.21
C VAL A 770 -30.15 11.91 -16.00
N LEU A 771 -29.37 11.01 -16.62
CA LEU A 771 -28.20 11.36 -17.43
C LEU A 771 -28.55 11.38 -18.91
N GLU A 772 -27.76 12.10 -19.71
CA GLU A 772 -27.92 12.15 -21.17
C GLU A 772 -26.84 11.33 -21.89
N TYR A 773 -27.22 10.68 -22.99
CA TYR A 773 -26.33 10.03 -23.94
C TYR A 773 -26.88 10.16 -25.37
N GLU A 774 -26.13 10.81 -26.28
CA GLU A 774 -26.54 11.06 -27.67
C GLU A 774 -28.01 11.54 -27.84
N GLY A 775 -28.48 12.42 -26.95
CA GLY A 775 -29.86 12.92 -26.97
C GLY A 775 -30.91 12.04 -26.27
N HIS A 776 -30.51 10.91 -25.69
CA HIS A 776 -31.37 10.01 -24.92
C HIS A 776 -31.23 10.23 -23.42
N ARG A 777 -32.37 10.25 -22.72
CA ARG A 777 -32.44 10.38 -21.26
C ARG A 777 -32.39 9.00 -20.62
N ILE A 778 -31.40 8.77 -19.78
CA ILE A 778 -31.17 7.53 -19.03
C ILE A 778 -31.47 7.81 -17.56
N ASP A 779 -32.57 7.24 -17.06
CA ASP A 779 -32.89 7.27 -15.64
C ASP A 779 -32.00 6.28 -14.88
N MET A 780 -31.09 6.81 -14.06
CA MET A 780 -30.12 5.98 -13.35
C MET A 780 -30.79 5.08 -12.30
N ALA A 781 -31.91 5.50 -11.71
CA ALA A 781 -32.60 4.70 -10.68
C ALA A 781 -33.15 3.38 -11.23
N THR A 782 -33.58 3.38 -12.49
CA THR A 782 -34.10 2.19 -13.19
C THR A 782 -33.02 1.48 -14.00
N THR A 783 -32.15 2.23 -14.65
CA THR A 783 -31.21 1.70 -15.63
C THR A 783 -29.88 1.31 -14.98
N GLY A 784 -29.35 2.15 -14.11
CA GLY A 784 -27.97 2.10 -13.67
C GLY A 784 -26.98 2.28 -14.83
N CYS A 785 -25.79 1.70 -14.72
CA CYS A 785 -24.77 1.75 -15.78
C CYS A 785 -24.26 0.34 -16.08
N LEU A 786 -24.49 -0.13 -17.31
CA LEU A 786 -23.84 -1.30 -17.89
C LEU A 786 -23.18 -0.85 -19.20
N PRO A 787 -21.84 -0.72 -19.27
CA PRO A 787 -21.16 -0.21 -20.47
C PRO A 787 -21.53 -0.97 -21.75
N ALA A 788 -21.89 -2.24 -21.62
CA ALA A 788 -22.34 -3.09 -22.71
C ALA A 788 -23.71 -2.73 -23.32
N ASP A 789 -24.55 -1.92 -22.66
CA ASP A 789 -25.92 -1.57 -23.10
C ASP A 789 -25.96 -1.06 -24.54
N MET A 790 -24.95 -0.28 -24.92
CA MET A 790 -24.83 0.31 -26.25
C MET A 790 -24.68 -0.71 -27.39
N ARG A 791 -24.34 -1.96 -27.07
CA ARG A 791 -24.32 -3.08 -28.02
C ARG A 791 -25.46 -4.07 -27.86
N VAL A 792 -25.97 -4.24 -26.64
CA VAL A 792 -27.03 -5.19 -26.32
C VAL A 792 -28.36 -4.77 -26.94
N LEU A 793 -28.64 -3.46 -26.95
CA LEU A 793 -29.89 -2.93 -27.45
C LEU A 793 -29.81 -2.68 -28.98
N PRO A 794 -30.87 -3.00 -29.75
CA PRO A 794 -30.93 -2.69 -31.18
C PRO A 794 -30.65 -1.20 -31.47
N ALA A 795 -29.94 -0.88 -32.56
CA ALA A 795 -29.62 0.52 -32.92
C ALA A 795 -30.85 1.46 -32.98
N LYS A 796 -32.01 0.92 -33.37
CA LYS A 796 -33.29 1.65 -33.38
C LYS A 796 -33.87 1.96 -31.99
N THR A 797 -33.40 1.30 -30.93
CA THR A 797 -33.77 1.58 -29.53
C THR A 797 -33.29 2.97 -29.12
N PHE A 798 -32.17 3.43 -29.69
CA PHE A 798 -31.60 4.77 -29.48
C PHE A 798 -31.75 5.67 -30.73
N GLY A 799 -32.75 5.44 -31.58
CA GLY A 799 -33.04 6.31 -32.73
C GLY A 799 -31.91 6.46 -33.78
N ALA A 800 -30.82 5.71 -33.69
CA ALA A 800 -29.64 5.89 -34.54
C ALA A 800 -29.81 5.17 -35.89
N ASP A 801 -29.54 5.91 -36.98
CA ASP A 801 -29.37 5.36 -38.32
C ASP A 801 -28.19 4.37 -38.33
N ASP A 802 -28.20 3.41 -39.26
CA ASP A 802 -27.37 2.19 -39.33
C ASP A 802 -25.83 2.41 -39.48
N ARG A 803 -25.28 3.52 -38.97
CA ARG A 803 -23.86 3.87 -38.96
C ARG A 803 -23.11 3.17 -37.82
N ARG A 804 -23.08 1.84 -37.83
CA ARG A 804 -22.25 1.03 -36.89
C ARG A 804 -20.75 1.04 -37.22
N ASP A 805 -20.32 1.67 -38.31
CA ASP A 805 -18.93 1.64 -38.75
C ASP A 805 -18.01 2.62 -38.00
N THR A 806 -18.52 3.71 -37.40
CA THR A 806 -17.71 4.68 -36.64
C THR A 806 -17.55 4.37 -35.14
N LEU A 807 -18.35 3.44 -34.59
CA LEU A 807 -18.34 3.07 -33.16
C LEU A 807 -17.36 1.91 -32.82
N ARG A 808 -16.58 1.43 -33.80
CA ARG A 808 -15.67 0.28 -33.65
C ARG A 808 -14.37 0.58 -32.88
N ASP A 809 -14.08 1.85 -32.60
CA ASP A 809 -12.78 2.26 -32.05
C ASP A 809 -12.72 2.36 -30.52
N LEU A 810 -13.86 2.43 -29.81
CA LEU A 810 -13.88 2.48 -28.34
C LEU A 810 -13.68 1.08 -27.71
N PRO A 811 -12.68 0.86 -26.83
CA PRO A 811 -12.33 -0.49 -26.34
C PRO A 811 -13.40 -1.14 -25.45
N TRP A 812 -14.12 -0.38 -24.62
CA TRP A 812 -15.21 -0.86 -23.76
C TRP A 812 -16.44 -1.36 -24.53
N MET A 813 -16.59 -0.96 -25.80
CA MET A 813 -17.62 -1.47 -26.71
C MET A 813 -17.20 -2.78 -27.42
N LYS A 814 -16.07 -3.40 -27.09
CA LYS A 814 -15.54 -4.59 -27.80
C LYS A 814 -15.98 -5.93 -27.18
N ILE A 815 -17.23 -6.08 -26.74
CA ILE A 815 -17.78 -7.38 -26.31
C ILE A 815 -18.38 -8.14 -27.50
N LEU A 816 -17.77 -9.25 -27.89
CA LEU A 816 -18.19 -10.12 -28.98
C LEU A 816 -19.22 -11.18 -28.54
N GLY A 817 -20.09 -11.57 -29.47
CA GLY A 817 -21.16 -12.54 -29.25
C GLY A 817 -22.45 -11.92 -28.71
N GLU A 818 -23.33 -12.75 -28.17
CA GLU A 818 -24.69 -12.40 -27.72
C GLU A 818 -24.88 -12.64 -26.22
N PRO A 819 -25.58 -11.74 -25.49
CA PRO A 819 -25.92 -11.95 -24.09
C PRO A 819 -26.97 -13.07 -23.92
N LEU A 820 -27.08 -13.60 -22.70
CA LEU A 820 -28.17 -14.51 -22.33
C LEU A 820 -29.54 -13.81 -22.40
N ASP A 821 -30.59 -14.55 -22.74
CA ASP A 821 -31.94 -14.00 -22.94
C ASP A 821 -32.46 -13.20 -21.76
N HIS A 822 -32.18 -13.61 -20.53
CA HIS A 822 -32.63 -12.89 -19.33
C HIS A 822 -31.84 -11.61 -19.08
N ILE A 823 -30.58 -11.54 -19.51
CA ILE A 823 -29.76 -10.32 -19.45
C ILE A 823 -30.23 -9.34 -20.52
N LEU A 824 -30.50 -9.81 -21.74
CA LEU A 824 -31.09 -8.98 -22.79
C LEU A 824 -32.45 -8.42 -22.35
N LEU A 825 -33.35 -9.27 -21.86
CA LEU A 825 -34.68 -8.87 -21.39
C LEU A 825 -34.59 -7.88 -20.22
N TRP A 826 -33.66 -8.11 -19.28
CA TRP A 826 -33.37 -7.18 -18.19
C TRP A 826 -33.05 -5.78 -18.70
N ARG A 827 -32.11 -5.66 -19.65
CA ARG A 827 -31.70 -4.35 -20.18
C ARG A 827 -32.78 -3.70 -21.05
N VAL A 828 -33.56 -4.49 -21.81
CA VAL A 828 -34.71 -3.99 -22.59
C VAL A 828 -35.78 -3.39 -21.67
N ILE A 829 -36.08 -4.03 -20.53
CA ILE A 829 -37.04 -3.49 -19.54
C ILE A 829 -36.47 -2.25 -18.85
N ALA A 830 -35.17 -2.27 -18.48
CA ALA A 830 -34.52 -1.16 -17.78
C ALA A 830 -34.52 0.15 -18.60
N HIS A 831 -34.32 0.05 -19.92
CA HIS A 831 -34.35 1.17 -20.87
C HIS A 831 -35.75 1.46 -21.45
N GLY A 832 -36.83 1.01 -20.81
CA GLY A 832 -38.19 1.30 -21.25
C GLY A 832 -38.56 2.79 -21.11
N PRO A 833 -39.38 3.37 -22.01
CA PRO A 833 -40.06 2.75 -23.16
C PRO A 833 -39.18 2.65 -24.41
N ASN A 834 -39.19 1.49 -25.09
CA ASN A 834 -38.50 1.28 -26.37
C ASN A 834 -39.23 0.25 -27.26
N ALA A 835 -38.89 0.23 -28.57
CA ALA A 835 -39.57 -0.61 -29.56
C ALA A 835 -39.44 -2.13 -29.30
N ALA A 836 -38.31 -2.58 -28.73
CA ALA A 836 -38.11 -3.98 -28.40
C ALA A 836 -39.03 -4.41 -27.24
N LEU A 837 -39.19 -3.58 -26.21
CA LEU A 837 -40.13 -3.81 -25.12
C LEU A 837 -41.58 -3.84 -25.62
N THR A 838 -41.96 -2.95 -26.54
CA THR A 838 -43.30 -2.96 -27.17
C THR A 838 -43.56 -4.28 -27.90
N ALA A 839 -42.63 -4.73 -28.76
CA ALA A 839 -42.78 -5.97 -29.52
C ALA A 839 -42.86 -7.22 -28.63
N LEU A 840 -42.11 -7.25 -27.51
CA LEU A 840 -42.20 -8.35 -26.54
C LEU A 840 -43.50 -8.30 -25.73
N ALA A 841 -44.01 -7.10 -25.42
CA ALA A 841 -45.23 -6.92 -24.65
C ALA A 841 -46.49 -7.30 -25.43
N GLU A 842 -46.49 -7.23 -26.76
CA GLU A 842 -47.57 -7.76 -27.60
C GLU A 842 -47.80 -9.26 -27.38
N VAL A 843 -46.73 -10.00 -27.07
CA VAL A 843 -46.77 -11.46 -26.85
C VAL A 843 -46.89 -11.80 -25.35
N CYS A 844 -46.24 -11.02 -24.48
CA CYS A 844 -46.26 -11.18 -23.03
C CYS A 844 -46.53 -9.83 -22.34
N PRO A 845 -47.80 -9.41 -22.17
CA PRO A 845 -48.13 -8.11 -21.59
C PRO A 845 -47.57 -7.90 -20.18
N GLU A 846 -47.45 -8.99 -19.40
CA GLU A 846 -46.95 -9.01 -18.02
C GLU A 846 -45.52 -8.46 -17.83
N ILE A 847 -44.73 -8.26 -18.89
CA ILE A 847 -43.37 -7.69 -18.79
C ILE A 847 -43.37 -6.17 -18.59
N GLN A 848 -44.45 -5.46 -18.94
CA GLN A 848 -44.52 -4.00 -18.84
C GLN A 848 -44.53 -3.51 -17.38
N ASP A 849 -45.06 -4.32 -16.47
CA ASP A 849 -45.20 -3.98 -15.05
C ASP A 849 -44.00 -4.43 -14.20
N VAL A 850 -42.96 -5.01 -14.80
CA VAL A 850 -41.84 -5.60 -14.08
C VAL A 850 -40.80 -4.53 -13.75
N ARG A 851 -40.56 -4.33 -12.45
CA ARG A 851 -39.47 -3.50 -11.96
C ARG A 851 -38.17 -4.29 -11.90
N VAL A 852 -37.15 -3.78 -12.57
CA VAL A 852 -35.84 -4.41 -12.67
C VAL A 852 -34.78 -3.67 -11.87
N ARG A 853 -33.75 -4.40 -11.44
CA ARG A 853 -32.64 -3.86 -10.68
C ARG A 853 -31.75 -2.96 -11.56
N PRO A 854 -31.25 -1.81 -11.09
CA PRO A 854 -30.26 -1.04 -11.84
C PRO A 854 -28.95 -1.81 -11.97
N ALA A 855 -28.29 -1.68 -13.13
CA ALA A 855 -26.99 -2.28 -13.35
C ALA A 855 -25.87 -1.46 -12.70
N LEU A 856 -24.80 -2.13 -12.32
CA LEU A 856 -23.56 -1.53 -11.86
C LEU A 856 -22.45 -1.80 -12.87
N PRO A 857 -21.47 -0.89 -13.03
CA PRO A 857 -20.37 -1.07 -13.97
C PRO A 857 -19.59 -2.37 -13.78
N SER A 858 -19.49 -2.87 -12.55
CA SER A 858 -18.82 -4.13 -12.22
C SER A 858 -19.59 -5.38 -12.64
N ASP A 859 -20.87 -5.28 -12.99
CA ASP A 859 -21.65 -6.41 -13.51
C ASP A 859 -21.01 -6.96 -14.80
N ASP A 860 -20.33 -6.12 -15.58
CA ASP A 860 -19.56 -6.54 -16.76
C ASP A 860 -18.47 -7.58 -16.44
N LEU A 861 -17.88 -7.55 -15.24
CA LEU A 861 -16.87 -8.52 -14.78
C LEU A 861 -17.46 -9.91 -14.58
N LEU A 862 -18.76 -10.00 -14.30
CA LEU A 862 -19.49 -11.26 -14.15
C LEU A 862 -20.12 -11.73 -15.47
N LEU A 863 -20.49 -10.80 -16.35
CA LEU A 863 -21.21 -11.08 -17.59
C LEU A 863 -20.30 -11.32 -18.81
N SER A 864 -19.06 -10.84 -18.78
CA SER A 864 -18.13 -10.91 -19.90
C SER A 864 -16.76 -11.49 -19.52
N ARG A 865 -16.06 -12.07 -20.49
CA ARG A 865 -14.69 -12.59 -20.35
C ARG A 865 -13.71 -11.73 -21.13
N SER A 866 -12.62 -11.32 -20.49
CA SER A 866 -11.44 -10.81 -21.21
C SER A 866 -10.59 -11.98 -21.69
N ASP A 867 -10.31 -12.06 -22.99
CA ASP A 867 -9.19 -12.83 -23.50
C ASP A 867 -7.89 -12.03 -23.34
N GLU A 868 -6.71 -12.65 -23.51
CA GLU A 868 -5.39 -11.98 -23.54
C GLU A 868 -5.21 -11.04 -24.77
N GLY A 869 -6.28 -10.39 -25.24
CA GLY A 869 -6.35 -9.52 -26.42
C GLY A 869 -7.38 -8.38 -26.29
N ARG A 870 -7.54 -7.57 -27.34
CA ARG A 870 -8.35 -6.31 -27.35
C ARG A 870 -9.88 -6.49 -27.31
N TYR A 871 -10.40 -7.71 -27.12
CA TYR A 871 -11.83 -8.01 -27.20
C TYR A 871 -12.29 -8.80 -25.97
N ARG A 872 -13.46 -8.43 -25.45
CA ARG A 872 -14.20 -9.20 -24.46
C ARG A 872 -15.22 -10.10 -25.17
N HIS A 873 -15.68 -11.16 -24.53
CA HIS A 873 -16.74 -12.03 -25.05
C HIS A 873 -17.86 -12.17 -24.04
N TRP A 874 -19.12 -12.15 -24.48
CA TRP A 874 -20.24 -12.56 -23.63
C TRP A 874 -20.03 -14.01 -23.19
N ASN A 875 -20.48 -14.35 -21.98
CA ASN A 875 -20.33 -15.70 -21.44
C ASN A 875 -21.51 -16.59 -21.88
N ILE A 876 -21.47 -17.15 -23.11
CA ILE A 876 -22.68 -17.62 -23.82
C ILE A 876 -23.00 -19.12 -23.69
N ARG A 877 -22.19 -19.97 -23.04
CA ARG A 877 -22.51 -21.42 -22.96
C ARG A 877 -22.07 -22.06 -21.64
N ASP A 878 -22.96 -22.84 -21.03
CA ASP A 878 -22.83 -23.65 -19.80
C ASP A 878 -21.62 -23.28 -18.94
N VAL A 879 -21.81 -22.25 -18.11
CA VAL A 879 -20.79 -21.76 -17.20
C VAL A 879 -20.65 -22.76 -16.06
N GLY A 880 -19.80 -23.76 -16.24
CA GLY A 880 -19.48 -24.70 -15.17
C GLY A 880 -18.96 -23.96 -13.93
N TYR A 881 -19.27 -24.46 -12.73
CA TYR A 881 -19.02 -23.81 -11.44
C TYR A 881 -17.63 -23.18 -11.27
N VAL A 882 -16.57 -23.86 -11.71
CA VAL A 882 -15.17 -23.36 -11.68
C VAL A 882 -15.02 -21.98 -12.33
N ARG A 883 -15.80 -21.71 -13.38
CA ARG A 883 -15.73 -20.45 -14.12
C ARG A 883 -16.48 -19.33 -13.41
N VAL A 884 -17.69 -19.57 -12.90
CA VAL A 884 -18.39 -18.58 -12.05
C VAL A 884 -17.52 -18.23 -10.85
N LEU A 885 -16.85 -19.23 -10.27
CA LEU A 885 -15.92 -19.01 -9.18
C LEU A 885 -14.77 -18.04 -9.57
N GLY A 886 -14.15 -18.24 -10.73
CA GLY A 886 -13.10 -17.33 -11.21
C GLY A 886 -13.59 -15.88 -11.43
N LEU A 887 -14.82 -15.70 -11.90
CA LEU A 887 -15.41 -14.37 -12.14
C LEU A 887 -15.72 -13.64 -10.82
N CYS A 888 -16.29 -14.35 -9.83
CA CYS A 888 -16.53 -13.79 -8.50
C CYS A 888 -15.21 -13.43 -7.80
N ALA A 889 -14.13 -14.20 -8.00
CA ALA A 889 -12.82 -13.89 -7.43
C ALA A 889 -12.26 -12.61 -8.04
N ASN A 890 -12.30 -12.52 -9.36
CA ASN A 890 -11.85 -11.33 -10.09
C ASN A 890 -12.62 -10.08 -9.66
N MET A 891 -13.95 -10.16 -9.56
CA MET A 891 -14.76 -9.04 -9.05
C MET A 891 -14.42 -8.67 -7.59
N ALA A 892 -14.21 -9.68 -6.72
CA ALA A 892 -13.85 -9.45 -5.33
C ALA A 892 -12.50 -8.73 -5.20
N ASP A 893 -11.50 -9.16 -5.97
CA ASP A 893 -10.17 -8.56 -6.00
C ASP A 893 -10.21 -7.13 -6.59
N GLU A 894 -10.89 -6.94 -7.73
CA GLU A 894 -10.96 -5.65 -8.44
C GLU A 894 -11.67 -4.57 -7.62
N LEU A 895 -12.69 -4.94 -6.84
CA LEU A 895 -13.47 -4.01 -6.01
C LEU A 895 -13.01 -3.96 -4.54
N GLY A 896 -12.12 -4.86 -4.12
CA GLY A 896 -11.76 -5.03 -2.71
C GLY A 896 -12.94 -5.41 -1.81
N ILE A 897 -13.88 -6.23 -2.33
CA ILE A 897 -15.06 -6.70 -1.58
C ILE A 897 -14.90 -8.15 -1.15
N SER A 898 -15.76 -8.61 -0.23
CA SER A 898 -15.77 -10.02 0.14
C SER A 898 -16.26 -10.89 -1.02
N TRP A 899 -15.69 -12.08 -1.11
CA TRP A 899 -16.15 -13.13 -2.01
C TRP A 899 -17.67 -13.34 -1.97
N GLN A 900 -18.24 -13.37 -0.77
CA GLN A 900 -19.68 -13.57 -0.57
C GLN A 900 -20.52 -12.45 -1.20
N SER A 901 -19.98 -11.23 -1.26
CA SER A 901 -20.65 -10.09 -1.90
C SER A 901 -20.66 -10.24 -3.42
N ALA A 902 -19.54 -10.67 -4.02
CA ALA A 902 -19.46 -10.96 -5.46
C ALA A 902 -20.36 -12.15 -5.85
N ALA A 903 -20.35 -13.21 -5.04
CA ALA A 903 -21.20 -14.39 -5.21
C ALA A 903 -22.70 -14.03 -5.16
N ARG A 904 -23.12 -13.25 -4.17
CA ARG A 904 -24.49 -12.75 -4.06
C ARG A 904 -24.88 -11.91 -5.27
N ARG A 905 -23.98 -11.06 -5.76
CA ARG A 905 -24.24 -10.24 -6.96
C ARG A 905 -24.43 -11.12 -8.20
N ALA A 906 -23.62 -12.16 -8.38
CA ALA A 906 -23.80 -13.11 -9.49
C ALA A 906 -25.17 -13.81 -9.44
N GLU A 907 -25.63 -14.21 -8.26
CA GLU A 907 -26.96 -14.79 -8.06
C GLU A 907 -28.08 -13.78 -8.39
N GLU A 908 -27.96 -12.54 -7.92
CA GLU A 908 -28.90 -11.45 -8.24
C GLU A 908 -29.01 -11.19 -9.74
N LEU A 909 -27.92 -11.36 -10.48
CA LEU A 909 -27.86 -11.23 -11.95
C LEU A 909 -28.41 -12.46 -12.70
N GLY A 910 -28.91 -13.48 -12.00
CA GLY A 910 -29.41 -14.71 -12.59
C GLY A 910 -28.31 -15.59 -13.20
N ILE A 911 -27.04 -15.38 -12.82
CA ILE A 911 -25.90 -16.21 -13.25
C ILE A 911 -25.90 -17.47 -12.40
N ARG A 912 -26.63 -18.48 -12.87
CA ARG A 912 -26.67 -19.80 -12.23
C ARG A 912 -25.75 -20.76 -12.92
N THR A 913 -25.09 -21.57 -12.11
CA THR A 913 -24.36 -22.75 -12.51
C THR A 913 -25.34 -23.92 -12.73
N GLU A 914 -25.12 -24.78 -13.73
CA GLU A 914 -26.03 -25.91 -14.04
C GLU A 914 -26.37 -26.76 -12.81
N ASP A 915 -27.60 -27.28 -12.66
CA ASP A 915 -28.03 -28.15 -11.53
C ASP A 915 -27.39 -29.56 -11.54
N ARG A 916 -26.22 -29.74 -12.16
CA ARG A 916 -25.56 -31.06 -12.21
C ARG A 916 -24.93 -31.38 -10.85
N PRO A 917 -25.20 -32.57 -10.27
CA PRO A 917 -24.57 -32.97 -9.03
C PRO A 917 -23.04 -32.94 -9.16
N VAL A 918 -22.38 -32.30 -8.19
CA VAL A 918 -20.93 -32.14 -8.17
C VAL A 918 -20.26 -33.49 -7.91
N SER A 919 -19.43 -33.96 -8.83
CA SER A 919 -18.63 -35.17 -8.65
C SER A 919 -17.39 -34.94 -7.79
N VAL A 920 -16.82 -36.02 -7.23
CA VAL A 920 -15.59 -36.00 -6.42
C VAL A 920 -14.44 -35.36 -7.20
N GLY A 921 -14.22 -35.80 -8.44
CA GLY A 921 -13.17 -35.24 -9.30
C GLY A 921 -13.38 -33.76 -9.62
N LYS A 922 -14.64 -33.32 -9.74
CA LYS A 922 -14.96 -31.91 -9.99
C LYS A 922 -14.71 -31.04 -8.75
N LEU A 923 -15.12 -31.51 -7.57
CA LEU A 923 -14.87 -30.82 -6.30
C LEU A 923 -13.36 -30.66 -6.04
N ARG A 924 -12.56 -31.70 -6.31
CA ARG A 924 -11.09 -31.61 -6.20
C ARG A 924 -10.47 -30.65 -7.22
N SER A 925 -10.99 -30.60 -8.44
CA SER A 925 -10.54 -29.61 -9.43
C SER A 925 -10.84 -28.18 -9.00
N VAL A 926 -11.98 -27.95 -8.33
CA VAL A 926 -12.35 -26.64 -7.76
C VAL A 926 -11.41 -26.31 -6.60
N ALA A 927 -11.20 -27.23 -5.67
CA ALA A 927 -10.29 -27.07 -4.52
C ALA A 927 -8.88 -26.67 -4.96
N ARG A 928 -8.33 -27.37 -5.97
CA ARG A 928 -7.02 -27.05 -6.56
C ARG A 928 -6.98 -25.69 -7.24
N PHE A 929 -8.03 -25.31 -7.97
CA PHE A 929 -8.10 -24.00 -8.62
C PHE A 929 -8.10 -22.86 -7.60
N MET A 930 -8.76 -23.08 -6.45
CA MET A 930 -8.89 -22.09 -5.38
C MET A 930 -7.73 -22.12 -4.39
N GLY A 931 -6.85 -23.12 -4.44
CA GLY A 931 -5.76 -23.29 -3.47
C GLY A 931 -6.24 -23.66 -2.06
N VAL A 932 -7.42 -24.28 -1.92
CA VAL A 932 -8.02 -24.65 -0.62
C VAL A 932 -8.32 -26.15 -0.56
N GLY A 933 -8.61 -26.68 0.63
CA GLY A 933 -9.02 -28.08 0.82
C GLY A 933 -10.41 -28.39 0.25
N ALA A 934 -10.68 -29.67 -0.06
CA ALA A 934 -11.96 -30.10 -0.64
C ALA A 934 -13.19 -29.75 0.21
N GLY A 935 -13.06 -29.76 1.55
CA GLY A 935 -14.12 -29.34 2.46
C GLY A 935 -14.45 -27.84 2.36
N GLU A 936 -13.43 -26.99 2.28
CA GLU A 936 -13.63 -25.54 2.12
C GLU A 936 -14.19 -25.19 0.73
N ALA A 937 -13.71 -25.87 -0.32
CA ALA A 937 -14.25 -25.75 -1.67
C ALA A 937 -15.75 -26.11 -1.72
N ALA A 938 -16.17 -27.13 -0.95
CA ALA A 938 -17.57 -27.53 -0.86
C ALA A 938 -18.44 -26.45 -0.19
N VAL A 939 -17.93 -25.80 0.86
CA VAL A 939 -18.62 -24.65 1.49
C VAL A 939 -18.79 -23.51 0.50
N ARG A 940 -17.72 -23.11 -0.20
CA ARG A 940 -17.76 -22.01 -1.18
C ARG A 940 -18.68 -22.31 -2.38
N LEU A 941 -18.81 -23.57 -2.79
CA LEU A 941 -19.80 -23.99 -3.79
C LEU A 941 -21.23 -23.91 -3.23
N ARG A 942 -21.47 -24.39 -2.00
CA ARG A 942 -22.79 -24.27 -1.36
C ARG A 942 -23.25 -22.81 -1.23
N ASP A 943 -22.32 -21.89 -0.93
CA ASP A 943 -22.59 -20.44 -0.89
C ASP A 943 -23.04 -19.86 -2.25
N LEU A 944 -22.69 -20.51 -3.36
CA LEU A 944 -23.16 -20.16 -4.71
C LEU A 944 -24.49 -20.85 -5.09
N GLY A 945 -25.16 -21.48 -4.12
CA GLY A 945 -26.40 -22.24 -4.35
C GLY A 945 -26.17 -23.61 -5.00
N VAL A 946 -24.93 -24.11 -5.00
CA VAL A 946 -24.56 -25.38 -5.62
C VAL A 946 -24.78 -26.53 -4.63
N PRO A 947 -25.65 -27.50 -4.93
CA PRO A 947 -25.85 -28.64 -4.03
C PRO A 947 -24.63 -29.59 -4.07
N VAL A 948 -23.83 -29.60 -3.00
CA VAL A 948 -22.72 -30.55 -2.79
C VAL A 948 -23.10 -31.55 -1.69
N ARG A 949 -23.28 -32.83 -2.06
CA ARG A 949 -23.62 -33.92 -1.12
C ARG A 949 -22.46 -34.23 -0.18
N ASP A 950 -22.75 -34.51 1.08
CA ASP A 950 -21.72 -34.85 2.06
C ASP A 950 -20.93 -36.11 1.69
N ALA A 951 -21.56 -37.11 1.07
CA ALA A 951 -20.87 -38.30 0.56
C ALA A 951 -19.75 -37.97 -0.45
N VAL A 952 -19.93 -36.93 -1.27
CA VAL A 952 -18.92 -36.45 -2.23
C VAL A 952 -17.77 -35.76 -1.48
N VAL A 953 -18.08 -34.98 -0.44
CA VAL A 953 -17.08 -34.32 0.39
C VAL A 953 -16.24 -35.36 1.13
N THR A 954 -16.89 -36.38 1.71
CA THR A 954 -16.21 -37.48 2.41
C THR A 954 -15.22 -38.22 1.51
N LEU A 955 -15.64 -38.60 0.29
CA LEU A 955 -14.74 -39.24 -0.68
C LEU A 955 -13.63 -38.32 -1.19
N ALA A 956 -13.89 -37.02 -1.30
CA ALA A 956 -12.88 -36.04 -1.73
C ALA A 956 -11.85 -35.72 -0.64
N VAL A 957 -12.20 -35.90 0.63
CA VAL A 957 -11.33 -35.70 1.81
C VAL A 957 -10.60 -36.98 2.23
N ALA A 958 -11.17 -38.16 1.93
CA ALA A 958 -10.51 -39.45 2.15
C ALA A 958 -9.15 -39.51 1.43
N ASP A 959 -8.16 -40.13 2.09
CA ASP A 959 -6.71 -40.14 1.77
C ASP A 959 -6.39 -39.79 0.31
N GLU A 960 -5.66 -38.68 0.13
CA GLU A 960 -5.33 -38.13 -1.20
C GLU A 960 -4.58 -39.11 -2.10
N HIS A 961 -4.04 -40.19 -1.53
CA HIS A 961 -3.21 -41.20 -2.19
C HIS A 961 -3.80 -42.60 -2.20
N ASP A 962 -5.03 -42.85 -1.73
CA ASP A 962 -5.61 -44.20 -1.81
C ASP A 962 -5.93 -44.55 -3.29
N PRO A 963 -5.18 -45.48 -3.92
CA PRO A 963 -5.39 -45.84 -5.32
C PRO A 963 -6.76 -46.49 -5.55
N LEU A 964 -7.42 -46.97 -4.49
CA LEU A 964 -8.74 -47.59 -4.54
C LEU A 964 -9.85 -46.62 -4.94
N LEU A 965 -9.67 -45.32 -4.71
CA LEU A 965 -10.67 -44.29 -5.02
C LEU A 965 -10.52 -43.72 -6.44
N LEU A 966 -9.45 -44.09 -7.16
CA LEU A 966 -9.19 -43.67 -8.54
C LEU A 966 -9.93 -44.56 -9.52
N LYS A 967 -10.51 -44.00 -10.59
CA LYS A 967 -11.14 -44.83 -11.64
C LYS A 967 -10.16 -45.81 -12.28
N ASP A 968 -8.87 -45.50 -12.25
CA ASP A 968 -7.76 -46.41 -12.60
C ASP A 968 -6.70 -46.40 -11.47
N PRO A 969 -6.55 -47.48 -10.69
CA PRO A 969 -5.58 -47.58 -9.59
C PRO A 969 -4.11 -47.44 -9.97
N GLU A 970 -3.73 -47.61 -11.25
CA GLU A 970 -2.36 -47.41 -11.74
C GLU A 970 -2.16 -46.07 -12.47
N GLY A 971 -3.25 -45.40 -12.85
CA GLY A 971 -3.18 -44.11 -13.52
C GLY A 971 -2.95 -43.01 -12.50
N PHE A 972 -1.99 -42.11 -12.74
CA PHE A 972 -1.71 -40.92 -11.90
C PHE A 972 -2.88 -39.89 -11.87
N GLY A 973 -4.09 -40.32 -11.50
CA GLY A 973 -5.30 -39.50 -11.44
C GLY A 973 -5.92 -39.10 -12.78
N GLN A 974 -5.37 -39.55 -13.92
CA GLN A 974 -5.82 -39.12 -15.26
C GLN A 974 -7.26 -39.55 -15.61
N ALA A 975 -7.72 -40.70 -15.08
CA ALA A 975 -9.07 -41.22 -15.31
C ALA A 975 -10.14 -40.66 -14.34
N GLY A 976 -9.73 -39.84 -13.36
CA GLY A 976 -10.61 -39.28 -12.33
C GLY A 976 -10.86 -40.20 -11.13
N TRP A 977 -11.88 -39.86 -10.33
CA TRP A 977 -12.25 -40.52 -9.07
C TRP A 977 -13.61 -41.20 -9.17
N LEU A 978 -13.84 -42.21 -8.33
CA LEU A 978 -15.14 -42.85 -8.16
C LEU A 978 -16.14 -41.88 -7.50
N ASP A 979 -17.40 -41.93 -7.93
CA ASP A 979 -18.50 -41.14 -7.36
C ASP A 979 -19.44 -42.02 -6.51
N PRO A 980 -20.12 -41.47 -5.48
CA PRO A 980 -20.91 -42.25 -4.51
C PRO A 980 -22.04 -43.10 -5.11
N ASP A 981 -22.60 -42.67 -6.24
CA ASP A 981 -23.74 -43.35 -6.86
C ASP A 981 -23.32 -44.37 -7.92
N GLU A 982 -22.04 -44.40 -8.32
CA GLU A 982 -21.53 -45.34 -9.32
C GLU A 982 -21.33 -46.73 -8.67
N THR A 983 -21.80 -47.78 -9.34
CA THR A 983 -21.41 -49.15 -8.99
C THR A 983 -20.00 -49.39 -9.52
N VAL A 984 -19.05 -49.68 -8.63
CA VAL A 984 -17.67 -49.98 -8.98
C VAL A 984 -17.62 -51.25 -9.84
N PRO A 985 -17.15 -51.16 -11.10
CA PRO A 985 -17.20 -52.28 -12.03
C PRO A 985 -16.17 -53.37 -11.68
N PRO A 986 -16.40 -54.63 -12.10
CA PRO A 986 -15.52 -55.76 -11.79
C PRO A 986 -14.09 -55.57 -12.28
N GLY A 987 -13.90 -54.87 -13.40
CA GLY A 987 -12.56 -54.55 -13.92
C GLY A 987 -11.74 -53.68 -12.95
N HIS A 988 -12.38 -52.70 -12.31
CA HIS A 988 -11.72 -51.87 -11.30
C HIS A 988 -11.35 -52.70 -10.07
N VAL A 989 -12.27 -53.52 -9.54
CA VAL A 989 -12.00 -54.38 -8.37
C VAL A 989 -10.87 -55.36 -8.65
N ALA A 990 -10.85 -55.97 -9.85
CA ALA A 990 -9.78 -56.86 -10.28
C ALA A 990 -8.43 -56.16 -10.40
N LYS A 991 -8.42 -54.93 -10.94
CA LYS A 991 -7.22 -54.10 -11.01
C LYS A 991 -6.71 -53.71 -9.63
N ALA A 992 -7.59 -53.20 -8.76
CA ALA A 992 -7.25 -52.80 -7.40
C ALA A 992 -6.68 -53.97 -6.57
N SER A 993 -7.29 -55.17 -6.68
CA SER A 993 -6.78 -56.40 -6.05
C SER A 993 -5.33 -56.69 -6.44
N ARG A 994 -4.98 -56.52 -7.73
CA ARG A 994 -3.62 -56.76 -8.22
C ARG A 994 -2.62 -55.67 -7.84
N VAL A 995 -3.03 -54.41 -7.88
CA VAL A 995 -2.16 -53.26 -7.59
C VAL A 995 -1.82 -53.19 -6.11
N LEU A 996 -2.81 -53.47 -5.25
CA LEU A 996 -2.65 -53.43 -3.80
C LEU A 996 -2.20 -54.78 -3.21
N ASP A 997 -2.07 -55.82 -4.04
CA ASP A 997 -1.75 -57.22 -3.65
C ASP A 997 -2.63 -57.78 -2.52
N ILE A 998 -3.93 -57.48 -2.57
CA ILE A 998 -4.93 -57.95 -1.61
C ILE A 998 -6.04 -58.73 -2.33
N PRO A 999 -6.66 -59.74 -1.70
CA PRO A 999 -7.71 -60.53 -2.33
C PRO A 999 -8.99 -59.71 -2.52
N VAL A 1000 -9.81 -60.08 -3.53
CA VAL A 1000 -11.05 -59.37 -3.89
C VAL A 1000 -11.99 -59.11 -2.70
N PRO A 1001 -12.23 -60.05 -1.75
CA PRO A 1001 -13.04 -59.77 -0.56
C PRO A 1001 -12.53 -58.62 0.31
N GLU A 1002 -11.21 -58.41 0.40
CA GLU A 1002 -10.63 -57.31 1.16
C GLU A 1002 -10.78 -55.97 0.43
N VAL A 1003 -10.64 -55.96 -0.90
CA VAL A 1003 -10.94 -54.79 -1.74
C VAL A 1003 -12.39 -54.36 -1.53
N CYS A 1004 -13.32 -55.32 -1.56
CA CYS A 1004 -14.75 -55.08 -1.33
C CYS A 1004 -15.05 -54.52 0.06
N ALA A 1005 -14.38 -55.03 1.10
CA ALA A 1005 -14.54 -54.52 2.46
C ALA A 1005 -14.10 -53.05 2.58
N ARG A 1006 -13.01 -52.66 1.91
CA ARG A 1006 -12.54 -51.27 1.87
C ARG A 1006 -13.47 -50.35 1.07
N LEU A 1007 -13.95 -50.79 -0.10
CA LEU A 1007 -14.94 -50.05 -0.88
C LEU A 1007 -16.26 -49.84 -0.10
N ALA A 1008 -16.71 -50.86 0.64
CA ALA A 1008 -17.88 -50.78 1.51
C ALA A 1008 -17.70 -49.76 2.65
N ALA A 1009 -16.49 -49.66 3.22
CA ALA A 1009 -16.18 -48.69 4.27
C ALA A 1009 -16.29 -47.23 3.77
N TYR A 1010 -16.04 -47.00 2.48
CA TYR A 1010 -16.28 -45.72 1.82
C TYR A 1010 -17.72 -45.51 1.35
N GLY A 1011 -18.61 -46.49 1.59
CA GLY A 1011 -20.02 -46.43 1.19
C GLY A 1011 -20.27 -46.68 -0.30
N LEU A 1012 -19.29 -47.22 -1.03
CA LEU A 1012 -19.40 -47.49 -2.47
C LEU A 1012 -20.04 -48.86 -2.73
N ARG A 1013 -20.90 -48.91 -3.77
CA ARG A 1013 -21.44 -50.16 -4.30
C ARG A 1013 -20.44 -50.78 -5.26
N TYR A 1014 -20.33 -52.10 -5.30
CA TYR A 1014 -19.38 -52.80 -6.16
C TYR A 1014 -20.00 -54.05 -6.80
N ASP A 1015 -19.48 -54.43 -7.95
CA ASP A 1015 -19.83 -55.65 -8.67
C ASP A 1015 -18.61 -56.56 -8.80
N VAL A 1016 -18.75 -57.80 -8.34
CA VAL A 1016 -17.72 -58.85 -8.39
C VAL A 1016 -18.18 -60.09 -9.15
N THR A 1017 -19.29 -59.98 -9.91
CA THR A 1017 -19.87 -61.08 -10.66
C THR A 1017 -18.84 -61.64 -11.65
N GLY A 1018 -18.53 -62.93 -11.54
CA GLY A 1018 -17.57 -63.63 -12.41
C GLY A 1018 -16.09 -63.40 -12.08
N LEU A 1019 -15.75 -62.66 -11.02
CA LEU A 1019 -14.36 -62.49 -10.59
C LEU A 1019 -13.87 -63.63 -9.69
N PRO A 1020 -12.65 -64.16 -9.90
CA PRO A 1020 -12.00 -65.03 -8.93
C PRO A 1020 -11.43 -64.22 -7.74
N ASP A 1021 -11.17 -64.88 -6.61
CA ASP A 1021 -10.60 -64.24 -5.40
C ASP A 1021 -9.26 -63.51 -5.65
N ARG A 1022 -8.48 -64.00 -6.62
CA ARG A 1022 -7.24 -63.38 -7.11
C ARG A 1022 -7.21 -63.38 -8.65
N PRO A 1023 -7.66 -62.28 -9.28
CA PRO A 1023 -7.67 -62.15 -10.73
C PRO A 1023 -6.26 -62.10 -11.33
N ASP A 1024 -6.08 -62.71 -12.50
CA ASP A 1024 -4.82 -62.66 -13.23
C ASP A 1024 -4.75 -61.42 -14.16
N ALA A 1025 -3.61 -61.25 -14.85
CA ALA A 1025 -3.43 -60.14 -15.77
C ALA A 1025 -4.38 -60.17 -16.97
N ARG A 1026 -4.75 -61.37 -17.43
CA ARG A 1026 -5.62 -61.56 -18.58
C ARG A 1026 -7.07 -61.18 -18.24
N THR A 1027 -7.54 -61.52 -17.03
CA THR A 1027 -8.85 -61.11 -16.53
C THR A 1027 -8.99 -59.59 -16.53
N VAL A 1028 -7.98 -58.85 -16.03
CA VAL A 1028 -8.01 -57.37 -16.02
C VAL A 1028 -8.09 -56.78 -17.43
N VAL A 1029 -7.34 -57.36 -18.39
CA VAL A 1029 -7.37 -56.92 -19.80
C VAL A 1029 -8.74 -57.19 -20.43
N LEU A 1030 -9.32 -58.37 -20.21
CA LEU A 1030 -10.64 -58.74 -20.74
C LEU A 1030 -11.78 -57.84 -20.20
N LEU A 1031 -11.66 -57.36 -18.96
CA LEU A 1031 -12.67 -56.50 -18.31
C LEU A 1031 -12.54 -55.01 -18.67
N SER A 1032 -11.51 -54.62 -19.43
CA SER A 1032 -11.34 -53.25 -19.91
C SER A 1032 -12.07 -53.03 -21.25
N ALA A 1033 -12.70 -51.87 -21.40
CA ALA A 1033 -13.46 -51.53 -22.60
C ALA A 1033 -12.59 -51.53 -23.86
N ASN A 1034 -11.32 -51.14 -23.74
CA ASN A 1034 -10.37 -51.03 -24.84
C ASN A 1034 -9.42 -52.23 -24.96
N ALA A 1035 -9.62 -53.27 -24.15
CA ALA A 1035 -8.74 -54.44 -24.07
C ALA A 1035 -7.26 -54.09 -23.76
N ASP A 1036 -7.02 -53.09 -22.91
CA ASP A 1036 -5.69 -52.59 -22.51
C ASP A 1036 -5.42 -52.73 -21.00
N GLY A 1037 -6.39 -53.23 -20.23
CA GLY A 1037 -6.31 -53.37 -18.78
C GLY A 1037 -6.38 -52.05 -18.01
N LYS A 1038 -6.90 -50.99 -18.65
CA LYS A 1038 -7.07 -49.64 -18.08
C LYS A 1038 -8.53 -49.21 -18.16
N TRP A 1039 -8.84 -48.10 -17.48
CA TRP A 1039 -10.13 -47.44 -17.61
C TRP A 1039 -10.35 -46.94 -19.05
N PRO A 1040 -11.58 -47.01 -19.63
CA PRO A 1040 -12.86 -47.38 -19.01
C PRO A 1040 -13.09 -48.89 -18.86
N TRP A 1041 -13.83 -49.29 -17.83
CA TRP A 1041 -14.16 -50.69 -17.52
C TRP A 1041 -15.50 -51.12 -18.15
N LEU A 1042 -15.63 -52.41 -18.48
CA LEU A 1042 -16.92 -52.99 -18.88
C LEU A 1042 -17.88 -53.03 -17.68
N SER A 1043 -19.17 -52.88 -17.97
CA SER A 1043 -20.25 -52.90 -16.97
C SER A 1043 -21.30 -53.95 -17.34
N HIS A 1044 -21.74 -54.73 -16.36
CA HIS A 1044 -22.82 -55.72 -16.52
C HIS A 1044 -24.17 -55.09 -16.83
N GLU A 1045 -24.37 -53.81 -16.50
CA GLU A 1045 -25.63 -53.09 -16.72
C GLU A 1045 -25.87 -52.72 -18.20
N LYS A 1046 -24.82 -52.72 -19.02
CA LYS A 1046 -24.89 -52.29 -20.43
C LYS A 1046 -24.50 -53.43 -21.35
N SER A 1047 -25.26 -53.59 -22.44
CA SER A 1047 -24.87 -54.50 -23.52
C SER A 1047 -23.61 -53.98 -24.21
N ILE A 1048 -22.64 -54.86 -24.42
CA ILE A 1048 -21.39 -54.53 -25.11
C ILE A 1048 -21.69 -54.32 -26.59
N PRO A 1049 -21.38 -53.16 -27.20
CA PRO A 1049 -21.60 -52.91 -28.62
C PRO A 1049 -20.84 -53.90 -29.53
N ALA A 1050 -21.45 -54.31 -30.65
CA ALA A 1050 -20.83 -55.22 -31.61
C ALA A 1050 -19.49 -54.69 -32.17
N GLY A 1051 -19.39 -53.38 -32.43
CA GLY A 1051 -18.15 -52.75 -32.89
C GLY A 1051 -17.02 -52.81 -31.86
N GLN A 1052 -17.37 -52.74 -30.56
CA GLN A 1052 -16.40 -52.85 -29.48
C GLN A 1052 -15.85 -54.28 -29.35
N VAL A 1053 -16.72 -55.29 -29.52
CA VAL A 1053 -16.32 -56.71 -29.55
C VAL A 1053 -15.35 -56.97 -30.70
N LEU A 1054 -15.59 -56.42 -31.89
CA LEU A 1054 -14.73 -56.62 -33.06
C LEU A 1054 -13.33 -56.00 -32.88
N ILE A 1055 -13.24 -54.79 -32.32
CA ILE A 1055 -11.94 -54.15 -32.03
C ILE A 1055 -11.19 -54.92 -30.95
N ASN A 1056 -11.88 -55.35 -29.89
CA ASN A 1056 -11.25 -56.11 -28.81
C ASN A 1056 -10.80 -57.50 -29.31
N SER A 1057 -11.56 -58.11 -30.23
CA SER A 1057 -11.20 -59.37 -30.90
C SER A 1057 -9.89 -59.23 -31.69
N GLU A 1058 -9.75 -58.17 -32.48
CA GLU A 1058 -8.53 -57.87 -33.24
C GLU A 1058 -7.32 -57.64 -32.31
N LYS A 1059 -7.48 -56.79 -31.30
CA LYS A 1059 -6.41 -56.45 -30.34
C LYS A 1059 -5.92 -57.65 -29.53
N LEU A 1060 -6.83 -58.53 -29.15
CA LEU A 1060 -6.51 -59.71 -28.34
C LEU A 1060 -6.09 -60.92 -29.18
N GLY A 1061 -6.26 -60.86 -30.51
CA GLY A 1061 -6.03 -62.00 -31.40
C GLY A 1061 -6.98 -63.17 -31.15
N ILE A 1062 -8.15 -62.91 -30.56
CA ILE A 1062 -9.17 -63.92 -30.23
C ILE A 1062 -10.30 -63.81 -31.25
N PRO A 1063 -10.71 -64.90 -31.94
CA PRO A 1063 -11.85 -64.87 -32.84
C PRO A 1063 -13.12 -64.28 -32.19
N PRO A 1064 -13.92 -63.43 -32.88
CA PRO A 1064 -15.03 -62.70 -32.27
C PRO A 1064 -16.04 -63.60 -31.53
N GLY A 1065 -16.34 -64.79 -32.08
CA GLY A 1065 -17.24 -65.76 -31.45
C GLY A 1065 -16.72 -66.35 -30.13
N LEU A 1066 -15.40 -66.53 -30.00
CA LEU A 1066 -14.80 -66.99 -28.75
C LEU A 1066 -14.75 -65.87 -27.70
N LEU A 1067 -14.46 -64.64 -28.12
CA LEU A 1067 -14.50 -63.47 -27.23
C LEU A 1067 -15.91 -63.23 -26.67
N LEU A 1068 -16.94 -63.37 -27.50
CA LEU A 1068 -18.35 -63.30 -27.06
C LEU A 1068 -18.68 -64.37 -26.02
N ALA A 1069 -18.21 -65.60 -26.22
CA ALA A 1069 -18.42 -66.68 -25.26
C ALA A 1069 -17.70 -66.42 -23.93
N GLU A 1070 -16.46 -65.92 -23.95
CA GLU A 1070 -15.71 -65.55 -22.74
C GLU A 1070 -16.39 -64.40 -21.98
N LEU A 1071 -16.84 -63.35 -22.66
CA LEU A 1071 -17.55 -62.23 -22.04
C LEU A 1071 -18.91 -62.65 -21.45
N THR A 1072 -19.63 -63.54 -22.15
CA THR A 1072 -20.89 -64.12 -21.64
C THR A 1072 -20.64 -64.97 -20.40
N TYR A 1073 -19.55 -65.74 -20.35
CA TYR A 1073 -19.18 -66.53 -19.18
C TYR A 1073 -18.87 -65.66 -17.95
N LEU A 1074 -18.27 -64.48 -18.17
CA LEU A 1074 -18.04 -63.47 -17.14
C LEU A 1074 -19.31 -62.67 -16.76
N GLY A 1075 -20.47 -63.03 -17.34
CA GLY A 1075 -21.79 -62.47 -17.02
C GLY A 1075 -22.20 -61.26 -17.83
N PHE A 1076 -21.40 -60.81 -18.81
CA PHE A 1076 -21.74 -59.62 -19.60
C PHE A 1076 -22.83 -59.90 -20.64
N THR A 1077 -23.68 -58.89 -20.87
CA THR A 1077 -24.69 -58.95 -21.93
C THR A 1077 -24.05 -58.63 -23.27
N THR A 1078 -24.00 -59.60 -24.18
CA THR A 1078 -23.46 -59.45 -25.54
C THR A 1078 -24.53 -58.95 -26.53
N PRO A 1079 -24.14 -58.49 -27.75
CA PRO A 1079 -25.10 -58.11 -28.79
C PRO A 1079 -26.08 -59.24 -29.12
N SER A 1080 -27.36 -58.92 -29.27
CA SER A 1080 -28.42 -59.88 -29.65
C SER A 1080 -28.37 -60.31 -31.12
N VAL A 1081 -27.79 -59.47 -31.98
CA VAL A 1081 -27.57 -59.73 -33.41
C VAL A 1081 -26.09 -59.55 -33.70
N PHE A 1082 -25.43 -60.64 -34.11
CA PHE A 1082 -24.01 -60.63 -34.49
C PHE A 1082 -23.81 -61.59 -35.67
N PRO A 1083 -23.41 -61.11 -36.86
CA PRO A 1083 -23.20 -61.94 -38.04
C PRO A 1083 -22.16 -63.04 -37.80
N ALA A 1084 -22.41 -64.23 -38.32
CA ALA A 1084 -21.43 -65.34 -38.24
C ALA A 1084 -20.16 -65.07 -39.07
N ASP A 1085 -20.25 -64.19 -40.07
CA ASP A 1085 -19.16 -63.73 -40.93
C ASP A 1085 -18.55 -62.39 -40.47
N ALA A 1086 -18.80 -61.98 -39.23
CA ALA A 1086 -18.32 -60.72 -38.69
C ALA A 1086 -16.77 -60.64 -38.68
N HIS A 1087 -16.21 -59.59 -39.29
CA HIS A 1087 -14.77 -59.37 -39.42
C HIS A 1087 -14.35 -58.07 -38.70
N PRO A 1088 -13.14 -57.98 -38.12
CA PRO A 1088 -12.63 -56.75 -37.49
C PRO A 1088 -12.77 -55.47 -38.32
N ASP A 1089 -12.66 -55.56 -39.64
CA ASP A 1089 -12.82 -54.41 -40.55
C ASP A 1089 -14.20 -53.74 -40.48
N ASP A 1090 -15.23 -54.47 -40.04
CA ASP A 1090 -16.58 -53.90 -39.86
C ASP A 1090 -16.68 -52.99 -38.64
N ALA A 1091 -15.69 -52.98 -37.75
CA ALA A 1091 -15.71 -52.13 -36.56
C ALA A 1091 -15.73 -50.63 -36.90
N ARG A 1092 -15.08 -50.24 -38.01
CA ARG A 1092 -15.07 -48.84 -38.49
C ARG A 1092 -16.46 -48.39 -38.94
N LEU A 1093 -17.23 -49.28 -39.55
CA LEU A 1093 -18.62 -49.03 -39.95
C LEU A 1093 -19.54 -48.82 -38.73
N LEU A 1094 -19.23 -49.51 -37.63
CA LEU A 1094 -20.03 -49.48 -36.41
C LEU A 1094 -19.66 -48.32 -35.46
N TRP A 1095 -18.79 -47.40 -35.86
CA TRP A 1095 -18.34 -46.28 -35.03
C TRP A 1095 -18.78 -44.92 -35.60
N SER A 1096 -19.57 -44.13 -34.85
CA SER A 1096 -20.00 -42.78 -35.23
C SER A 1096 -19.43 -41.70 -34.29
N LEU A 1097 -19.63 -40.41 -34.60
CA LEU A 1097 -19.25 -39.31 -33.71
C LEU A 1097 -19.93 -39.50 -32.34
N GLY A 1098 -19.14 -39.90 -31.34
CA GLY A 1098 -19.60 -40.10 -29.98
C GLY A 1098 -19.75 -41.57 -29.53
N GLY A 1099 -19.42 -42.56 -30.36
CA GLY A 1099 -19.29 -43.96 -29.92
C GLY A 1099 -19.83 -45.00 -30.90
N TYR A 1100 -19.92 -46.25 -30.42
CA TYR A 1100 -20.41 -47.38 -31.21
C TYR A 1100 -21.93 -47.30 -31.45
N LEU A 1101 -22.33 -47.64 -32.67
CA LEU A 1101 -23.73 -47.74 -33.08
C LEU A 1101 -24.43 -48.89 -32.35
N GLN A 1102 -25.72 -48.70 -32.06
CA GLN A 1102 -26.57 -49.63 -31.32
C GLN A 1102 -27.90 -49.82 -32.07
N PRO A 1103 -28.49 -51.02 -32.06
CA PRO A 1103 -29.82 -51.25 -32.62
C PRO A 1103 -30.87 -50.30 -32.05
N GLY A 1104 -31.78 -49.80 -32.90
CA GLY A 1104 -32.88 -48.92 -32.51
C GLY A 1104 -32.53 -47.43 -32.30
N LYS A 1105 -31.26 -47.04 -32.44
CA LYS A 1105 -30.85 -45.63 -32.47
C LYS A 1105 -30.60 -45.18 -33.91
N GLY A 1106 -31.22 -44.08 -34.33
CA GLY A 1106 -30.99 -43.52 -35.66
C GLY A 1106 -29.56 -43.02 -35.83
N ILE A 1107 -29.07 -43.03 -37.07
CA ILE A 1107 -27.67 -42.72 -37.41
C ILE A 1107 -27.55 -41.34 -38.04
N LEU A 1108 -26.37 -40.72 -37.98
CA LEU A 1108 -26.15 -39.45 -38.66
C LEU A 1108 -25.98 -39.68 -40.16
N TYR A 1109 -26.61 -38.85 -41.01
CA TYR A 1109 -26.51 -38.97 -42.46
C TYR A 1109 -25.06 -38.94 -42.96
N ARG A 1110 -24.21 -38.07 -42.38
CA ARG A 1110 -22.76 -38.02 -42.70
C ARG A 1110 -22.04 -39.36 -42.53
N HIS A 1111 -22.51 -40.24 -41.64
CA HIS A 1111 -21.92 -41.56 -41.38
C HIS A 1111 -22.12 -42.51 -42.57
N LEU A 1112 -23.15 -42.27 -43.38
CA LEU A 1112 -23.44 -43.04 -44.59
C LEU A 1112 -22.61 -42.58 -45.80
N PHE A 1113 -22.14 -41.33 -45.81
CA PHE A 1113 -21.52 -40.69 -46.98
C PHE A 1113 -20.00 -40.50 -46.86
N HIS A 1114 -19.42 -40.59 -45.67
CA HIS A 1114 -18.00 -40.27 -45.41
C HIS A 1114 -17.05 -41.50 -45.39
N ASP A 1115 -17.55 -42.75 -45.48
CA ASP A 1115 -16.66 -43.92 -45.46
C ASP A 1115 -15.96 -44.15 -46.82
N ALA A 1116 -14.69 -43.76 -46.91
CA ALA A 1116 -13.92 -43.60 -48.16
C ALA A 1116 -13.56 -44.91 -48.91
N GLY A 1117 -14.15 -46.05 -48.54
CA GLY A 1117 -13.81 -47.35 -49.12
C GLY A 1117 -14.99 -48.23 -49.55
N ARG A 1118 -16.24 -47.88 -49.23
CA ARG A 1118 -17.43 -48.68 -49.55
C ARG A 1118 -18.51 -47.81 -50.19
N ALA A 1119 -19.31 -48.41 -51.08
CA ALA A 1119 -20.47 -47.70 -51.62
C ALA A 1119 -21.50 -47.46 -50.50
N PRO A 1120 -22.21 -46.32 -50.45
CA PRO A 1120 -23.20 -46.05 -49.40
C PRO A 1120 -24.27 -47.15 -49.24
N GLN A 1121 -24.64 -47.84 -50.33
CA GLN A 1121 -25.55 -48.99 -50.28
C GLN A 1121 -24.93 -50.21 -49.56
N GLU A 1122 -23.64 -50.46 -49.76
CA GLU A 1122 -22.90 -51.53 -49.08
C GLU A 1122 -22.77 -51.25 -47.57
N VAL A 1123 -22.58 -49.97 -47.20
CA VAL A 1123 -22.59 -49.51 -45.81
C VAL A 1123 -23.95 -49.78 -45.16
N ILE A 1124 -25.05 -49.42 -45.84
CA ILE A 1124 -26.42 -49.65 -45.37
C ILE A 1124 -26.69 -51.15 -45.15
N ASP A 1125 -26.31 -51.99 -46.12
CA ASP A 1125 -26.56 -53.43 -46.05
C ASP A 1125 -25.74 -54.09 -44.93
N ARG A 1126 -24.48 -53.66 -44.72
CA ARG A 1126 -23.66 -54.16 -43.62
C ARG A 1126 -24.16 -53.69 -42.26
N LEU A 1127 -24.63 -52.45 -42.12
CA LEU A 1127 -25.24 -51.94 -40.88
C LEU A 1127 -26.51 -52.74 -40.52
N ARG A 1128 -27.36 -53.07 -41.50
CA ARG A 1128 -28.54 -53.91 -41.30
C ARG A 1128 -28.19 -55.33 -40.82
N ALA A 1129 -27.08 -55.90 -41.28
CA ALA A 1129 -26.61 -57.22 -40.82
C ALA A 1129 -26.29 -57.24 -39.31
N TYR A 1130 -25.89 -56.10 -38.72
CA TYR A 1130 -25.70 -55.93 -37.27
C TYR A 1130 -26.98 -55.46 -36.53
N GLY A 1131 -28.14 -55.47 -37.20
CA GLY A 1131 -29.42 -55.08 -36.61
C GLY A 1131 -29.64 -53.56 -36.49
N ILE A 1132 -28.88 -52.74 -37.22
CA ILE A 1132 -29.05 -51.29 -37.26
C ILE A 1132 -29.97 -50.93 -38.42
N ASP A 1133 -31.14 -50.35 -38.11
CA ASP A 1133 -32.11 -49.96 -39.11
C ASP A 1133 -31.75 -48.63 -39.77
N VAL A 1134 -31.76 -48.61 -41.10
CA VAL A 1134 -31.47 -47.43 -41.92
C VAL A 1134 -32.60 -47.26 -42.93
N PRO A 1135 -33.47 -46.24 -42.77
CA PRO A 1135 -34.67 -46.06 -43.59
C PRO A 1135 -34.39 -45.52 -45.01
N LEU A 1136 -33.18 -45.00 -45.25
CA LEU A 1136 -32.76 -44.45 -46.55
C LEU A 1136 -32.67 -45.55 -47.62
N LYS A 1137 -33.25 -45.29 -48.80
CA LYS A 1137 -33.16 -46.14 -49.99
C LYS A 1137 -32.47 -45.37 -51.10
N LEU A 1138 -31.27 -45.77 -51.46
CA LEU A 1138 -30.52 -45.13 -52.55
C LEU A 1138 -30.89 -45.77 -53.90
N PRO A 1139 -30.89 -44.98 -54.99
CA PRO A 1139 -31.16 -45.51 -56.33
C PRO A 1139 -30.01 -46.41 -56.78
N SER A 1140 -30.34 -47.50 -57.48
CA SER A 1140 -29.35 -48.43 -58.05
C SER A 1140 -28.47 -47.81 -59.15
N ALA A 1141 -28.90 -46.68 -59.73
CA ALA A 1141 -28.14 -45.88 -60.69
C ALA A 1141 -28.32 -44.37 -60.39
N PRO A 1142 -27.36 -43.70 -59.75
CA PRO A 1142 -27.51 -42.30 -59.34
C PRO A 1142 -27.42 -41.33 -60.53
N THR A 1143 -28.40 -40.44 -60.64
CA THR A 1143 -28.41 -39.29 -61.56
C THR A 1143 -27.40 -38.21 -61.12
N ARG A 1144 -27.21 -37.17 -61.92
CA ARG A 1144 -26.37 -36.01 -61.54
C ARG A 1144 -26.90 -35.31 -60.28
N LEU A 1145 -28.23 -35.17 -60.18
CA LEU A 1145 -28.90 -34.58 -59.02
C LEU A 1145 -28.70 -35.46 -57.78
N ASP A 1146 -28.76 -36.78 -57.90
CA ASP A 1146 -28.51 -37.70 -56.78
C ASP A 1146 -27.06 -37.63 -56.29
N LYS A 1147 -26.11 -37.41 -57.21
CA LYS A 1147 -24.69 -37.20 -56.86
C LYS A 1147 -24.45 -35.86 -56.18
N GLU A 1148 -25.18 -34.80 -56.51
CA GLU A 1148 -25.04 -33.49 -55.86
C GLU A 1148 -25.81 -33.44 -54.52
N LEU A 1149 -26.90 -34.19 -54.39
CA LEU A 1149 -27.72 -34.26 -53.18
C LEU A 1149 -27.16 -35.23 -52.13
N PHE A 1150 -26.51 -36.34 -52.51
CA PHE A 1150 -25.98 -37.36 -51.58
C PHE A 1150 -24.44 -37.43 -51.56
N THR A 1151 -23.78 -36.26 -51.48
CA THR A 1151 -22.34 -36.09 -51.25
C THR A 1151 -22.02 -35.58 -49.84
N ASP A 1152 -20.73 -35.57 -49.47
CA ASP A 1152 -20.18 -35.06 -48.19
C ASP A 1152 -20.26 -33.53 -48.06
N GLU A 1153 -21.42 -32.94 -48.39
CA GLU A 1153 -21.68 -31.50 -48.38
C GLU A 1153 -22.43 -31.04 -47.10
N PRO A 1154 -22.41 -29.72 -46.79
CA PRO A 1154 -22.96 -29.13 -45.55
C PRO A 1154 -24.45 -29.39 -45.29
N LEU A 1155 -25.20 -29.85 -46.29
CA LEU A 1155 -26.64 -30.04 -46.26
C LEU A 1155 -27.10 -31.08 -45.22
N TRP A 1156 -26.29 -32.10 -44.96
CA TRP A 1156 -26.65 -33.22 -44.07
C TRP A 1156 -26.05 -33.12 -42.66
N TRP A 1157 -25.44 -31.97 -42.36
CA TRP A 1157 -24.68 -31.78 -41.12
C TRP A 1157 -25.59 -31.82 -39.89
N GLY A 1158 -25.21 -32.64 -38.89
CA GLY A 1158 -25.95 -32.75 -37.63
C GLY A 1158 -27.29 -33.50 -37.69
N LEU A 1159 -27.70 -34.01 -38.87
CA LEU A 1159 -29.02 -34.62 -39.08
C LEU A 1159 -29.01 -36.14 -38.86
N ASN A 1160 -30.08 -36.64 -38.23
CA ASN A 1160 -30.28 -38.06 -37.95
C ASN A 1160 -31.31 -38.67 -38.91
N THR A 1161 -31.03 -39.87 -39.42
CA THR A 1161 -31.90 -40.61 -40.36
C THR A 1161 -33.27 -40.96 -39.79
N ALA A 1162 -33.42 -40.97 -38.45
CA ALA A 1162 -34.69 -41.24 -37.78
C ALA A 1162 -35.54 -39.98 -37.52
N GLN A 1163 -35.05 -38.79 -37.87
CA GLN A 1163 -35.74 -37.51 -37.66
C GLN A 1163 -36.25 -36.94 -38.98
N ALA A 1164 -37.36 -36.20 -38.93
CA ALA A 1164 -37.85 -35.46 -40.08
C ALA A 1164 -36.92 -34.28 -40.40
N LEU A 1165 -36.52 -34.14 -41.66
CA LEU A 1165 -35.66 -33.08 -42.16
C LEU A 1165 -36.39 -31.72 -42.09
N PRO A 1166 -35.81 -30.72 -41.41
CA PRO A 1166 -36.35 -29.36 -41.41
C PRO A 1166 -36.38 -28.74 -42.80
N TYR A 1167 -37.48 -28.08 -43.13
CA TYR A 1167 -37.69 -27.51 -44.48
C TYR A 1167 -36.66 -26.43 -44.84
N ALA A 1168 -36.02 -25.78 -43.87
CA ALA A 1168 -34.89 -24.89 -44.12
C ALA A 1168 -33.74 -25.56 -44.91
N HIS A 1169 -33.53 -26.87 -44.77
CA HIS A 1169 -32.54 -27.62 -45.56
C HIS A 1169 -33.01 -27.78 -47.00
N VAL A 1170 -34.31 -27.97 -47.22
CA VAL A 1170 -34.90 -28.01 -48.55
C VAL A 1170 -34.76 -26.65 -49.24
N VAL A 1171 -35.04 -25.54 -48.52
CA VAL A 1171 -34.84 -24.17 -49.02
C VAL A 1171 -33.37 -23.92 -49.38
N LYS A 1172 -32.42 -24.39 -48.55
CA LYS A 1172 -31.00 -24.24 -48.84
C LYS A 1172 -30.54 -25.11 -50.01
N ALA A 1173 -31.00 -26.36 -50.08
CA ALA A 1173 -30.73 -27.26 -51.20
C ALA A 1173 -31.30 -26.69 -52.50
N ALA A 1174 -32.49 -26.08 -52.48
CA ALA A 1174 -33.09 -25.39 -53.60
C ALA A 1174 -32.24 -24.19 -54.08
N ASP A 1175 -31.71 -23.37 -53.16
CA ASP A 1175 -30.76 -22.28 -53.44
C ASP A 1175 -29.46 -22.80 -54.08
N MET A 1176 -28.90 -23.89 -53.54
CA MET A 1176 -27.65 -24.50 -54.03
C MET A 1176 -27.82 -25.16 -55.41
N LEU A 1177 -28.90 -25.93 -55.59
CA LEU A 1177 -29.21 -26.66 -56.82
C LEU A 1177 -29.92 -25.79 -57.86
N ARG A 1178 -30.21 -24.52 -57.52
CA ARG A 1178 -30.95 -23.55 -58.34
C ARG A 1178 -32.27 -24.11 -58.89
N THR A 1179 -33.04 -24.74 -58.02
CA THR A 1179 -34.31 -25.41 -58.37
C THR A 1179 -35.40 -25.02 -57.37
N GLU A 1180 -36.66 -25.35 -57.63
CA GLU A 1180 -37.76 -25.03 -56.72
C GLU A 1180 -37.74 -25.92 -55.45
N PRO A 1181 -38.01 -25.38 -54.24
CA PRO A 1181 -38.04 -26.17 -52.99
C PRO A 1181 -38.98 -27.38 -53.04
N SER A 1182 -40.12 -27.27 -53.72
CA SER A 1182 -41.10 -28.35 -53.87
C SER A 1182 -40.56 -29.53 -54.68
N GLU A 1183 -39.70 -29.29 -55.67
CA GLU A 1183 -39.04 -30.35 -56.44
C GLU A 1183 -38.03 -31.10 -55.57
N VAL A 1184 -37.20 -30.39 -54.80
CA VAL A 1184 -36.24 -31.01 -53.88
C VAL A 1184 -36.96 -31.85 -52.82
N ALA A 1185 -38.05 -31.34 -52.25
CA ALA A 1185 -38.87 -32.07 -51.28
C ALA A 1185 -39.43 -33.38 -51.85
N TRP A 1186 -39.95 -33.33 -53.08
CA TRP A 1186 -40.45 -34.51 -53.78
C TRP A 1186 -39.37 -35.57 -54.00
N TYR A 1187 -38.18 -35.14 -54.46
CA TYR A 1187 -37.03 -36.03 -54.66
C TYR A 1187 -36.59 -36.72 -53.36
N LEU A 1188 -36.47 -35.97 -52.27
CA LEU A 1188 -36.04 -36.51 -50.97
C LEU A 1188 -37.00 -37.55 -50.40
N ARG A 1189 -38.31 -37.34 -50.51
CA ARG A 1189 -39.32 -38.34 -50.11
C ARG A 1189 -39.24 -39.62 -50.92
N GLY A 1190 -38.95 -39.52 -52.22
CA GLY A 1190 -38.76 -40.68 -53.09
C GLY A 1190 -37.70 -41.66 -52.58
N TYR A 1191 -36.71 -41.15 -51.85
CA TYR A 1191 -35.62 -41.94 -51.24
C TYR A 1191 -35.88 -42.36 -49.79
N GLY A 1192 -37.08 -42.12 -49.27
CA GLY A 1192 -37.46 -42.48 -47.90
C GLY A 1192 -36.97 -41.49 -46.84
N VAL A 1193 -36.54 -40.28 -47.23
CA VAL A 1193 -36.22 -39.21 -46.28
C VAL A 1193 -37.52 -38.60 -45.77
N LEU A 1194 -37.70 -38.62 -44.44
CA LEU A 1194 -38.83 -37.97 -43.79
C LEU A 1194 -38.62 -36.46 -43.83
N LEU A 1195 -39.61 -35.70 -44.31
CA LEU A 1195 -39.59 -34.23 -44.33
C LEU A 1195 -40.60 -33.68 -43.33
N ALA A 1196 -40.27 -32.56 -42.67
CA ALA A 1196 -41.19 -31.90 -41.74
C ALA A 1196 -42.43 -31.32 -42.44
N ARG A 1197 -42.33 -30.95 -43.72
CA ARG A 1197 -43.42 -30.40 -44.55
C ARG A 1197 -43.07 -30.49 -46.05
N ASP A 1198 -44.06 -30.17 -46.89
CA ASP A 1198 -44.00 -30.32 -48.35
C ASP A 1198 -43.68 -29.03 -49.11
N ASP A 1199 -44.13 -27.89 -48.59
CA ASP A 1199 -44.00 -26.59 -49.26
C ASP A 1199 -43.60 -25.49 -48.27
N LEU A 1200 -43.22 -24.33 -48.82
CA LEU A 1200 -42.99 -23.12 -48.07
C LEU A 1200 -44.25 -22.75 -47.24
N PRO A 1201 -44.06 -22.17 -46.05
CA PRO A 1201 -45.16 -21.68 -45.23
C PRO A 1201 -46.04 -20.66 -45.96
N GLU A 1202 -47.33 -20.63 -45.62
CA GLU A 1202 -48.29 -19.73 -46.26
C GLU A 1202 -47.87 -18.26 -46.06
N GLY A 1203 -47.77 -17.51 -47.16
CA GLY A 1203 -47.36 -16.10 -47.16
C GLY A 1203 -45.85 -15.84 -47.00
N LEU A 1204 -45.00 -16.88 -46.97
CA LEU A 1204 -43.55 -16.74 -46.96
C LEU A 1204 -42.98 -16.89 -48.38
N THR A 1205 -42.31 -15.85 -48.89
CA THR A 1205 -41.61 -15.92 -50.18
C THR A 1205 -40.27 -16.65 -50.07
N PHE A 1206 -39.74 -17.15 -51.19
CA PHE A 1206 -38.43 -17.81 -51.22
C PHE A 1206 -37.29 -16.87 -50.76
N ASP A 1207 -37.34 -15.58 -51.11
CA ASP A 1207 -36.36 -14.57 -50.68
C ASP A 1207 -36.45 -14.25 -49.17
N GLU A 1208 -37.66 -14.18 -48.62
CA GLU A 1208 -37.87 -14.03 -47.17
C GLU A 1208 -37.40 -15.29 -46.43
N ALA A 1209 -37.66 -16.49 -46.98
CA ALA A 1209 -37.15 -17.75 -46.44
C ALA A 1209 -35.62 -17.79 -46.46
N LEU A 1210 -34.98 -17.39 -47.56
CA LEU A 1210 -33.52 -17.26 -47.65
C LEU A 1210 -32.96 -16.24 -46.64
N THR A 1211 -33.69 -15.17 -46.37
CA THR A 1211 -33.32 -14.16 -45.38
C THR A 1211 -33.45 -14.70 -43.94
N LEU A 1212 -34.47 -15.50 -43.67
CA LEU A 1212 -34.68 -16.16 -42.37
C LEU A 1212 -33.58 -17.19 -42.05
N ILE A 1213 -33.14 -17.98 -43.03
CA ILE A 1213 -32.15 -19.05 -42.81
C ILE A 1213 -30.69 -18.55 -42.74
N LYS A 1214 -30.38 -17.33 -43.19
CA LYS A 1214 -29.04 -16.72 -43.06
C LYS A 1214 -28.80 -16.30 -41.61
N LYS A 1215 -27.78 -16.84 -40.93
CA LYS A 1215 -27.40 -16.43 -39.56
C LYS A 1215 -26.08 -15.66 -39.58
N GLY A 1216 -26.12 -14.33 -39.39
CA GLY A 1216 -24.93 -13.50 -39.17
C GLY A 1216 -24.09 -13.16 -40.42
N ASP A 1217 -22.97 -12.46 -40.19
CA ASP A 1217 -22.10 -11.75 -41.16
C ASP A 1217 -21.89 -12.44 -42.53
N PRO A 1218 -21.84 -11.68 -43.65
CA PRO A 1218 -21.80 -12.18 -45.03
C PRO A 1218 -20.44 -12.79 -45.45
N GLY A 1219 -19.88 -13.69 -44.64
CA GLY A 1219 -18.61 -14.36 -44.91
C GLY A 1219 -18.31 -15.63 -44.11
N LYS A 1220 -19.20 -16.08 -43.21
CA LYS A 1220 -19.03 -17.33 -42.42
C LYS A 1220 -20.07 -18.41 -42.74
N ASP A 1221 -20.76 -18.30 -43.87
CA ASP A 1221 -21.76 -19.26 -44.33
C ASP A 1221 -21.10 -20.52 -44.87
N LEU A 1222 -21.04 -21.59 -44.06
CA LEU A 1222 -20.87 -22.97 -44.57
C LEU A 1222 -21.33 -24.07 -43.57
N ARG A 1223 -21.94 -23.74 -42.42
CA ARG A 1223 -22.43 -24.73 -41.44
C ARG A 1223 -23.86 -24.43 -41.00
N PHE A 1224 -24.82 -25.22 -41.49
CA PHE A 1224 -26.18 -25.30 -40.93
C PHE A 1224 -26.13 -26.17 -39.67
N ASP A 1225 -26.02 -25.57 -38.48
CA ASP A 1225 -26.30 -26.30 -37.24
C ASP A 1225 -27.79 -26.17 -36.93
N VAL A 1226 -28.55 -27.16 -37.40
CA VAL A 1226 -30.02 -27.30 -37.31
C VAL A 1226 -30.55 -27.34 -35.87
N MET A 1227 -29.65 -27.38 -34.89
CA MET A 1227 -29.95 -27.67 -33.50
C MET A 1227 -29.53 -26.55 -32.55
N GLU A 1228 -29.13 -25.38 -33.05
CA GLU A 1228 -28.94 -24.21 -32.18
C GLU A 1228 -30.29 -23.58 -31.81
N ASN A 1229 -30.62 -23.61 -30.52
CA ASN A 1229 -31.75 -22.85 -29.95
C ASN A 1229 -31.62 -21.36 -30.34
N PHE A 1230 -32.60 -20.82 -31.08
CA PHE A 1230 -32.71 -19.37 -31.31
C PHE A 1230 -32.86 -18.66 -29.95
N SER A 1231 -31.96 -17.72 -29.68
CA SER A 1231 -32.07 -16.82 -28.53
C SER A 1231 -33.17 -15.78 -28.76
N LEU A 1232 -33.63 -15.15 -27.68
CA LEU A 1232 -34.56 -14.03 -27.75
C LEU A 1232 -33.99 -12.87 -28.59
N GLY A 1233 -32.67 -12.64 -28.49
CA GLY A 1233 -31.96 -11.66 -29.32
C GLY A 1233 -31.98 -11.98 -30.80
N ASP A 1234 -31.84 -13.26 -31.17
CA ASP A 1234 -31.93 -13.70 -32.56
C ASP A 1234 -33.33 -13.52 -33.12
N LEU A 1235 -34.36 -13.81 -32.33
CA LEU A 1235 -35.76 -13.62 -32.73
C LEU A 1235 -36.08 -12.13 -32.99
N LEU A 1236 -35.66 -11.23 -32.08
CA LEU A 1236 -35.84 -9.79 -32.24
C LEU A 1236 -35.10 -9.23 -33.46
N ARG A 1237 -33.84 -9.62 -33.67
CA ARG A 1237 -33.09 -9.22 -34.87
C ARG A 1237 -33.71 -9.76 -36.15
N THR A 1238 -34.20 -11.00 -36.13
CA THR A 1238 -34.82 -11.62 -37.30
C THR A 1238 -36.12 -10.93 -37.68
N SER A 1239 -36.96 -10.59 -36.69
CA SER A 1239 -38.16 -9.76 -36.89
C SER A 1239 -37.82 -8.40 -37.53
N LEU A 1240 -36.78 -7.72 -37.02
CA LEU A 1240 -36.32 -6.45 -37.57
C LEU A 1240 -35.78 -6.57 -39.01
N ARG A 1241 -35.03 -7.64 -39.31
CA ARG A 1241 -34.42 -7.87 -40.62
C ARG A 1241 -35.45 -8.20 -41.71
N VAL A 1242 -36.47 -8.99 -41.37
CA VAL A 1242 -37.55 -9.36 -42.31
C VAL A 1242 -38.65 -8.28 -42.34
N GLY A 1243 -38.65 -7.34 -41.39
CA GLY A 1243 -39.63 -6.25 -41.33
C GLY A 1243 -41.04 -6.73 -40.97
N ARG A 1244 -41.16 -7.83 -40.23
CA ARG A 1244 -42.43 -8.46 -39.85
C ARG A 1244 -42.57 -8.55 -38.34
N PRO A 1245 -43.81 -8.58 -37.79
CA PRO A 1245 -44.04 -8.76 -36.36
C PRO A 1245 -43.31 -9.98 -35.80
N LEU A 1246 -42.85 -9.90 -34.54
CA LEU A 1246 -42.08 -10.95 -33.88
C LEU A 1246 -42.81 -12.30 -33.88
N SER A 1247 -44.13 -12.28 -33.66
CA SER A 1247 -45.00 -13.46 -33.72
C SER A 1247 -44.95 -14.15 -35.09
N GLN A 1248 -45.07 -13.37 -36.17
CA GLN A 1248 -45.05 -13.91 -37.54
C GLN A 1248 -43.69 -14.50 -37.90
N ALA A 1249 -42.60 -13.79 -37.58
CA ALA A 1249 -41.25 -14.26 -37.85
C ALA A 1249 -40.93 -15.57 -37.11
N ALA A 1250 -41.38 -15.66 -35.85
CA ALA A 1250 -41.21 -16.84 -35.02
C ALA A 1250 -42.02 -18.04 -35.53
N THR A 1251 -43.28 -17.80 -35.97
CA THR A 1251 -44.09 -18.83 -36.63
C THR A 1251 -43.38 -19.38 -37.87
N TRP A 1252 -42.90 -18.51 -38.77
CA TRP A 1252 -42.18 -18.96 -39.97
C TRP A 1252 -40.89 -19.73 -39.66
N LEU A 1253 -40.12 -19.34 -38.64
CA LEU A 1253 -38.94 -20.09 -38.20
C LEU A 1253 -39.29 -21.50 -37.70
N GLY A 1254 -40.38 -21.64 -36.94
CA GLY A 1254 -40.83 -22.95 -36.50
C GLY A 1254 -41.44 -23.79 -37.60
N GLU A 1255 -42.14 -23.15 -38.52
CA GLU A 1255 -42.65 -23.78 -39.71
C GLU A 1255 -41.53 -24.28 -40.63
N LEU A 1256 -40.41 -23.56 -40.76
CA LEU A 1256 -39.21 -24.02 -41.47
C LEU A 1256 -38.40 -25.10 -40.71
N GLY A 1257 -38.81 -25.46 -39.50
CA GLY A 1257 -38.15 -26.44 -38.64
C GLY A 1257 -36.85 -25.95 -38.02
N LEU A 1258 -36.64 -24.63 -37.95
CA LEU A 1258 -35.47 -23.99 -37.34
C LEU A 1258 -35.66 -23.66 -35.85
N TRP A 1259 -36.90 -23.57 -35.38
CA TRP A 1259 -37.19 -23.23 -34.00
C TRP A 1259 -38.52 -23.82 -33.52
N SER A 1260 -38.50 -24.70 -32.52
CA SER A 1260 -39.72 -25.39 -32.05
C SER A 1260 -40.37 -24.75 -30.81
N GLY A 1261 -39.94 -23.54 -30.43
CA GLY A 1261 -40.37 -22.87 -29.20
C GLY A 1261 -41.61 -21.99 -29.35
N SER A 1262 -42.08 -21.44 -28.23
CA SER A 1262 -43.04 -20.33 -28.19
C SER A 1262 -42.31 -19.06 -27.74
N VAL A 1263 -42.60 -17.91 -28.37
CA VAL A 1263 -41.95 -16.64 -28.02
C VAL A 1263 -42.35 -16.27 -26.60
N ALA A 1264 -43.62 -16.51 -26.25
CA ALA A 1264 -44.13 -16.26 -24.91
C ALA A 1264 -43.40 -17.11 -23.87
N ASP A 1265 -43.12 -18.38 -24.17
CA ASP A 1265 -42.42 -19.26 -23.23
C ASP A 1265 -40.93 -18.91 -23.12
N ALA A 1266 -40.30 -18.48 -24.22
CA ALA A 1266 -38.93 -17.96 -24.21
C ALA A 1266 -38.84 -16.69 -23.34
N VAL A 1267 -39.78 -15.75 -23.50
CA VAL A 1267 -39.87 -14.53 -22.69
C VAL A 1267 -40.13 -14.87 -21.22
N ARG A 1268 -41.09 -15.75 -20.89
CA ARG A 1268 -41.36 -16.14 -19.49
C ARG A 1268 -40.17 -16.88 -18.86
N LYS A 1269 -39.49 -17.73 -19.63
CA LYS A 1269 -38.27 -18.41 -19.19
C LYS A 1269 -37.16 -17.40 -18.90
N ALA A 1270 -36.95 -16.42 -19.77
CA ALA A 1270 -36.01 -15.33 -19.52
C ALA A 1270 -36.44 -14.49 -18.30
N LEU A 1271 -37.72 -14.15 -18.21
CA LEU A 1271 -38.30 -13.33 -17.15
C LEU A 1271 -38.14 -13.95 -15.75
N SER A 1272 -38.16 -15.28 -15.66
CA SER A 1272 -37.91 -16.02 -14.41
C SER A 1272 -36.50 -15.79 -13.82
N ARG A 1273 -35.57 -15.29 -14.64
CA ARG A 1273 -34.16 -15.04 -14.27
C ARG A 1273 -33.78 -13.55 -14.35
N VAL A 1274 -34.70 -12.67 -14.74
CA VAL A 1274 -34.44 -11.23 -14.80
C VAL A 1274 -34.15 -10.69 -13.40
N PRO A 1275 -33.08 -9.90 -13.20
CA PRO A 1275 -32.78 -9.23 -11.93
C PRO A 1275 -33.91 -8.27 -11.54
N ARG A 1276 -34.64 -8.58 -10.48
CA ARG A 1276 -35.75 -7.74 -9.98
C ARG A 1276 -35.27 -6.73 -8.93
N ALA A 1277 -35.89 -5.55 -8.93
CA ALA A 1277 -35.62 -4.48 -7.98
C ALA A 1277 -36.07 -4.85 -6.57
#